data_AF-A0A0G2I6H8-F1
#
_entry.id   AF-A0A0G2I6H8-F1
#
_cell.length_a   1.000
_cell.length_b   1.000
_cell.length_c   1.000
_cell.angle_alpha   90.00
_cell.angle_beta   90.00
_cell.angle_gamma   90.00
#
_symmetry.space_group_name_H-M   'P 1'
#
loop_
_entity.id
_entity.type
_entity.pdbx_description
1 polymer ?
#
loop_
_entity_poly.entity_id
_entity_poly.type
_entity_poly.pdbx_seq_one_letter_code
_entity_poly.pdbx_strand_id
1 'polypeptide(L)'
;MADDQPTRVSHWRLVREPALVTREVVTHDWKGDGTADDPYLIEFIPNDPRNPVNMPTGTRWLVAALNALATLAMTFASSAYTSSVADLQHELGVSSETALLGTSLFVLGFALGPLVWAPLSEAFGRRPVFLATYGAFVACNVVAALAGDILVIVVFRALAGALGSSALVNSGTVVADMFSLADRGRVSAVFSGAPFLGPVLGPIAGGFLSQSSGWKGVGVLIACVTGSLWMSYYFLVPETYAPVLLRLRAALLTRTDPRGKVFQSRMDRAKGVKSTGELLRTSMVRPFLLLFSETIVSILSLYMAIIFGAMYMMFAEFPIVFQQGFGLSPGFSGLAFLGIAIGMVFALIYMLFQNTAYIKVAKTSPGGRAPAETRLGPARLGAVMAPVGLAIFAVTNSPEFSFILPVAGTVPFGFGMVVIFLSLLNYLVDTYTVYAGSAIAAATAIRSVFGAVFPLFTRIMFEKLGVHAGAAVPAALAAICVPFPFLFIRYGKQIREKAKFATEARALALKMMGPKAEEKKARPVSDGHGPTGKEEWQCYGRNGVVTRLTYEIAIDWTKCEIGTSLYLVTDSTPAILGDKDISDVVNRAIRGGVTVVQYRDKTSDTGALIATARKLHAVTRCHDVPLLINDRVDVALAVGCEGVHLGQDDMDMSTARKLLGPGKIIGITANTVEEALTAKTNTKNVIGPEGLRHTLAVLAERGHGGVPAVCIGGINASNIPQVLFRGSPPGKPLDGVAVVSAIMAAADPEAESRRLLGLVRAAAERGRGSRTGLAGAATKEELLKLVPGAVKAVHESRPLSHNMTNLVVQNFAANVALSIGASPIMANYGEEAADLAKLGGALVINMGTVTPEGLDNYKKALRAYNAAGRPVIFDPVGAGATAVRRAAVKSILAAGYIDVIKGNESEIKTVFGGGGGGGGGTESQRGVDSSSTLSDAQKADLVRALAAREQAIVVMTGKTDVVSDGGRVFAVGNGHEYLGMITGTGCTLGTTVSAMVAACGPGGDRLAAVVAGILLFEIAAEQAAGNKAVEGPGTFVPAFLDSLHRIRAGTAAGDLGWLAAEKVSAVDLTTGFRSPGVCDLQEKFRNAIHEFDKVVLTAQKVLRAAHALDIPIYTTTQNRARLGDTVPELQQYLEGPLCRAPADKTLFSMFVPPVAEQLGGGPAQIVLVGIESHICITQTALDARAAGHAVYVLADGVSSCNREEVPLALARLRAEGVVVTTSESWLYEFVGDAGLPEFKSVIGIVKDTSADTKKVLQSLAPVQGASKI
;
A
#
# COMPACT_ATOMS: atom_id res chain seq x y z
N MET A 1 4.36 -54.54 17.52
CA MET A 1 4.62 -54.73 16.08
C MET A 1 3.40 -55.36 15.45
N ALA A 2 2.50 -54.54 14.88
CA ALA A 2 1.51 -54.94 13.88
C ALA A 2 0.92 -53.64 13.28
N ASP A 3 0.84 -53.59 11.95
CA ASP A 3 0.07 -52.65 11.12
C ASP A 3 0.67 -51.29 10.68
N ASP A 4 1.97 -51.22 10.39
CA ASP A 4 2.59 -50.06 9.70
C ASP A 4 2.69 -50.26 8.17
N GLN A 5 1.64 -50.82 7.54
CA GLN A 5 1.49 -50.74 6.08
C GLN A 5 0.51 -49.62 5.73
N PRO A 6 0.89 -48.65 4.88
CA PRO A 6 -0.02 -47.57 4.48
C PRO A 6 -1.26 -48.18 3.80
N THR A 7 -2.45 -47.71 4.17
CA THR A 7 -3.69 -48.14 3.49
C THR A 7 -3.56 -47.96 1.98
N ARG A 8 -3.56 -49.07 1.24
CA ARG A 8 -3.47 -49.04 -0.23
C ARG A 8 -4.78 -48.53 -0.81
N VAL A 9 -4.76 -47.32 -1.34
CA VAL A 9 -5.91 -46.69 -2.01
C VAL A 9 -5.79 -46.91 -3.52
N SER A 10 -6.87 -47.36 -4.17
CA SER A 10 -6.87 -47.55 -5.62
C SER A 10 -6.77 -46.21 -6.36
N HIS A 11 -6.13 -46.22 -7.54
CA HIS A 11 -5.99 -45.02 -8.37
C HIS A 11 -7.35 -44.39 -8.74
N TRP A 12 -8.35 -45.23 -9.04
CA TRP A 12 -9.72 -44.79 -9.32
C TRP A 12 -10.35 -44.00 -8.17
N ARG A 13 -10.06 -44.39 -6.93
CA ARG A 13 -10.55 -43.67 -5.75
C ARG A 13 -9.86 -42.32 -5.59
N LEU A 14 -8.56 -42.22 -5.89
CA LEU A 14 -7.83 -40.94 -5.91
C LEU A 14 -8.37 -39.96 -6.96
N VAL A 15 -8.86 -40.47 -8.11
CA VAL A 15 -9.47 -39.65 -9.16
C VAL A 15 -10.86 -39.16 -8.77
N ARG A 16 -11.70 -40.02 -8.15
CA ARG A 16 -13.09 -39.70 -7.79
C ARG A 16 -13.25 -38.93 -6.48
N GLU A 17 -12.37 -39.14 -5.51
CA GLU A 17 -12.49 -38.59 -4.15
C GLU A 17 -11.34 -37.63 -3.83
N PRO A 18 -11.38 -36.35 -4.26
CA PRO A 18 -10.31 -35.40 -3.98
C PRO A 18 -10.05 -35.17 -2.49
N ALA A 19 -11.09 -35.17 -1.67
CA ALA A 19 -11.02 -34.90 -0.23
C ALA A 19 -10.53 -36.09 0.62
N LEU A 20 -10.34 -37.28 -0.01
CA LEU A 20 -10.07 -38.59 0.62
C LEU A 20 -9.58 -38.52 2.07
N VAL A 21 -10.37 -39.11 2.96
CA VAL A 21 -10.09 -39.25 4.39
C VAL A 21 -9.91 -40.74 4.69
N THR A 22 -8.70 -41.16 5.07
CA THR A 22 -8.42 -42.53 5.53
C THR A 22 -8.65 -42.64 7.04
N ARG A 23 -8.70 -43.88 7.56
CA ARG A 23 -8.82 -44.12 9.01
C ARG A 23 -7.67 -43.45 9.77
N GLU A 24 -6.44 -43.51 9.24
CA GLU A 24 -5.28 -42.89 9.90
C GLU A 24 -5.42 -41.37 9.99
N VAL A 25 -6.00 -40.71 8.98
CA VAL A 25 -6.26 -39.26 8.97
C VAL A 25 -7.28 -38.84 10.03
N VAL A 26 -8.32 -39.65 10.26
CA VAL A 26 -9.35 -39.37 11.28
C VAL A 26 -8.79 -39.55 12.70
N THR A 27 -7.93 -40.55 12.90
CA THR A 27 -7.32 -40.85 14.21
C THR A 27 -6.05 -40.06 14.49
N HIS A 28 -5.55 -39.27 13.53
CA HIS A 28 -4.34 -38.48 13.71
C HIS A 28 -4.58 -37.35 14.72
N ASP A 29 -3.58 -37.10 15.57
CA ASP A 29 -3.64 -36.03 16.57
C ASP A 29 -3.27 -34.70 15.92
N TRP A 30 -4.28 -33.86 15.68
CA TRP A 30 -4.13 -32.57 15.01
C TRP A 30 -3.86 -31.45 16.03
N LYS A 31 -2.95 -30.53 15.68
CA LYS A 31 -2.65 -29.37 16.54
C LYS A 31 -3.81 -28.38 16.56
N GLY A 32 -4.18 -27.91 17.76
CA GLY A 32 -5.25 -26.95 18.03
C GLY A 32 -6.30 -27.53 18.99
N ASP A 33 -7.29 -26.76 19.40
CA ASP A 33 -8.38 -27.25 20.28
C ASP A 33 -9.62 -27.74 19.50
N GLY A 34 -9.72 -27.38 18.22
CA GLY A 34 -10.84 -27.73 17.33
C GLY A 34 -12.04 -26.80 17.50
N THR A 35 -11.84 -25.60 18.05
CA THR A 35 -12.85 -24.54 18.20
C THR A 35 -12.84 -23.59 17.00
N ALA A 36 -13.79 -22.65 16.95
CA ALA A 36 -13.82 -21.64 15.88
C ALA A 36 -12.62 -20.68 15.94
N ASP A 37 -12.15 -20.35 17.14
CA ASP A 37 -11.01 -19.45 17.38
C ASP A 37 -9.65 -20.19 17.30
N ASP A 38 -9.62 -21.50 17.60
CA ASP A 38 -8.45 -22.35 17.41
C ASP A 38 -8.79 -23.71 16.76
N PRO A 39 -8.96 -23.73 15.43
CA PRO A 39 -9.33 -24.94 14.70
C PRO A 39 -8.16 -25.92 14.60
N TYR A 40 -8.48 -27.20 14.44
CA TYR A 40 -7.49 -28.24 14.18
C TYR A 40 -6.79 -28.01 12.84
N LEU A 41 -5.47 -27.90 12.87
CA LEU A 41 -4.66 -27.58 11.70
C LEU A 41 -4.28 -28.86 10.95
N ILE A 42 -4.86 -29.04 9.76
CA ILE A 42 -4.62 -30.19 8.90
C ILE A 42 -3.42 -29.97 7.97
N GLU A 43 -2.58 -30.99 7.90
CA GLU A 43 -1.49 -31.18 6.94
C GLU A 43 -1.44 -32.64 6.44
N PHE A 44 -0.60 -32.95 5.44
CA PHE A 44 -0.46 -34.34 5.00
C PHE A 44 0.29 -35.15 6.07
N ILE A 45 -0.28 -36.30 6.46
CA ILE A 45 0.40 -37.23 7.37
C ILE A 45 1.60 -37.89 6.68
N PRO A 46 2.57 -38.44 7.44
CA PRO A 46 3.64 -39.26 6.85
C PRO A 46 3.05 -40.37 5.98
N ASN A 47 3.60 -40.54 4.76
CA ASN A 47 3.13 -41.53 3.77
C ASN A 47 1.64 -41.40 3.35
N ASP A 48 1.02 -40.23 3.48
CA ASP A 48 -0.37 -40.01 3.06
C ASP A 48 -0.57 -40.38 1.57
N PRO A 49 -1.52 -41.29 1.24
CA PRO A 49 -1.76 -41.73 -0.13
C PRO A 49 -2.30 -40.62 -1.03
N ARG A 50 -2.83 -39.53 -0.47
CA ARG A 50 -3.35 -38.39 -1.22
C ARG A 50 -2.30 -37.35 -1.54
N ASN A 51 -1.16 -37.38 -0.86
CA ASN A 51 -0.05 -36.48 -1.14
C ASN A 51 0.50 -36.77 -2.55
N PRO A 52 0.44 -35.81 -3.49
CA PRO A 52 0.86 -36.01 -4.88
C PRO A 52 2.32 -36.48 -5.03
N VAL A 53 3.18 -36.14 -4.07
CA VAL A 53 4.59 -36.55 -4.07
C VAL A 53 4.75 -38.06 -3.79
N ASN A 54 3.82 -38.64 -3.03
CA ASN A 54 3.81 -40.06 -2.65
C ASN A 54 3.16 -40.96 -3.73
N MET A 55 2.65 -40.39 -4.82
CA MET A 55 2.05 -41.18 -5.90
C MET A 55 3.07 -42.16 -6.52
N PRO A 56 2.62 -43.35 -6.96
CA PRO A 56 3.48 -44.29 -7.65
C PRO A 56 4.20 -43.64 -8.83
N THR A 57 5.49 -43.95 -9.01
CA THR A 57 6.33 -43.32 -10.04
C THR A 57 5.73 -43.46 -11.44
N GLY A 58 5.18 -44.64 -11.79
CA GLY A 58 4.50 -44.86 -13.07
C GLY A 58 3.31 -43.90 -13.28
N THR A 59 2.49 -43.68 -12.25
CA THR A 59 1.37 -42.73 -12.29
C THR A 59 1.84 -41.29 -12.48
N ARG A 60 2.88 -40.86 -11.76
CA ARG A 60 3.43 -39.51 -11.90
C ARG A 60 3.96 -39.24 -13.30
N TRP A 61 4.64 -40.23 -13.91
CA TRP A 61 5.11 -40.15 -15.30
C TRP A 61 3.95 -40.16 -16.31
N LEU A 62 2.92 -40.98 -16.09
CA LEU A 62 1.72 -40.97 -16.93
C LEU A 62 1.03 -39.61 -16.91
N VAL A 63 0.82 -39.01 -15.73
CA VAL A 63 0.21 -37.67 -15.60
C VAL A 63 1.09 -36.62 -16.29
N ALA A 64 2.41 -36.67 -16.12
CA ALA A 64 3.33 -35.75 -16.80
C ALA A 64 3.27 -35.91 -18.34
N ALA A 65 3.21 -37.14 -18.84
CA ALA A 65 3.10 -37.44 -20.27
C ALA A 65 1.78 -36.95 -20.86
N LEU A 66 0.65 -37.15 -20.17
CA LEU A 66 -0.67 -36.65 -20.60
C LEU A 66 -0.70 -35.12 -20.65
N ASN A 67 -0.08 -34.43 -19.68
CA ASN A 67 0.04 -32.97 -19.71
C ASN A 67 0.95 -32.49 -20.86
N ALA A 68 2.05 -33.20 -21.13
CA ALA A 68 2.92 -32.92 -22.28
C ALA A 68 2.17 -33.09 -23.62
N LEU A 69 1.45 -34.20 -23.77
CA LEU A 69 0.65 -34.49 -24.97
C LEU A 69 -0.51 -33.50 -25.15
N ALA A 70 -1.19 -33.10 -24.08
CA ALA A 70 -2.23 -32.06 -24.14
C ALA A 70 -1.65 -30.71 -24.57
N THR A 71 -0.45 -30.37 -24.07
CA THR A 71 0.25 -29.15 -24.48
C THR A 71 0.66 -29.19 -25.94
N LEU A 72 1.19 -30.33 -26.40
CA LEU A 72 1.53 -30.56 -27.80
C LEU A 72 0.29 -30.50 -28.69
N ALA A 73 -0.81 -31.16 -28.32
CA ALA A 73 -2.05 -31.18 -29.09
C ALA A 73 -2.66 -29.79 -29.23
N MET A 74 -2.57 -28.98 -28.18
CA MET A 74 -3.00 -27.59 -28.21
C MET A 74 -2.14 -26.76 -29.17
N THR A 75 -0.81 -26.83 -29.08
CA THR A 75 0.05 -26.06 -30.00
C THR A 75 0.02 -26.60 -31.42
N PHE A 76 -0.20 -27.90 -31.61
CA PHE A 76 -0.50 -28.55 -32.89
C PHE A 76 -1.80 -28.00 -33.51
N ALA A 77 -2.88 -27.87 -32.74
CA ALA A 77 -4.14 -27.31 -33.22
C ALA A 77 -4.00 -25.86 -33.71
N SER A 78 -3.03 -25.11 -33.19
CA SER A 78 -2.76 -23.74 -33.62
C SER A 78 -2.20 -23.66 -35.04
N SER A 79 -1.34 -24.60 -35.43
CA SER A 79 -0.62 -24.57 -36.71
C SER A 79 -1.17 -25.55 -37.73
N ALA A 80 -1.79 -26.67 -37.35
CA ALA A 80 -2.34 -27.63 -38.32
C ALA A 80 -3.36 -26.99 -39.27
N TYR A 81 -4.11 -26.00 -38.78
CA TYR A 81 -5.05 -25.21 -39.57
C TYR A 81 -4.39 -24.37 -40.68
N THR A 82 -3.11 -23.97 -40.55
CA THR A 82 -2.45 -23.11 -41.55
C THR A 82 -2.34 -23.80 -42.90
N SER A 83 -2.21 -25.13 -42.92
CA SER A 83 -2.17 -25.92 -44.15
C SER A 83 -3.48 -25.90 -44.94
N SER A 84 -4.57 -25.49 -44.29
CA SER A 84 -5.92 -25.42 -44.86
C SER A 84 -6.32 -24.04 -45.33
N VAL A 85 -5.44 -23.04 -45.20
CA VAL A 85 -5.73 -21.65 -45.59
C VAL A 85 -6.09 -21.56 -47.08
N ALA A 86 -5.35 -22.21 -47.95
CA ALA A 86 -5.63 -22.20 -49.40
C ALA A 86 -7.00 -22.82 -49.73
N ASP A 87 -7.35 -23.94 -49.09
CA ASP A 87 -8.64 -24.62 -49.28
C ASP A 87 -9.80 -23.74 -48.81
N LEU A 88 -9.64 -23.05 -47.67
CA LEU A 88 -10.65 -22.13 -47.14
C LEU A 88 -10.85 -20.91 -48.05
N GLN A 89 -9.79 -20.37 -48.64
CA GLN A 89 -9.90 -19.28 -49.60
C GLN A 89 -10.70 -19.69 -50.83
N HIS A 90 -10.46 -20.91 -51.33
CA HIS A 90 -11.13 -21.42 -52.52
C HIS A 90 -12.60 -21.81 -52.24
N GLU A 91 -12.88 -22.53 -51.16
CA GLU A 91 -14.24 -23.03 -50.86
C GLU A 91 -15.17 -21.96 -50.29
N LEU A 92 -14.65 -21.00 -49.51
CA LEU A 92 -15.45 -19.94 -48.89
C LEU A 92 -15.32 -18.57 -49.57
N GLY A 93 -14.47 -18.43 -50.59
CA GLY A 93 -14.30 -17.19 -51.35
C GLY A 93 -13.73 -16.02 -50.55
N VAL A 94 -12.89 -16.29 -49.55
CA VAL A 94 -12.35 -15.29 -48.62
C VAL A 94 -10.90 -14.89 -48.94
N SER A 95 -10.49 -13.71 -48.48
CA SER A 95 -9.10 -13.24 -48.64
C SER A 95 -8.10 -14.09 -47.83
N SER A 96 -6.82 -14.03 -48.22
CA SER A 96 -5.73 -14.75 -47.52
C SER A 96 -5.60 -14.31 -46.07
N GLU A 97 -5.75 -13.02 -45.83
CA GLU A 97 -5.68 -12.36 -44.54
C GLU A 97 -6.83 -12.82 -43.64
N THR A 98 -8.03 -12.94 -44.21
CA THR A 98 -9.24 -13.41 -43.50
C THR A 98 -9.09 -14.87 -43.08
N ALA A 99 -8.57 -15.73 -43.97
CA ALA A 99 -8.33 -17.13 -43.65
C ALA A 99 -7.21 -17.30 -42.59
N LEU A 100 -6.14 -16.50 -42.66
CA LEU A 100 -5.04 -16.49 -41.69
C LEU A 100 -5.45 -15.96 -40.30
N LEU A 101 -6.51 -15.15 -40.23
CA LEU A 101 -7.04 -14.63 -38.97
C LEU A 101 -7.39 -15.75 -37.97
N GLY A 102 -7.82 -16.92 -38.47
CA GLY A 102 -8.08 -18.11 -37.66
C GLY A 102 -6.84 -18.68 -36.96
N THR A 103 -5.65 -18.53 -37.54
CA THR A 103 -4.38 -18.86 -36.88
C THR A 103 -4.00 -17.76 -35.91
N SER A 104 -4.05 -16.51 -36.37
CA SER A 104 -3.61 -15.35 -35.59
C SER A 104 -4.41 -15.17 -34.29
N LEU A 105 -5.74 -15.22 -34.34
CA LEU A 105 -6.57 -15.06 -33.14
C LEU A 105 -6.48 -16.27 -32.20
N PHE A 106 -6.25 -17.48 -32.73
CA PHE A 106 -5.97 -18.65 -31.89
C PHE A 106 -4.70 -18.43 -31.06
N VAL A 107 -3.63 -17.94 -31.70
CA VAL A 107 -2.35 -17.65 -31.02
C VAL A 107 -2.47 -16.46 -30.07
N LEU A 108 -3.28 -15.45 -30.41
CA LEU A 108 -3.59 -14.35 -29.50
C LEU A 108 -4.29 -14.84 -28.23
N GLY A 109 -5.11 -15.89 -28.34
CA GLY A 109 -5.67 -16.61 -27.20
C GLY A 109 -4.61 -17.10 -26.20
N PHE A 110 -3.40 -17.43 -26.65
CA PHE A 110 -2.28 -17.81 -25.77
C PHE A 110 -1.78 -16.65 -24.91
N ALA A 111 -2.05 -15.39 -25.28
CA ALA A 111 -1.73 -14.23 -24.45
C ALA A 111 -2.76 -14.06 -23.32
N LEU A 112 -4.04 -14.26 -23.62
CA LEU A 112 -5.16 -13.96 -22.72
C LEU A 112 -5.41 -15.09 -21.73
N GLY A 113 -5.47 -16.33 -22.20
CA GLY A 113 -5.89 -17.46 -21.37
C GLY A 113 -4.98 -17.70 -20.16
N PRO A 114 -3.63 -17.65 -20.25
CA PRO A 114 -2.76 -17.80 -19.09
C PRO A 114 -3.03 -16.84 -17.94
N LEU A 115 -3.44 -15.59 -18.26
CA LEU A 115 -3.72 -14.57 -17.25
C LEU A 115 -4.97 -14.91 -16.42
N VAL A 116 -5.84 -15.77 -16.94
CA VAL A 116 -7.10 -16.19 -16.30
C VAL A 116 -6.99 -17.59 -15.72
N TRP A 117 -6.47 -18.55 -16.47
CA TRP A 117 -6.48 -19.97 -16.06
C TRP A 117 -5.46 -20.29 -14.98
N ALA A 118 -4.32 -19.58 -14.93
CA ALA A 118 -3.32 -19.75 -13.88
C ALA A 118 -3.91 -19.48 -12.47
N PRO A 119 -4.44 -18.28 -12.17
CA PRO A 119 -5.01 -17.99 -10.84
C PRO A 119 -6.26 -18.81 -10.53
N LEU A 120 -7.12 -19.09 -11.53
CA LEU A 120 -8.30 -19.92 -11.29
C LEU A 120 -7.92 -21.35 -10.91
N SER A 121 -6.84 -21.90 -11.47
CA SER A 121 -6.36 -23.23 -11.09
C SER A 121 -5.75 -23.29 -9.68
N GLU A 122 -5.28 -22.16 -9.14
CA GLU A 122 -4.86 -22.05 -7.73
C GLU A 122 -6.06 -21.91 -6.79
N ALA A 123 -7.14 -21.26 -7.23
CA ALA A 123 -8.35 -21.07 -6.44
C ALA A 123 -9.22 -22.35 -6.38
N PHE A 124 -9.41 -23.02 -7.52
CA PHE A 124 -10.37 -24.11 -7.69
C PHE A 124 -9.72 -25.50 -7.88
N GLY A 125 -8.41 -25.57 -8.08
CA GLY A 125 -7.67 -26.81 -8.33
C GLY A 125 -7.25 -26.97 -9.79
N ARG A 126 -6.23 -27.80 -10.03
CA ARG A 126 -5.62 -27.99 -11.36
C ARG A 126 -6.53 -28.79 -12.27
N ARG A 127 -7.14 -29.86 -11.74
CA ARG A 127 -7.94 -30.82 -12.51
C ARG A 127 -9.29 -30.22 -12.95
N PRO A 128 -10.12 -29.61 -12.08
CA PRO A 128 -11.40 -29.03 -12.49
C PRO A 128 -11.25 -27.96 -13.56
N VAL A 129 -10.27 -27.06 -13.39
CA VAL A 129 -10.00 -25.98 -14.35
C VAL A 129 -9.55 -26.57 -15.68
N PHE A 130 -8.60 -27.52 -15.68
CA PHE A 130 -8.15 -28.16 -16.91
C PHE A 130 -9.31 -28.88 -17.63
N LEU A 131 -10.12 -29.66 -16.93
CA LEU A 131 -11.23 -30.40 -17.54
C LEU A 131 -12.28 -29.47 -18.16
N ALA A 132 -12.62 -28.38 -17.48
CA ALA A 132 -13.59 -27.41 -17.97
C ALA A 132 -13.07 -26.67 -19.21
N THR A 133 -11.86 -26.09 -19.13
CA THR A 133 -11.33 -25.27 -20.22
C THR A 133 -10.89 -26.12 -21.42
N TYR A 134 -10.26 -27.27 -21.18
CA TYR A 134 -9.83 -28.16 -22.25
C TYR A 134 -11.03 -28.87 -22.91
N GLY A 135 -12.10 -29.18 -22.16
CA GLY A 135 -13.36 -29.68 -22.73
C GLY A 135 -14.04 -28.63 -23.63
N ALA A 136 -14.08 -27.38 -23.18
CA ALA A 136 -14.58 -26.27 -24.00
C ALA A 136 -13.70 -26.04 -25.24
N PHE A 137 -12.38 -26.19 -25.13
CA PHE A 137 -11.46 -26.19 -26.27
C PHE A 137 -11.79 -27.29 -27.29
N VAL A 138 -12.06 -28.52 -26.86
CA VAL A 138 -12.50 -29.61 -27.76
C VAL A 138 -13.81 -29.22 -28.45
N ALA A 139 -14.81 -28.74 -27.70
CA ALA A 139 -16.09 -28.32 -28.26
C ALA A 139 -15.91 -27.20 -29.31
N CYS A 140 -15.07 -26.21 -29.05
CA CYS A 140 -14.79 -25.15 -30.02
C CYS A 140 -14.13 -25.67 -31.30
N ASN A 141 -13.22 -26.65 -31.22
CA ASN A 141 -12.63 -27.25 -32.42
C ASN A 141 -13.64 -28.09 -33.21
N VAL A 142 -14.57 -28.78 -32.52
CA VAL A 142 -15.68 -29.49 -33.19
C VAL A 142 -16.56 -28.51 -33.95
N VAL A 143 -16.95 -27.40 -33.32
CA VAL A 143 -17.75 -26.36 -33.98
C VAL A 143 -17.00 -25.76 -35.17
N ALA A 144 -15.72 -25.43 -35.02
CA ALA A 144 -14.91 -24.90 -36.10
C ALA A 144 -14.76 -25.89 -37.27
N ALA A 145 -14.70 -27.20 -37.01
CA ALA A 145 -14.61 -28.24 -38.04
C ALA A 145 -15.94 -28.45 -38.81
N LEU A 146 -17.08 -28.16 -38.18
CA LEU A 146 -18.42 -28.33 -38.74
C LEU A 146 -19.00 -27.03 -39.33
N ALA A 147 -18.36 -25.89 -39.10
CA ALA A 147 -18.85 -24.59 -39.52
C ALA A 147 -18.92 -24.47 -41.04
N GLY A 148 -19.95 -23.77 -41.55
CA GLY A 148 -20.07 -23.42 -42.97
C GLY A 148 -19.62 -21.99 -43.30
N ASP A 149 -19.19 -21.23 -42.30
CA ASP A 149 -18.95 -19.79 -42.39
C ASP A 149 -17.62 -19.40 -41.75
N ILE A 150 -16.87 -18.51 -42.41
CA ILE A 150 -15.53 -18.10 -41.99
C ILE A 150 -15.52 -17.36 -40.65
N LEU A 151 -16.54 -16.56 -40.35
CA LEU A 151 -16.63 -15.82 -39.09
C LEU A 151 -16.80 -16.80 -37.94
N VAL A 152 -17.65 -17.82 -38.10
CA VAL A 152 -17.82 -18.89 -37.11
C VAL A 152 -16.50 -19.61 -36.88
N ILE A 153 -15.77 -19.99 -37.95
CA ILE A 153 -14.46 -20.64 -37.84
C ILE A 153 -13.50 -19.76 -37.04
N VAL A 154 -13.36 -18.48 -37.41
CA VAL A 154 -12.42 -17.54 -36.78
C VAL A 154 -12.76 -17.31 -35.31
N VAL A 155 -14.03 -17.09 -34.97
CA VAL A 155 -14.48 -16.86 -33.58
C VAL A 155 -14.22 -18.10 -32.72
N PHE A 156 -14.64 -19.28 -33.17
CA PHE A 156 -14.46 -20.50 -32.40
C PHE A 156 -12.98 -20.92 -32.32
N ARG A 157 -12.15 -20.59 -33.31
CA ARG A 157 -10.70 -20.73 -33.20
C ARG A 157 -10.09 -19.77 -32.19
N ALA A 158 -10.53 -18.52 -32.13
CA ALA A 158 -10.08 -17.57 -31.11
C ALA A 158 -10.41 -18.07 -29.69
N LEU A 159 -11.66 -18.53 -29.49
CA LEU A 159 -12.10 -19.13 -28.24
C LEU A 159 -11.33 -20.40 -27.91
N ALA A 160 -11.11 -21.29 -28.89
CA ALA A 160 -10.31 -22.49 -28.73
C ALA A 160 -8.88 -22.16 -28.25
N GLY A 161 -8.23 -21.18 -28.87
CA GLY A 161 -6.90 -20.73 -28.45
C GLY A 161 -6.87 -20.21 -27.02
N ALA A 162 -7.86 -19.40 -26.63
CA ALA A 162 -7.96 -18.87 -25.28
C ALA A 162 -8.25 -19.96 -24.24
N LEU A 163 -9.19 -20.88 -24.51
CA LEU A 163 -9.60 -21.95 -23.59
C LEU A 163 -8.53 -23.06 -23.48
N GLY A 164 -7.93 -23.45 -24.60
CA GLY A 164 -6.91 -24.49 -24.66
C GLY A 164 -5.59 -24.10 -24.02
N SER A 165 -5.28 -22.79 -23.92
CA SER A 165 -4.02 -22.31 -23.34
C SER A 165 -3.84 -22.65 -21.86
N SER A 166 -4.89 -23.12 -21.17
CA SER A 166 -4.78 -23.69 -19.82
C SER A 166 -3.76 -24.84 -19.78
N ALA A 167 -3.67 -25.64 -20.85
CA ALA A 167 -2.72 -26.74 -20.96
C ALA A 167 -1.27 -26.23 -20.97
N LEU A 168 -0.97 -25.10 -21.63
CA LEU A 168 0.39 -24.53 -21.63
C LEU A 168 0.87 -24.13 -20.24
N VAL A 169 -0.04 -23.60 -19.42
CA VAL A 169 0.32 -23.02 -18.12
C VAL A 169 0.26 -24.06 -17.01
N ASN A 170 -0.86 -24.79 -16.95
CA ASN A 170 -1.13 -25.66 -15.81
C ASN A 170 -0.21 -26.88 -15.83
N SER A 171 0.17 -27.37 -17.01
CA SER A 171 1.01 -28.57 -17.14
C SER A 171 2.35 -28.45 -16.41
N GLY A 172 3.03 -27.31 -16.51
CA GLY A 172 4.28 -27.07 -15.75
C GLY A 172 4.06 -27.05 -14.24
N THR A 173 2.93 -26.49 -13.79
CA THR A 173 2.58 -26.45 -12.36
C THR A 173 2.19 -27.82 -11.81
N VAL A 174 1.50 -28.66 -12.60
CA VAL A 174 1.14 -30.04 -12.23
C VAL A 174 2.40 -30.89 -12.02
N VAL A 175 3.41 -30.74 -12.89
CA VAL A 175 4.71 -31.40 -12.71
C VAL A 175 5.41 -30.91 -11.43
N ALA A 176 5.34 -29.61 -11.12
CA ALA A 176 5.91 -29.07 -9.90
C ALA A 176 5.20 -29.61 -8.63
N ASP A 177 3.90 -29.86 -8.69
CA ASP A 177 3.10 -30.36 -7.58
C ASP A 177 3.42 -31.85 -7.23
N MET A 178 3.88 -32.66 -8.20
CA MET A 178 4.10 -34.11 -8.02
C MET A 178 5.57 -34.55 -7.84
N PHE A 179 6.53 -33.79 -8.39
CA PHE A 179 7.94 -34.20 -8.40
C PHE A 179 8.78 -33.44 -7.38
N SER A 180 9.74 -34.14 -6.77
CA SER A 180 10.71 -33.54 -5.84
C SER A 180 11.68 -32.59 -6.57
N LEU A 181 12.33 -31.67 -5.85
CA LEU A 181 13.30 -30.71 -6.44
C LEU A 181 14.43 -31.39 -7.23
N ALA A 182 14.85 -32.61 -6.85
CA ALA A 182 15.90 -33.36 -7.53
C ALA A 182 15.42 -33.98 -8.85
N ASP A 183 14.18 -34.47 -8.90
CA ASP A 183 13.62 -35.18 -10.06
C ASP A 183 13.01 -34.23 -11.10
N ARG A 184 12.58 -33.03 -10.67
CA ARG A 184 11.97 -31.99 -11.51
C ARG A 184 12.79 -31.65 -12.75
N GLY A 185 14.13 -31.64 -12.66
CA GLY A 185 15.00 -31.23 -13.76
C GLY A 185 14.91 -32.16 -14.99
N ARG A 186 14.75 -33.47 -14.77
CA ARG A 186 14.65 -34.46 -15.88
C ARG A 186 13.28 -34.41 -16.53
N VAL A 187 12.22 -34.38 -15.72
CA VAL A 187 10.83 -34.33 -16.20
C VAL A 187 10.54 -33.03 -16.92
N SER A 188 11.03 -31.90 -16.38
CA SER A 188 10.85 -30.59 -17.02
C SER A 188 11.52 -30.52 -18.38
N ALA A 189 12.67 -31.18 -18.58
CA ALA A 189 13.35 -31.20 -19.87
C ALA A 189 12.56 -31.98 -20.94
N VAL A 190 11.96 -33.13 -20.58
CA VAL A 190 11.08 -33.90 -21.47
C VAL A 190 9.81 -33.13 -21.81
N PHE A 191 9.22 -32.44 -20.82
CA PHE A 191 8.03 -31.62 -21.02
C PHE A 191 8.29 -30.37 -21.88
N SER A 192 9.47 -29.74 -21.72
CA SER A 192 9.80 -28.45 -22.33
C SER A 192 9.81 -28.47 -23.87
N GLY A 193 9.96 -29.64 -24.50
CA GLY A 193 9.92 -29.77 -25.96
C GLY A 193 8.51 -29.76 -26.55
N ALA A 194 7.49 -30.18 -25.79
CA ALA A 194 6.13 -30.38 -26.28
C ALA A 194 5.49 -29.10 -26.89
N PRO A 195 5.61 -27.90 -26.28
CA PRO A 195 5.07 -26.68 -26.87
C PRO A 195 5.68 -26.32 -28.23
N PHE A 196 6.96 -26.63 -28.46
CA PHE A 196 7.69 -26.25 -29.67
C PHE A 196 7.52 -27.25 -30.81
N LEU A 197 7.29 -28.52 -30.49
CA LEU A 197 7.04 -29.56 -31.50
C LEU A 197 5.68 -29.41 -32.20
N GLY A 198 4.64 -28.95 -31.49
CA GLY A 198 3.30 -28.81 -32.08
C GLY A 198 3.25 -27.90 -33.32
N PRO A 199 3.81 -26.66 -33.27
CA PRO A 199 3.90 -25.75 -34.41
C PRO A 199 4.56 -26.36 -35.65
N VAL A 200 5.48 -27.31 -35.45
CA VAL A 200 6.23 -28.00 -36.51
C VAL A 200 5.49 -29.21 -37.06
N LEU A 201 4.87 -30.02 -36.19
CA LEU A 201 4.12 -31.22 -36.58
C LEU A 201 2.77 -30.86 -37.23
N GLY A 202 2.19 -29.72 -36.86
CA GLY A 202 0.91 -29.24 -37.39
C GLY A 202 0.89 -29.13 -38.91
N PRO A 203 1.76 -28.32 -39.53
CA PRO A 203 1.78 -28.16 -40.99
C PRO A 203 2.08 -29.46 -41.76
N ILE A 204 2.84 -30.38 -41.16
CA ILE A 204 3.15 -31.69 -41.76
C ILE A 204 1.86 -32.53 -41.84
N ALA A 205 1.18 -32.75 -40.71
CA ALA A 205 -0.05 -33.52 -40.68
C ALA A 205 -1.18 -32.81 -41.45
N GLY A 206 -1.29 -31.50 -41.26
CA GLY A 206 -2.25 -30.64 -41.95
C GLY A 206 -2.03 -30.63 -43.46
N GLY A 207 -0.79 -30.57 -43.95
CA GLY A 207 -0.48 -30.49 -45.39
C GLY A 207 -0.94 -31.72 -46.16
N PHE A 208 -0.63 -32.93 -45.66
CA PHE A 208 -1.07 -34.17 -46.29
C PHE A 208 -2.58 -34.41 -46.13
N LEU A 209 -3.16 -34.04 -44.99
CA LEU A 209 -4.58 -34.26 -44.73
C LEU A 209 -5.46 -33.25 -45.46
N SER A 210 -5.06 -31.98 -45.57
CA SER A 210 -5.77 -30.97 -46.36
C SER A 210 -5.77 -31.36 -47.84
N GLN A 211 -4.64 -31.85 -48.36
CA GLN A 211 -4.55 -32.30 -49.76
C GLN A 211 -5.50 -33.47 -50.09
N SER A 212 -5.81 -34.34 -49.13
CA SER A 212 -6.63 -35.55 -49.37
C SER A 212 -8.10 -35.41 -48.94
N SER A 213 -8.37 -34.71 -47.83
CA SER A 213 -9.68 -34.62 -47.17
C SER A 213 -10.14 -33.17 -46.94
N GLY A 214 -9.43 -32.19 -47.50
CA GLY A 214 -9.71 -30.76 -47.33
C GLY A 214 -9.55 -30.27 -45.89
N TRP A 215 -9.93 -29.02 -45.67
CA TRP A 215 -9.79 -28.36 -44.37
C TRP A 215 -10.69 -28.96 -43.27
N LYS A 216 -11.85 -29.53 -43.63
CA LYS A 216 -12.74 -30.23 -42.69
C LYS A 216 -12.08 -31.47 -42.11
N GLY A 217 -11.34 -32.23 -42.92
CA GLY A 217 -10.56 -33.38 -42.45
C GLY A 217 -9.52 -32.98 -41.39
N VAL A 218 -8.82 -31.86 -41.61
CA VAL A 218 -7.88 -31.30 -40.63
C VAL A 218 -8.58 -30.90 -39.33
N GLY A 219 -9.76 -30.27 -39.43
CA GLY A 219 -10.59 -29.93 -38.27
C GLY A 219 -11.02 -31.16 -37.45
N VAL A 220 -11.46 -32.24 -38.12
CA VAL A 220 -11.83 -33.51 -37.49
C VAL A 220 -10.63 -34.16 -36.80
N LEU A 221 -9.45 -34.16 -37.42
CA LEU A 221 -8.22 -34.68 -36.79
C LEU A 221 -7.93 -33.95 -35.48
N ILE A 222 -7.99 -32.62 -35.48
CA ILE A 222 -7.76 -31.80 -34.29
C ILE A 222 -8.78 -32.16 -33.19
N ALA A 223 -10.06 -32.26 -33.55
CA ALA A 223 -11.13 -32.59 -32.61
C ALA A 223 -10.96 -34.00 -31.99
N CYS A 224 -10.59 -35.00 -32.79
CA CYS A 224 -10.37 -36.38 -32.32
C CYS A 224 -9.15 -36.50 -31.40
N VAL A 225 -8.02 -35.88 -31.79
CA VAL A 225 -6.79 -35.92 -30.99
C VAL A 225 -6.99 -35.20 -29.65
N THR A 226 -7.62 -34.03 -29.68
CA THR A 226 -7.86 -33.25 -28.45
C THR A 226 -8.94 -33.91 -27.58
N GLY A 227 -10.02 -34.43 -28.16
CA GLY A 227 -11.09 -35.14 -27.45
C GLY A 227 -10.61 -36.42 -26.75
N SER A 228 -9.80 -37.24 -27.42
CA SER A 228 -9.25 -38.47 -26.81
C SER A 228 -8.32 -38.18 -25.63
N LEU A 229 -7.53 -37.10 -25.70
CA LEU A 229 -6.70 -36.63 -24.60
C LEU A 229 -7.55 -36.09 -23.44
N TRP A 230 -8.62 -35.35 -23.72
CA TRP A 230 -9.54 -34.86 -22.70
C TRP A 230 -10.19 -36.01 -21.92
N MET A 231 -10.70 -37.02 -22.62
CA MET A 231 -11.29 -38.22 -22.00
C MET A 231 -10.27 -38.99 -21.18
N SER A 232 -9.05 -39.16 -21.70
CA SER A 232 -7.95 -39.81 -20.99
C SER A 232 -7.58 -39.05 -19.71
N TYR A 233 -7.53 -37.72 -19.76
CA TYR A 233 -7.29 -36.87 -18.59
C TYR A 233 -8.38 -37.03 -17.52
N TYR A 234 -9.66 -37.05 -17.95
CA TYR A 234 -10.80 -37.21 -17.04
C TYR A 234 -10.71 -38.48 -16.19
N PHE A 235 -10.35 -39.61 -16.80
CA PHE A 235 -10.28 -40.91 -16.13
C PHE A 235 -8.96 -41.19 -15.41
N LEU A 236 -7.84 -40.66 -15.90
CA LEU A 236 -6.51 -41.07 -15.42
C LEU A 236 -5.83 -40.05 -14.50
N VAL A 237 -6.24 -38.78 -14.51
CA VAL A 237 -5.53 -37.73 -13.76
C VAL A 237 -6.32 -37.34 -12.51
N PRO A 238 -5.79 -37.58 -11.29
CA PRO A 238 -6.36 -37.08 -10.05
C PRO A 238 -5.99 -35.61 -9.81
N GLU A 239 -6.68 -34.92 -8.90
CA GLU A 239 -6.28 -33.56 -8.49
C GLU A 239 -4.89 -33.59 -7.83
N THR A 240 -4.01 -32.66 -8.20
CA THR A 240 -2.61 -32.64 -7.76
C THR A 240 -2.29 -31.47 -6.83
N TYR A 241 -3.16 -30.47 -6.70
CA TYR A 241 -2.81 -29.26 -5.96
C TYR A 241 -3.06 -29.38 -4.45
N ALA A 242 -1.97 -29.58 -3.71
CA ALA A 242 -1.95 -29.76 -2.26
C ALA A 242 -2.87 -28.82 -1.46
N PRO A 243 -2.86 -27.48 -1.67
CA PRO A 243 -3.72 -26.57 -0.91
C PRO A 243 -5.22 -26.85 -1.07
N VAL A 244 -5.68 -27.14 -2.29
CA VAL A 244 -7.09 -27.46 -2.55
C VAL A 244 -7.46 -28.81 -1.94
N LEU A 245 -6.55 -29.80 -1.99
CA LEU A 245 -6.77 -31.10 -1.36
C LEU A 245 -6.96 -30.99 0.15
N LEU A 246 -6.09 -30.25 0.82
CA LEU A 246 -6.17 -30.04 2.27
C LEU A 246 -7.40 -29.22 2.65
N ARG A 247 -7.80 -28.23 1.84
CA ARG A 247 -9.03 -27.45 2.07
C ARG A 247 -10.28 -28.32 1.95
N LEU A 248 -10.38 -29.13 0.89
CA LEU A 248 -11.50 -30.05 0.70
C LEU A 248 -11.57 -31.09 1.82
N ARG A 249 -10.42 -31.60 2.26
CA ARG A 249 -10.31 -32.55 3.37
C ARG A 249 -10.74 -31.91 4.70
N ALA A 250 -10.28 -30.70 5.01
CA ALA A 250 -10.67 -29.97 6.22
C ALA A 250 -12.17 -29.67 6.26
N ALA A 251 -12.75 -29.26 5.12
CA ALA A 251 -14.19 -29.06 5.00
C ALA A 251 -14.98 -30.35 5.21
N LEU A 252 -14.50 -31.49 4.67
CA LEU A 252 -15.13 -32.79 4.88
C LEU A 252 -15.06 -33.20 6.35
N LEU A 253 -13.89 -33.15 6.98
CA LEU A 253 -13.70 -33.50 8.39
C LEU A 253 -14.54 -32.64 9.32
N THR A 254 -14.63 -31.33 9.07
CA THR A 254 -15.50 -30.43 9.84
C THR A 254 -16.98 -30.80 9.73
N ARG A 255 -17.43 -31.23 8.54
CA ARG A 255 -18.84 -31.64 8.33
C ARG A 255 -19.16 -33.02 8.92
N THR A 256 -18.17 -33.91 8.96
CA THR A 256 -18.39 -35.32 9.36
C THR A 256 -17.95 -35.62 10.79
N ASP A 257 -17.28 -34.70 11.49
CA ASP A 257 -16.83 -34.91 12.88
C ASP A 257 -18.03 -34.87 13.83
N PRO A 258 -18.34 -35.97 14.54
CA PRO A 258 -19.51 -36.05 15.42
C PRO A 258 -19.41 -35.18 16.68
N ARG A 259 -18.23 -34.59 16.95
CA ARG A 259 -18.00 -33.69 18.10
C ARG A 259 -18.15 -32.22 17.73
N GLY A 260 -18.47 -31.91 16.46
CA GLY A 260 -18.64 -30.55 15.96
C GLY A 260 -17.34 -29.74 15.86
N LYS A 261 -16.18 -30.41 15.80
CA LYS A 261 -14.89 -29.72 15.77
C LYS A 261 -14.59 -29.10 14.41
N VAL A 262 -13.97 -27.92 14.44
CA VAL A 262 -13.60 -27.17 13.24
C VAL A 262 -12.18 -27.52 12.82
N PHE A 263 -12.00 -27.85 11.54
CA PHE A 263 -10.70 -28.14 10.94
C PHE A 263 -10.36 -27.08 9.90
N GLN A 264 -9.10 -26.68 9.85
CA GLN A 264 -8.59 -25.70 8.88
C GLN A 264 -7.26 -26.15 8.30
N SER A 265 -7.03 -25.87 7.01
CA SER A 265 -5.72 -26.06 6.40
C SER A 265 -4.70 -25.09 7.01
N ARG A 266 -3.54 -25.61 7.45
CA ARG A 266 -2.42 -24.79 7.95
C ARG A 266 -1.99 -23.71 6.95
N MET A 267 -2.08 -24.01 5.65
CA MET A 267 -1.69 -23.10 4.58
C MET A 267 -2.64 -21.90 4.43
N ASP A 268 -3.94 -22.10 4.73
CA ASP A 268 -4.95 -21.04 4.64
C ASP A 268 -4.87 -20.08 5.84
N ARG A 269 -4.59 -20.58 7.06
CA ARG A 269 -4.37 -19.75 8.26
C ARG A 269 -3.13 -18.85 8.14
N ALA A 270 -2.07 -19.35 7.49
CA ALA A 270 -0.80 -18.61 7.34
C ALA A 270 -0.82 -17.52 6.24
N LYS A 271 -1.63 -17.66 5.19
CA LYS A 271 -1.64 -16.73 4.03
C LYS A 271 -2.88 -15.83 3.97
N GLY A 272 -3.91 -16.12 4.75
CA GLY A 272 -5.23 -15.51 4.60
C GLY A 272 -5.93 -16.01 3.33
N VAL A 273 -7.25 -16.23 3.40
CA VAL A 273 -8.02 -16.63 2.21
C VAL A 273 -8.19 -15.40 1.32
N LYS A 274 -7.38 -15.32 0.25
CA LYS A 274 -7.54 -14.27 -0.76
C LYS A 274 -8.82 -14.50 -1.55
N SER A 275 -9.58 -13.43 -1.78
CA SER A 275 -10.75 -13.50 -2.66
C SER A 275 -10.33 -13.83 -4.10
N THR A 276 -11.16 -14.56 -4.83
CA THR A 276 -10.91 -14.90 -6.25
C THR A 276 -10.70 -13.64 -7.10
N GLY A 277 -11.41 -12.55 -6.78
CA GLY A 277 -11.25 -11.26 -7.45
C GLY A 277 -9.87 -10.63 -7.22
N GLU A 278 -9.32 -10.74 -6.01
CA GLU A 278 -7.97 -10.23 -5.70
C GLU A 278 -6.87 -11.05 -6.39
N LEU A 279 -7.03 -12.38 -6.45
CA LEU A 279 -6.12 -13.28 -7.17
C LEU A 279 -6.10 -13.01 -8.68
N LEU A 280 -7.28 -12.81 -9.28
CA LEU A 280 -7.43 -12.45 -10.69
C LEU A 280 -6.83 -11.07 -10.98
N ARG A 281 -7.19 -10.05 -10.18
CA ARG A 281 -6.66 -8.69 -10.34
C ARG A 281 -5.14 -8.66 -10.27
N THR A 282 -4.56 -9.35 -9.30
CA THR A 282 -3.12 -9.42 -9.13
C THR A 282 -2.44 -10.12 -10.32
N SER A 283 -2.99 -11.23 -10.77
CA SER A 283 -2.45 -12.04 -11.88
C SER A 283 -2.57 -11.36 -13.24
N MET A 284 -3.60 -10.54 -13.46
CA MET A 284 -3.78 -9.78 -14.69
C MET A 284 -2.89 -8.53 -14.75
N VAL A 285 -2.73 -7.81 -13.63
CA VAL A 285 -2.02 -6.51 -13.63
C VAL A 285 -0.50 -6.67 -13.52
N ARG A 286 -0.03 -7.61 -12.69
CA ARG A 286 1.40 -7.75 -12.36
C ARG A 286 2.30 -8.09 -13.56
N PRO A 287 1.91 -8.94 -14.53
CA PRO A 287 2.72 -9.21 -15.72
C PRO A 287 3.01 -7.94 -16.53
N PHE A 288 2.02 -7.07 -16.74
CA PHE A 288 2.22 -5.82 -17.48
C PHE A 288 3.07 -4.82 -16.68
N LEU A 289 2.90 -4.76 -15.35
CA LEU A 289 3.78 -3.95 -14.51
C LEU A 289 5.24 -4.39 -14.63
N LEU A 290 5.52 -5.70 -14.55
CA LEU A 290 6.87 -6.24 -14.74
C LEU A 290 7.38 -5.96 -16.17
N LEU A 291 6.53 -6.12 -17.18
CA LEU A 291 6.91 -5.88 -18.57
C LEU A 291 7.36 -4.43 -18.81
N PHE A 292 6.66 -3.44 -18.25
CA PHE A 292 6.96 -2.02 -18.50
C PHE A 292 7.89 -1.39 -17.45
N SER A 293 8.02 -1.98 -16.26
CA SER A 293 8.86 -1.45 -15.18
C SER A 293 10.21 -2.13 -15.07
N GLU A 294 10.34 -3.39 -15.51
CA GLU A 294 11.58 -4.16 -15.38
C GLU A 294 12.25 -4.38 -16.73
N THR A 295 13.34 -3.65 -16.96
CA THR A 295 14.12 -3.67 -18.22
C THR A 295 14.52 -5.09 -18.65
N ILE A 296 14.84 -5.97 -17.69
CA ILE A 296 15.18 -7.37 -17.97
C ILE A 296 13.97 -8.10 -18.57
N VAL A 297 12.77 -7.93 -18.00
CA VAL A 297 11.57 -8.59 -18.51
C VAL A 297 11.22 -8.02 -19.88
N SER A 298 11.30 -6.69 -20.08
CA SER A 298 10.99 -6.06 -21.37
C SER A 298 11.89 -6.59 -22.49
N ILE A 299 13.21 -6.53 -22.32
CA ILE A 299 14.18 -6.89 -23.37
C ILE A 299 14.09 -8.39 -23.69
N LEU A 300 14.04 -9.26 -22.67
CA LEU A 300 13.98 -10.69 -22.90
C LEU A 300 12.63 -11.14 -23.48
N SER A 301 11.53 -10.47 -23.09
CA SER A 301 10.20 -10.72 -23.69
C SER A 301 10.17 -10.30 -25.15
N LEU A 302 10.76 -9.15 -25.49
CA LEU A 302 10.87 -8.69 -26.88
C LEU A 302 11.71 -9.67 -27.72
N TYR A 303 12.84 -10.15 -27.19
CA TYR A 303 13.66 -11.12 -27.91
C TYR A 303 12.90 -12.44 -28.16
N MET A 304 12.26 -13.00 -27.14
CA MET A 304 11.41 -14.19 -27.32
C MET A 304 10.29 -13.92 -28.33
N ALA A 305 9.70 -12.73 -28.34
CA ALA A 305 8.64 -12.36 -29.25
C ALA A 305 9.08 -12.26 -30.70
N ILE A 306 10.25 -11.71 -30.98
CA ILE A 306 10.83 -11.65 -32.32
C ILE A 306 11.07 -13.06 -32.87
N ILE A 307 11.70 -13.93 -32.06
CA ILE A 307 11.98 -15.31 -32.48
C ILE A 307 10.69 -16.13 -32.66
N PHE A 308 9.70 -15.94 -31.78
CA PHE A 308 8.38 -16.59 -31.94
C PHE A 308 7.63 -16.08 -33.17
N GLY A 309 7.65 -14.77 -33.39
CA GLY A 309 7.04 -14.14 -34.55
C GLY A 309 7.66 -14.66 -35.84
N ALA A 310 8.99 -14.77 -35.90
CA ALA A 310 9.70 -15.37 -37.03
C ALA A 310 9.26 -16.82 -37.29
N MET A 311 9.06 -17.64 -36.24
CA MET A 311 8.53 -19.00 -36.39
C MET A 311 7.11 -19.00 -36.99
N TYR A 312 6.22 -18.14 -36.50
CA TYR A 312 4.84 -18.09 -37.01
C TYR A 312 4.76 -17.48 -38.41
N MET A 313 5.65 -16.54 -38.74
CA MET A 313 5.81 -15.97 -40.07
C MET A 313 6.06 -17.07 -41.12
N MET A 314 6.80 -18.13 -40.76
CA MET A 314 7.06 -19.28 -41.62
C MET A 314 5.79 -20.01 -42.09
N PHE A 315 4.67 -19.92 -41.36
CA PHE A 315 3.40 -20.51 -41.82
C PHE A 315 2.81 -19.82 -43.05
N ALA A 316 3.10 -18.54 -43.25
CA ALA A 316 2.72 -17.81 -44.44
C ALA A 316 3.85 -17.78 -45.50
N GLU A 317 5.10 -17.75 -45.05
CA GLU A 317 6.28 -17.70 -45.92
C GLU A 317 6.56 -19.04 -46.62
N PHE A 318 6.37 -20.19 -45.96
CA PHE A 318 6.68 -21.49 -46.57
C PHE A 318 5.76 -21.85 -47.74
N PRO A 319 4.44 -21.59 -47.70
CA PRO A 319 3.60 -21.72 -48.90
C PRO A 319 4.08 -20.84 -50.05
N ILE A 320 4.51 -19.59 -49.79
CA ILE A 320 5.03 -18.69 -50.82
C ILE A 320 6.32 -19.25 -51.43
N VAL A 321 7.28 -19.64 -50.60
CA VAL A 321 8.59 -20.13 -51.06
C VAL A 321 8.46 -21.51 -51.71
N PHE A 322 7.89 -22.49 -51.01
CA PHE A 322 7.91 -23.89 -51.43
C PHE A 322 6.79 -24.28 -52.39
N GLN A 323 5.58 -23.70 -52.27
CA GLN A 323 4.48 -24.04 -53.18
C GLN A 323 4.49 -23.12 -54.40
N GLN A 324 4.53 -21.79 -54.20
CA GLN A 324 4.51 -20.84 -55.34
C GLN A 324 5.88 -20.72 -56.01
N GLY A 325 6.97 -20.68 -55.25
CA GLY A 325 8.33 -20.60 -55.80
C GLY A 325 8.82 -21.94 -56.37
N PHE A 326 8.93 -22.96 -55.53
CA PHE A 326 9.47 -24.29 -55.92
C PHE A 326 8.44 -25.25 -56.55
N GLY A 327 7.15 -24.90 -56.57
CA GLY A 327 6.11 -25.75 -57.18
C GLY A 327 5.78 -27.04 -56.41
N LEU A 328 6.13 -27.13 -55.12
CA LEU A 328 5.88 -28.34 -54.31
C LEU A 328 4.41 -28.46 -53.90
N SER A 329 3.92 -29.70 -53.75
CA SER A 329 2.55 -29.93 -53.24
C SER A 329 2.41 -29.48 -51.78
N PRO A 330 1.18 -29.23 -51.28
CA PRO A 330 0.95 -28.83 -49.89
C PRO A 330 1.58 -29.77 -48.86
N GLY A 331 1.50 -31.09 -49.07
CA GLY A 331 2.16 -32.08 -48.21
C GLY A 331 3.69 -31.96 -48.18
N PHE A 332 4.33 -31.83 -49.34
CA PHE A 332 5.79 -31.67 -49.44
C PHE A 332 6.27 -30.31 -48.93
N SER A 333 5.49 -29.24 -49.12
CA SER A 333 5.74 -27.94 -48.51
C SER A 333 5.68 -28.02 -46.98
N GLY A 334 4.75 -28.80 -46.41
CA GLY A 334 4.69 -29.09 -44.98
C GLY A 334 5.96 -29.76 -44.44
N LEU A 335 6.60 -30.64 -45.23
CA LEU A 335 7.86 -31.31 -44.83
C LEU A 335 9.04 -30.34 -44.66
N ALA A 336 8.98 -29.12 -45.20
CA ALA A 336 10.02 -28.11 -44.98
C ALA A 336 10.19 -27.76 -43.49
N PHE A 337 9.13 -27.91 -42.68
CA PHE A 337 9.18 -27.74 -41.22
C PHE A 337 10.04 -28.81 -40.52
N LEU A 338 10.38 -29.92 -41.19
CA LEU A 338 11.24 -30.96 -40.62
C LEU A 338 12.65 -30.44 -40.32
N GLY A 339 13.17 -29.48 -41.10
CA GLY A 339 14.45 -28.84 -40.79
C GLY A 339 14.42 -28.17 -39.42
N ILE A 340 13.37 -27.40 -39.12
CA ILE A 340 13.13 -26.81 -37.79
C ILE A 340 13.04 -27.92 -36.73
N ALA A 341 12.29 -29.00 -36.99
CA ALA A 341 12.15 -30.13 -36.06
C ALA A 341 13.50 -30.74 -35.66
N ILE A 342 14.35 -31.01 -36.65
CA ILE A 342 15.69 -31.58 -36.46
C ILE A 342 16.53 -30.63 -35.60
N GLY A 343 16.50 -29.34 -35.91
CA GLY A 343 17.16 -28.31 -35.10
C GLY A 343 16.70 -28.30 -33.65
N MET A 344 15.38 -28.37 -33.42
CA MET A 344 14.78 -28.42 -32.09
C MET A 344 15.20 -29.66 -31.30
N VAL A 345 15.25 -30.84 -31.94
CA VAL A 345 15.71 -32.08 -31.29
C VAL A 345 17.17 -31.96 -30.86
N PHE A 346 18.05 -31.45 -31.74
CA PHE A 346 19.44 -31.20 -31.37
C PHE A 346 19.57 -30.19 -30.22
N ALA A 347 18.73 -29.15 -30.20
CA ALA A 347 18.69 -28.19 -29.10
C ALA A 347 18.26 -28.83 -27.77
N LEU A 348 17.24 -29.70 -27.78
CA LEU A 348 16.82 -30.42 -26.57
C LEU A 348 17.93 -31.33 -26.03
N ILE A 349 18.61 -32.07 -26.91
CA ILE A 349 19.77 -32.91 -26.54
C ILE A 349 20.88 -32.03 -25.95
N TYR A 350 21.22 -30.92 -26.63
CA TYR A 350 22.22 -29.97 -26.13
C TYR A 350 21.84 -29.41 -24.74
N MET A 351 20.58 -29.04 -24.53
CA MET A 351 20.09 -28.51 -23.26
C MET A 351 20.15 -29.55 -22.12
N LEU A 352 20.00 -30.85 -22.39
CA LEU A 352 20.19 -31.90 -21.39
C LEU A 352 21.63 -31.94 -20.85
N PHE A 353 22.62 -31.83 -21.75
CA PHE A 353 24.03 -31.75 -21.35
C PHE A 353 24.32 -30.47 -20.55
N GLN A 354 23.78 -29.33 -21.00
CA GLN A 354 23.97 -28.05 -20.32
C GLN A 354 23.31 -28.02 -18.93
N ASN A 355 22.16 -28.66 -18.77
CA ASN A 355 21.51 -28.77 -17.46
C ASN A 355 22.36 -29.57 -16.47
N THR A 356 23.06 -30.61 -16.94
CA THR A 356 24.01 -31.38 -16.11
C THR A 356 25.18 -30.51 -15.66
N ALA A 357 25.73 -29.70 -16.57
CA ALA A 357 26.79 -28.73 -16.24
C ALA A 357 26.29 -27.68 -15.24
N TYR A 358 25.07 -27.16 -15.41
CA TYR A 358 24.44 -26.21 -14.47
C TYR A 358 24.29 -26.81 -13.07
N ILE A 359 23.83 -28.06 -12.95
CA ILE A 359 23.71 -28.75 -11.66
C ILE A 359 25.08 -28.87 -10.97
N LYS A 360 26.15 -29.12 -11.74
CA LYS A 360 27.50 -29.19 -11.20
C LYS A 360 27.93 -27.83 -10.60
N VAL A 361 27.69 -26.73 -11.32
CA VAL A 361 27.96 -25.37 -10.84
C VAL A 361 27.10 -25.00 -9.63
N ALA A 362 25.83 -25.39 -9.61
CA ALA A 362 24.94 -25.15 -8.48
C ALA A 362 25.42 -25.85 -7.20
N LYS A 363 25.94 -27.08 -7.32
CA LYS A 363 26.52 -27.84 -6.18
C LYS A 363 27.80 -27.22 -5.64
N THR A 364 28.61 -26.56 -6.48
CA THR A 364 29.87 -25.91 -6.06
C THR A 364 29.69 -24.46 -5.59
N SER A 365 28.51 -23.86 -5.82
CA SER A 365 28.22 -22.47 -5.46
C SER A 365 27.74 -22.33 -4.00
N PRO A 366 28.01 -21.19 -3.32
CA PRO A 366 27.53 -20.94 -1.96
C PRO A 366 26.01 -21.07 -1.86
N GLY A 367 25.51 -21.80 -0.85
CA GLY A 367 24.06 -22.02 -0.65
C GLY A 367 23.37 -22.97 -1.64
N GLY A 368 24.13 -23.71 -2.47
CA GLY A 368 23.58 -24.70 -3.41
C GLY A 368 22.80 -24.12 -4.60
N ARG A 369 22.93 -22.81 -4.85
CA ARG A 369 22.28 -22.09 -5.96
C ARG A 369 23.34 -21.44 -6.86
N ALA A 370 23.30 -21.76 -8.15
CA ALA A 370 24.11 -21.07 -9.15
C ALA A 370 23.55 -19.64 -9.41
N PRO A 371 24.40 -18.67 -9.81
CA PRO A 371 23.94 -17.39 -10.32
C PRO A 371 22.96 -17.57 -11.49
N ALA A 372 21.93 -16.72 -11.56
CA ALA A 372 20.92 -16.80 -12.62
C ALA A 372 21.58 -16.70 -14.02
N GLU A 373 22.62 -15.89 -14.17
CA GLU A 373 23.38 -15.66 -15.40
C GLU A 373 23.97 -16.95 -15.99
N THR A 374 24.22 -17.98 -15.16
CA THR A 374 24.67 -19.30 -15.63
C THR A 374 23.65 -19.94 -16.59
N ARG A 375 22.35 -19.61 -16.47
CA ARG A 375 21.29 -20.06 -17.40
C ARG A 375 21.43 -19.50 -18.81
N LEU A 376 22.11 -18.37 -18.98
CA LEU A 376 22.29 -17.72 -20.29
C LEU A 376 23.49 -18.26 -21.07
N GLY A 377 24.33 -19.09 -20.45
CA GLY A 377 25.51 -19.70 -21.10
C GLY A 377 25.18 -20.35 -22.45
N PRO A 378 24.16 -21.24 -22.54
CA PRO A 378 23.69 -21.85 -23.79
C PRO A 378 23.12 -20.84 -24.79
N ALA A 379 22.45 -19.78 -24.31
CA ALA A 379 21.82 -18.77 -25.15
C ALA A 379 22.80 -18.04 -26.08
N ARG A 380 24.10 -17.98 -25.74
CA ARG A 380 25.14 -17.40 -26.62
C ARG A 380 25.22 -18.10 -27.98
N LEU A 381 25.21 -19.43 -27.96
CA LEU A 381 25.23 -20.22 -29.18
C LEU A 381 23.91 -20.07 -29.93
N GLY A 382 22.78 -20.19 -29.21
CA GLY A 382 21.46 -20.04 -29.82
C GLY A 382 21.26 -18.68 -30.50
N ALA A 383 21.75 -17.60 -29.87
CA ALA A 383 21.66 -16.24 -30.40
C ALA A 383 22.41 -16.03 -31.71
N VAL A 384 23.50 -16.77 -31.95
CA VAL A 384 24.22 -16.72 -33.22
C VAL A 384 23.58 -17.66 -34.25
N MET A 385 23.21 -18.88 -33.85
CA MET A 385 22.65 -19.87 -34.76
C MET A 385 21.30 -19.46 -35.36
N ALA A 386 20.45 -18.78 -34.59
CA ALA A 386 19.12 -18.35 -35.05
C ALA A 386 19.15 -17.41 -36.27
N PRO A 387 19.82 -16.23 -36.22
CA PRO A 387 19.92 -15.34 -37.37
C PRO A 387 20.74 -15.92 -38.51
N VAL A 388 21.77 -16.74 -38.24
CA VAL A 388 22.53 -17.43 -39.30
C VAL A 388 21.61 -18.37 -40.09
N GLY A 389 20.75 -19.13 -39.41
CA GLY A 389 19.79 -20.00 -40.09
C GLY A 389 18.77 -19.23 -40.94
N LEU A 390 18.21 -18.16 -40.40
CA LEU A 390 17.30 -17.28 -41.13
C LEU A 390 17.99 -16.61 -42.33
N ALA A 391 19.26 -16.23 -42.20
CA ALA A 391 20.04 -15.65 -43.31
C ALA A 391 20.31 -16.67 -44.42
N ILE A 392 20.67 -17.91 -44.07
CA ILE A 392 20.82 -19.01 -45.05
C ILE A 392 19.51 -19.23 -45.78
N PHE A 393 18.38 -19.28 -45.06
CA PHE A 393 17.06 -19.39 -45.65
C PHE A 393 16.78 -18.23 -46.62
N ALA A 394 16.99 -16.98 -46.18
CA ALA A 394 16.71 -15.80 -47.00
C ALA A 394 17.53 -15.73 -48.30
N VAL A 395 18.79 -16.20 -48.28
CA VAL A 395 19.64 -16.24 -49.47
C VAL A 395 19.25 -17.37 -50.42
N THR A 396 18.75 -18.50 -49.91
CA THR A 396 18.54 -19.73 -50.70
C THR A 396 17.07 -20.03 -51.02
N ASN A 397 16.15 -19.09 -50.78
CA ASN A 397 14.70 -19.29 -50.92
C ASN A 397 14.15 -19.07 -52.34
N SER A 398 15.00 -19.10 -53.37
CA SER A 398 14.58 -19.00 -54.78
C SER A 398 14.84 -20.30 -55.55
N PRO A 399 14.11 -20.55 -56.67
CA PRO A 399 14.29 -21.73 -57.52
C PRO A 399 15.67 -21.91 -58.14
N GLU A 400 16.55 -20.91 -58.06
CA GLU A 400 17.94 -20.98 -58.50
C GLU A 400 18.78 -21.95 -57.65
N PHE A 401 18.32 -22.25 -56.42
CA PHE A 401 18.93 -23.20 -55.51
C PHE A 401 18.11 -24.49 -55.40
N SER A 402 18.68 -25.57 -54.88
CA SER A 402 17.89 -26.76 -54.52
C SER A 402 16.99 -26.45 -53.32
N PHE A 403 15.74 -26.89 -53.33
CA PHE A 403 14.78 -26.70 -52.23
C PHE A 403 15.27 -27.24 -50.89
N ILE A 404 16.27 -28.15 -50.89
CA ILE A 404 16.89 -28.69 -49.67
C ILE A 404 17.74 -27.63 -48.95
N LEU A 405 18.37 -26.68 -49.66
CA LEU A 405 19.20 -25.64 -49.05
C LEU A 405 18.43 -24.71 -48.10
N PRO A 406 17.29 -24.12 -48.48
CA PRO A 406 16.51 -23.31 -47.56
C PRO A 406 15.99 -24.14 -46.39
N VAL A 407 15.56 -25.40 -46.61
CA VAL A 407 15.19 -26.32 -45.53
C VAL A 407 16.34 -26.57 -44.56
N ALA A 408 17.57 -26.77 -45.07
CA ALA A 408 18.76 -26.93 -44.25
C ALA A 408 19.08 -25.66 -43.44
N GLY A 409 18.82 -24.47 -43.99
CA GLY A 409 18.91 -23.19 -43.26
C GLY A 409 17.96 -23.10 -42.06
N THR A 410 16.81 -23.78 -42.09
CA THR A 410 15.87 -23.78 -40.96
C THR A 410 16.34 -24.64 -39.76
N VAL A 411 17.30 -25.56 -39.95
CA VAL A 411 17.88 -26.40 -38.88
C VAL A 411 18.58 -25.55 -37.81
N PRO A 412 19.57 -24.70 -38.14
CA PRO A 412 20.20 -23.82 -37.16
C PRO A 412 19.22 -22.79 -36.55
N PHE A 413 18.18 -22.39 -37.28
CA PHE A 413 17.10 -21.57 -36.72
C PHE A 413 16.30 -22.32 -35.63
N GLY A 414 15.84 -23.54 -35.91
CA GLY A 414 15.13 -24.38 -34.95
C GLY A 414 15.98 -24.69 -33.72
N PHE A 415 17.28 -24.92 -33.92
CA PHE A 415 18.23 -25.08 -32.81
C PHE A 415 18.32 -23.82 -31.96
N GLY A 416 18.58 -22.67 -32.60
CA GLY A 416 18.73 -21.39 -31.92
C GLY A 416 17.48 -21.00 -31.15
N MET A 417 16.30 -21.19 -31.74
CA MET A 417 15.01 -20.91 -31.14
C MET A 417 14.83 -21.61 -29.79
N VAL A 418 14.96 -22.94 -29.74
CA VAL A 418 14.73 -23.70 -28.51
C VAL A 418 15.77 -23.35 -27.44
N VAL A 419 17.04 -23.20 -27.83
CA VAL A 419 18.11 -22.83 -26.89
C VAL A 419 17.88 -21.44 -26.30
N ILE A 420 17.52 -20.45 -27.11
CA ILE A 420 17.18 -19.10 -26.65
C ILE A 420 15.98 -19.17 -25.70
N PHE A 421 14.88 -19.77 -26.13
CA PHE A 421 13.63 -19.83 -25.37
C PHE A 421 13.82 -20.44 -23.98
N LEU A 422 14.40 -21.64 -23.91
CA LEU A 422 14.58 -22.34 -22.64
C LEU A 422 15.58 -21.61 -21.74
N SER A 423 16.64 -21.03 -22.30
CA SER A 423 17.63 -20.27 -21.50
C SER A 423 17.02 -18.99 -20.91
N LEU A 424 16.26 -18.23 -21.70
CA LEU A 424 15.63 -16.99 -21.26
C LEU A 424 14.49 -17.24 -20.27
N LEU A 425 13.65 -18.25 -20.50
CA LEU A 425 12.59 -18.63 -19.56
C LEU A 425 13.18 -19.05 -18.20
N ASN A 426 14.23 -19.90 -18.21
CA ASN A 426 14.89 -20.29 -16.97
C ASN A 426 15.57 -19.11 -16.27
N TYR A 427 16.17 -18.18 -17.04
CA TYR A 427 16.76 -16.97 -16.48
C TYR A 427 15.72 -16.08 -15.80
N LEU A 428 14.54 -15.89 -16.41
CA LEU A 428 13.44 -15.13 -15.80
C LEU A 428 12.94 -15.78 -14.50
N VAL A 429 12.79 -17.11 -14.49
CA VAL A 429 12.38 -17.86 -13.29
C VAL A 429 13.38 -17.67 -12.15
N ASP A 430 14.67 -17.88 -12.42
CA ASP A 430 15.71 -17.81 -11.40
C ASP A 430 15.98 -16.35 -10.94
N THR A 431 15.73 -15.35 -11.81
CA THR A 431 15.88 -13.93 -11.47
C THR A 431 14.73 -13.41 -10.60
N TYR A 432 13.48 -13.77 -10.93
CA TYR A 432 12.29 -13.20 -10.28
C TYR A 432 11.67 -14.10 -9.21
N THR A 433 12.08 -15.36 -9.08
CA THR A 433 11.70 -16.33 -8.04
C THR A 433 10.23 -16.26 -7.58
N VAL A 434 9.90 -15.42 -6.59
CA VAL A 434 8.55 -15.18 -6.06
C VAL A 434 7.59 -14.61 -7.11
N TYR A 435 8.10 -13.86 -8.07
CA TYR A 435 7.36 -13.24 -9.17
C TYR A 435 7.56 -13.97 -10.52
N ALA A 436 8.18 -15.15 -10.52
CA ALA A 436 8.50 -15.91 -11.74
C ALA A 436 7.27 -16.15 -12.63
N GLY A 437 6.12 -16.50 -12.04
CA GLY A 437 4.88 -16.73 -12.79
C GLY A 437 4.41 -15.50 -13.56
N SER A 438 4.51 -14.31 -12.96
CA SER A 438 4.12 -13.05 -13.62
C SER A 438 5.11 -12.63 -14.71
N ALA A 439 6.41 -12.89 -14.52
CA ALA A 439 7.42 -12.65 -15.55
C ALA A 439 7.24 -13.56 -16.77
N ILE A 440 6.92 -14.85 -16.56
CA ILE A 440 6.60 -15.80 -17.65
C ILE A 440 5.32 -15.39 -18.37
N ALA A 441 4.30 -14.94 -17.64
CA ALA A 441 3.04 -14.47 -18.22
C ALA A 441 3.27 -13.24 -19.12
N ALA A 442 4.11 -12.29 -18.71
CA ALA A 442 4.49 -11.13 -19.51
C ALA A 442 5.19 -11.53 -20.82
N ALA A 443 6.19 -12.40 -20.71
CA ALA A 443 6.90 -12.95 -21.86
C ALA A 443 5.98 -13.69 -22.82
N THR A 444 5.03 -14.46 -22.27
CA THR A 444 4.04 -15.20 -23.06
C THR A 444 3.06 -14.28 -23.78
N ALA A 445 2.57 -13.23 -23.12
CA ALA A 445 1.66 -12.28 -23.74
C ALA A 445 2.31 -11.59 -24.95
N ILE A 446 3.53 -11.05 -24.79
CA ILE A 446 4.19 -10.30 -25.86
C ILE A 446 4.61 -11.19 -27.03
N ARG A 447 5.11 -12.40 -26.77
CA ARG A 447 5.44 -13.33 -27.86
C ARG A 447 4.21 -13.78 -28.62
N SER A 448 3.08 -14.01 -27.95
CA SER A 448 1.83 -14.41 -28.59
C SER A 448 1.25 -13.31 -29.45
N VAL A 449 1.39 -12.04 -29.07
CA VAL A 449 1.02 -10.90 -29.93
C VAL A 449 1.86 -10.91 -31.21
N PHE A 450 3.18 -11.09 -31.12
CA PHE A 450 4.03 -11.14 -32.32
C PHE A 450 3.70 -12.36 -33.19
N GLY A 451 3.46 -13.53 -32.59
CA GLY A 451 3.04 -14.74 -33.30
C GLY A 451 1.68 -14.58 -34.00
N ALA A 452 0.78 -13.76 -33.46
CA ALA A 452 -0.50 -13.45 -34.08
C ALA A 452 -0.36 -12.43 -35.23
N VAL A 453 0.47 -11.40 -35.06
CA VAL A 453 0.56 -10.27 -36.00
C VAL A 453 1.46 -10.59 -37.21
N PHE A 454 2.58 -11.29 -37.00
CA PHE A 454 3.58 -11.53 -38.05
C PHE A 454 3.01 -12.19 -39.31
N PRO A 455 2.20 -13.26 -39.22
CA PRO A 455 1.61 -13.89 -40.39
C PRO A 455 0.71 -12.97 -41.24
N LEU A 456 0.06 -11.97 -40.63
CA LEU A 456 -0.95 -11.13 -41.29
C LEU A 456 -0.35 -10.19 -42.34
N PHE A 457 0.91 -9.79 -42.17
CA PHE A 457 1.58 -8.90 -43.11
C PHE A 457 2.62 -9.62 -43.99
N THR A 458 2.91 -10.90 -43.74
CA THR A 458 3.94 -11.66 -44.47
C THR A 458 3.73 -11.62 -45.99
N ARG A 459 2.49 -11.84 -46.45
CA ARG A 459 2.18 -11.84 -47.88
C ARG A 459 2.49 -10.49 -48.54
N ILE A 460 1.96 -9.41 -47.97
CA ILE A 460 2.18 -8.03 -48.47
C ILE A 460 3.68 -7.68 -48.45
N MET A 461 4.39 -8.12 -47.42
CA MET A 461 5.83 -7.91 -47.30
C MET A 461 6.60 -8.62 -48.43
N PHE A 462 6.26 -9.87 -48.74
CA PHE A 462 6.88 -10.65 -49.82
C PHE A 462 6.54 -10.11 -51.21
N GLU A 463 5.29 -9.66 -51.42
CA GLU A 463 4.85 -9.06 -52.67
C GLU A 463 5.59 -7.73 -52.96
N LYS A 464 5.87 -6.92 -51.94
CA LYS A 464 6.53 -5.61 -52.11
C LYS A 464 8.06 -5.65 -52.09
N LEU A 465 8.66 -6.48 -51.25
CA LEU A 465 10.12 -6.55 -51.09
C LEU A 465 10.77 -7.65 -51.94
N GLY A 466 9.99 -8.60 -52.43
CA GLY A 466 10.49 -9.82 -53.05
C GLY A 466 10.87 -10.89 -52.02
N VAL A 467 11.06 -12.12 -52.51
CA VAL A 467 11.19 -13.33 -51.69
C VAL A 467 12.47 -13.31 -50.82
N HIS A 468 13.60 -12.85 -51.39
CA HIS A 468 14.87 -12.74 -50.65
C HIS A 468 14.82 -11.67 -49.54
N ALA A 469 14.47 -10.43 -49.90
CA ALA A 469 14.46 -9.33 -48.95
C ALA A 469 13.36 -9.48 -47.89
N GLY A 470 12.19 -10.04 -48.26
CA GLY A 470 11.13 -10.38 -47.32
C GLY A 470 11.60 -11.35 -46.23
N ALA A 471 12.29 -12.44 -46.62
CA ALA A 471 12.86 -13.40 -45.68
C ALA A 471 14.07 -12.86 -44.87
N ALA A 472 14.75 -11.83 -45.38
CA ALA A 472 15.87 -11.19 -44.67
C ALA A 472 15.41 -10.33 -43.48
N VAL A 473 14.15 -9.87 -43.46
CA VAL A 473 13.58 -9.05 -42.35
C VAL A 473 13.65 -9.78 -41.00
N PRO A 474 13.10 -11.00 -40.82
CA PRO A 474 13.22 -11.71 -39.55
C PRO A 474 14.67 -12.06 -39.20
N ALA A 475 15.55 -12.29 -40.19
CA ALA A 475 16.97 -12.51 -39.96
C ALA A 475 17.65 -11.27 -39.36
N ALA A 476 17.35 -10.08 -39.88
CA ALA A 476 17.86 -8.81 -39.37
C ALA A 476 17.36 -8.50 -37.94
N LEU A 477 16.06 -8.73 -37.68
CA LEU A 477 15.49 -8.55 -36.34
C LEU A 477 16.11 -9.50 -35.32
N ALA A 478 16.34 -10.76 -35.69
CA ALA A 478 17.03 -11.73 -34.85
C ALA A 478 18.50 -11.34 -34.62
N ALA A 479 19.19 -10.80 -35.64
CA ALA A 479 20.57 -10.35 -35.56
C ALA A 479 20.74 -9.16 -34.59
N ILE A 480 19.80 -8.22 -34.57
CA ILE A 480 19.77 -7.09 -33.61
C ILE A 480 19.73 -7.60 -32.15
N CYS A 481 19.11 -8.76 -31.92
CA CYS A 481 18.99 -9.35 -30.59
C CYS A 481 20.23 -10.15 -30.15
N VAL A 482 21.19 -10.44 -31.05
CA VAL A 482 22.39 -11.22 -30.76
C VAL A 482 23.16 -10.71 -29.53
N PRO A 483 23.36 -9.40 -29.32
CA PRO A 483 24.13 -8.91 -28.18
C PRO A 483 23.48 -9.17 -26.82
N PHE A 484 22.15 -9.36 -26.75
CA PHE A 484 21.44 -9.36 -25.47
C PHE A 484 21.91 -10.45 -24.50
N PRO A 485 22.02 -11.75 -24.86
CA PRO A 485 22.53 -12.75 -23.93
C PRO A 485 23.96 -12.48 -23.45
N PHE A 486 24.83 -11.92 -24.30
CA PHE A 486 26.20 -11.57 -23.92
C PHE A 486 26.24 -10.41 -22.92
N LEU A 487 25.42 -9.38 -23.17
CA LEU A 487 25.29 -8.24 -22.28
C LEU A 487 24.71 -8.65 -20.92
N PHE A 488 23.70 -9.51 -20.88
CA PHE A 488 23.14 -10.00 -19.61
C PHE A 488 24.07 -10.95 -18.86
N ILE A 489 24.93 -11.73 -19.53
CA ILE A 489 25.97 -12.51 -18.84
C ILE A 489 26.99 -11.60 -18.16
N ARG A 490 27.41 -10.51 -18.82
CA ARG A 490 28.45 -9.60 -18.31
C ARG A 490 27.91 -8.61 -17.28
N TYR A 491 26.74 -8.02 -17.54
CA TYR A 491 26.17 -6.91 -16.77
C TYR A 491 24.89 -7.30 -16.01
N GLY A 492 24.40 -8.54 -16.14
CA GLY A 492 23.12 -8.98 -15.57
C GLY A 492 23.01 -8.77 -14.07
N LYS A 493 24.10 -9.02 -13.31
CA LYS A 493 24.13 -8.76 -11.86
C LYS A 493 23.87 -7.28 -11.55
N GLN A 494 24.54 -6.36 -12.23
CA GLN A 494 24.39 -4.92 -12.01
C GLN A 494 23.00 -4.42 -12.43
N ILE A 495 22.46 -4.95 -13.54
CA ILE A 495 21.11 -4.62 -14.01
C ILE A 495 20.07 -5.13 -13.00
N ARG A 496 20.26 -6.33 -12.45
CA ARG A 496 19.37 -6.93 -11.43
C ARG A 496 19.40 -6.20 -10.09
N GLU A 497 20.54 -5.67 -9.68
CA GLU A 497 20.67 -4.90 -8.43
C GLU A 497 19.96 -3.55 -8.51
N LYS A 498 19.77 -3.01 -9.73
CA LYS A 498 18.96 -1.82 -9.99
C LYS A 498 17.47 -2.13 -10.20
N ALA A 499 17.14 -3.39 -10.52
CA ALA A 499 15.79 -3.88 -10.73
C ALA A 499 15.04 -4.05 -9.39
N LYS A 500 13.94 -3.30 -9.23
CA LYS A 500 13.18 -3.22 -7.97
C LYS A 500 12.55 -4.57 -7.61
N PHE A 501 11.83 -5.18 -8.54
CA PHE A 501 11.14 -6.46 -8.33
C PHE A 501 12.12 -7.63 -8.23
N ALA A 502 13.26 -7.58 -8.93
CA ALA A 502 14.29 -8.61 -8.81
C ALA A 502 14.99 -8.56 -7.43
N THR A 503 15.23 -7.37 -6.90
CA THR A 503 15.82 -7.18 -5.57
C THR A 503 14.85 -7.60 -4.45
N GLU A 504 13.58 -7.22 -4.58
CA GLU A 504 12.51 -7.63 -3.66
C GLU A 504 12.31 -9.15 -3.65
N ALA A 505 12.27 -9.77 -4.84
CA ALA A 505 12.17 -11.22 -4.98
C ALA A 505 13.35 -11.95 -4.32
N ARG A 506 14.58 -11.43 -4.46
CA ARG A 506 15.77 -11.99 -3.79
C ARG A 506 15.67 -11.88 -2.28
N ALA A 507 15.25 -10.73 -1.75
CA ALA A 507 15.07 -10.52 -0.32
C ALA A 507 14.01 -11.46 0.28
N LEU A 508 12.89 -11.64 -0.42
CA LEU A 508 11.83 -12.59 -0.03
C LEU A 508 12.31 -14.04 -0.13
N ALA A 509 13.01 -14.41 -1.20
CA ALA A 509 13.54 -15.76 -1.36
C ALA A 509 14.54 -16.13 -0.25
N LEU A 510 15.38 -15.18 0.19
CA LEU A 510 16.28 -15.37 1.33
C LEU A 510 15.51 -15.52 2.65
N LYS A 511 14.47 -14.72 2.88
CA LYS A 511 13.59 -14.85 4.06
C LYS A 511 12.87 -16.19 4.12
N MET A 512 12.45 -16.73 2.97
CA MET A 512 11.74 -18.02 2.89
C MET A 512 12.66 -19.23 3.13
N MET A 513 13.99 -19.07 3.03
CA MET A 513 14.93 -20.18 3.14
C MET A 513 15.28 -20.57 4.59
N GLY A 514 15.01 -19.69 5.57
CA GLY A 514 15.29 -19.95 6.99
C GLY A 514 16.77 -20.24 7.29
N PRO A 515 17.16 -20.34 8.57
CA PRO A 515 18.58 -20.38 8.98
C PRO A 515 19.29 -21.74 8.75
N LYS A 516 18.71 -22.67 7.98
CA LYS A 516 19.15 -24.09 7.98
C LYS A 516 20.21 -24.47 6.94
N ALA A 517 20.74 -23.53 6.17
CA ALA A 517 21.72 -23.82 5.12
C ALA A 517 23.18 -23.47 5.48
N GLU A 518 23.43 -22.74 6.58
CA GLU A 518 24.78 -22.30 6.96
C GLU A 518 25.47 -23.18 8.01
N GLU A 519 24.75 -24.02 8.75
CA GLU A 519 25.31 -24.88 9.82
C GLU A 519 26.22 -26.03 9.35
N LYS A 520 26.41 -26.26 8.03
CA LYS A 520 27.17 -27.43 7.53
C LYS A 520 28.60 -27.18 7.05
N LYS A 521 29.21 -26.02 7.36
CA LYS A 521 30.63 -25.76 7.05
C LYS A 521 31.38 -25.11 8.21
N ALA A 522 31.50 -25.83 9.32
CA ALA A 522 32.66 -25.70 10.20
C ALA A 522 32.97 -27.08 10.78
N ARG A 523 33.93 -27.80 10.19
CA ARG A 523 34.57 -28.92 10.88
C ARG A 523 35.62 -28.35 11.81
N PRO A 524 35.80 -28.91 13.03
CA PRO A 524 36.76 -28.41 13.98
C PRO A 524 38.17 -28.80 13.54
N VAL A 525 39.07 -27.83 13.50
CA VAL A 525 40.51 -28.09 13.60
C VAL A 525 40.80 -28.14 15.09
N SER A 526 41.24 -29.32 15.54
CA SER A 526 41.91 -29.49 16.82
C SER A 526 43.15 -28.61 16.83
N ASP A 527 43.31 -27.80 17.86
CA ASP A 527 44.56 -27.78 18.63
C ASP A 527 44.28 -27.18 20.00
N GLY A 528 44.80 -27.87 21.01
CA GLY A 528 44.65 -27.50 22.40
C GLY A 528 45.41 -26.22 22.75
N HIS A 529 45.08 -25.75 23.95
CA HIS A 529 45.80 -24.88 24.88
C HIS A 529 44.81 -23.84 25.39
N GLY A 530 44.19 -24.14 26.53
CA GLY A 530 43.51 -23.10 27.30
C GLY A 530 44.54 -22.08 27.78
N PRO A 531 44.20 -20.78 27.77
CA PRO A 531 44.83 -19.84 28.66
C PRO A 531 43.78 -19.34 29.65
N THR A 532 43.99 -19.68 30.90
CA THR A 532 43.69 -18.80 32.03
C THR A 532 44.31 -17.43 31.74
N GLY A 533 43.49 -16.45 31.36
CA GLY A 533 43.94 -15.08 31.08
C GLY A 533 42.93 -14.06 31.56
N LYS A 534 43.35 -13.17 32.46
CA LYS A 534 42.62 -11.97 32.87
C LYS A 534 42.46 -11.07 31.63
N GLU A 535 41.24 -10.82 31.17
CA GLU A 535 40.99 -9.81 30.14
C GLU A 535 40.99 -8.40 30.77
N GLU A 536 42.01 -7.61 30.43
CA GLU A 536 42.06 -6.16 30.69
C GLU A 536 41.33 -5.40 29.58
N TRP A 537 40.39 -4.53 29.95
CA TRP A 537 39.66 -3.66 29.03
C TRP A 537 40.19 -2.22 29.11
N GLN A 538 40.63 -1.66 27.98
CA GLN A 538 41.03 -0.25 27.88
C GLN A 538 39.81 0.63 27.62
N CYS A 539 39.45 1.48 28.58
CA CYS A 539 38.38 2.47 28.45
C CYS A 539 38.96 3.80 27.93
N TYR A 540 38.39 4.33 26.85
CA TYR A 540 38.72 5.66 26.31
C TYR A 540 37.67 6.67 26.78
N GLY A 541 38.04 7.54 27.72
CA GLY A 541 37.15 8.65 28.13
C GLY A 541 36.91 9.65 27.01
N ARG A 542 35.90 10.52 27.14
CA ARG A 542 35.55 11.61 26.19
C ARG A 542 36.73 12.54 25.81
N ASN A 543 37.82 12.51 26.58
CA ASN A 543 39.04 13.31 26.37
C ASN A 543 40.28 12.49 25.99
N GLY A 544 40.15 11.19 25.66
CA GLY A 544 41.28 10.37 25.20
C GLY A 544 42.27 9.90 26.28
N VAL A 545 41.95 10.03 27.57
CA VAL A 545 42.80 9.54 28.67
C VAL A 545 42.32 8.16 29.16
N VAL A 546 43.26 7.21 29.25
CA VAL A 546 43.05 5.84 29.75
C VAL A 546 43.18 5.85 31.28
N THR A 547 42.11 5.53 32.01
CA THR A 547 42.16 5.46 33.48
C THR A 547 41.74 4.08 33.97
N ARG A 548 42.59 3.45 34.80
CA ARG A 548 42.27 2.24 35.58
C ARG A 548 41.41 2.65 36.78
N LEU A 549 40.20 2.12 36.91
CA LEU A 549 39.32 2.38 38.06
C LEU A 549 39.19 1.13 38.94
N THR A 550 39.71 1.22 40.16
CA THR A 550 39.36 0.40 41.32
C THR A 550 38.01 0.86 41.91
N TYR A 551 37.31 -0.10 42.53
CA TYR A 551 35.95 0.03 43.08
C TYR A 551 35.81 1.12 44.18
N GLU A 552 34.55 1.53 44.38
CA GLU A 552 34.00 2.47 45.38
C GLU A 552 33.97 3.96 45.04
N ILE A 553 32.95 4.38 44.28
CA ILE A 553 32.31 5.69 44.47
C ILE A 553 30.78 5.50 44.37
N ALA A 554 30.09 5.76 45.47
CA ALA A 554 28.64 5.92 45.50
C ALA A 554 28.31 7.32 44.96
N ILE A 555 27.69 7.38 43.78
CA ILE A 555 27.13 8.61 43.23
C ILE A 555 25.65 8.64 43.63
N ASP A 556 25.25 9.68 44.34
CA ASP A 556 23.86 9.96 44.69
C ASP A 556 23.15 10.58 43.46
N TRP A 557 22.26 9.82 42.84
CA TRP A 557 21.55 10.17 41.60
C TRP A 557 20.20 10.85 41.82
N THR A 558 19.97 11.43 43.01
CA THR A 558 18.64 11.92 43.40
C THR A 558 18.05 13.04 42.53
N LYS A 559 18.83 13.72 41.66
CA LYS A 559 18.32 14.70 40.67
C LYS A 559 19.27 14.92 39.47
N CYS A 560 19.46 13.93 38.59
CA CYS A 560 20.15 14.17 37.31
C CYS A 560 19.12 14.25 36.16
N GLU A 561 19.14 15.34 35.38
CA GLU A 561 18.31 15.50 34.18
C GLU A 561 18.68 14.41 33.17
N ILE A 562 17.79 13.44 32.95
CA ILE A 562 18.03 12.34 32.00
C ILE A 562 17.93 12.91 30.58
N GLY A 563 19.04 12.90 29.83
CA GLY A 563 18.99 13.20 28.40
C GLY A 563 18.27 12.08 27.66
N THR A 564 17.03 12.29 27.22
CA THR A 564 16.23 11.25 26.50
C THR A 564 16.23 11.42 24.98
N SER A 565 17.12 12.25 24.42
CA SER A 565 17.12 12.63 23.01
C SER A 565 17.22 11.45 22.04
N LEU A 566 18.14 10.51 22.31
CA LEU A 566 18.29 9.29 21.51
C LEU A 566 18.43 8.08 22.45
N TYR A 567 17.34 7.34 22.58
CA TYR A 567 17.21 6.19 23.45
C TYR A 567 17.45 4.90 22.62
N LEU A 568 18.49 4.14 22.95
CA LEU A 568 18.75 2.83 22.34
C LEU A 568 18.08 1.70 23.13
N VAL A 569 17.29 0.87 22.46
CA VAL A 569 16.79 -0.39 23.00
C VAL A 569 17.50 -1.54 22.30
N THR A 570 18.18 -2.41 23.06
CA THR A 570 18.93 -3.51 22.46
C THR A 570 18.02 -4.62 21.96
N ASP A 571 18.51 -5.40 21.00
CA ASP A 571 17.90 -6.67 20.62
C ASP A 571 19.03 -7.69 20.39
N SER A 572 19.05 -8.76 21.18
CA SER A 572 20.06 -9.81 21.12
C SER A 572 19.77 -10.90 20.09
N THR A 573 18.67 -10.80 19.33
CA THR A 573 18.31 -11.84 18.36
C THR A 573 19.28 -11.84 17.15
N PRO A 574 19.65 -13.03 16.63
CA PRO A 574 20.54 -13.13 15.47
C PRO A 574 20.02 -12.40 14.21
N ALA A 575 18.70 -12.20 14.12
CA ALA A 575 18.09 -11.49 13.00
C ALA A 575 18.42 -9.98 12.95
N ILE A 576 18.69 -9.37 14.11
CA ILE A 576 18.97 -7.93 14.23
C ILE A 576 20.46 -7.70 14.56
N LEU A 577 21.00 -8.43 15.53
CA LEU A 577 22.39 -8.28 15.95
C LEU A 577 23.37 -8.95 14.98
N GLY A 578 22.97 -10.04 14.32
CA GLY A 578 23.88 -10.88 13.52
C GLY A 578 24.98 -11.50 14.39
N ASP A 579 26.22 -11.50 13.89
CA ASP A 579 27.39 -12.01 14.60
C ASP A 579 28.13 -10.94 15.42
N LYS A 580 27.55 -9.74 15.57
CA LYS A 580 28.18 -8.62 16.29
C LYS A 580 28.08 -8.82 17.80
N ASP A 581 29.10 -8.39 18.54
CA ASP A 581 29.01 -8.29 20.00
C ASP A 581 28.10 -7.11 20.39
N ILE A 582 27.07 -7.40 21.18
CA ILE A 582 26.13 -6.40 21.70
C ILE A 582 26.85 -5.28 22.46
N SER A 583 27.95 -5.60 23.15
CA SER A 583 28.72 -4.64 23.94
C SER A 583 29.46 -3.64 23.03
N ASP A 584 30.04 -4.10 21.91
CA ASP A 584 30.70 -3.22 20.93
C ASP A 584 29.66 -2.33 20.21
N VAL A 585 28.50 -2.89 19.84
CA VAL A 585 27.43 -2.12 19.20
C VAL A 585 26.94 -1.00 20.12
N VAL A 586 26.69 -1.30 21.40
CA VAL A 586 26.26 -0.31 22.39
C VAL A 586 27.35 0.76 22.61
N ASN A 587 28.62 0.35 22.75
CA ASN A 587 29.73 1.28 22.92
C ASN A 587 29.85 2.27 21.75
N ARG A 588 29.79 1.77 20.51
CA ARG A 588 29.80 2.61 19.29
C ARG A 588 28.59 3.52 19.20
N ALA A 589 27.40 3.03 19.57
CA ALA A 589 26.20 3.83 19.56
C ALA A 589 26.27 5.00 20.57
N ILE A 590 26.82 4.77 21.76
CA ILE A 590 27.07 5.81 22.78
C ILE A 590 28.03 6.87 22.25
N ARG A 591 29.13 6.46 21.59
CA ARG A 591 30.05 7.39 20.92
C ARG A 591 29.38 8.23 19.81
N GLY A 592 28.34 7.67 19.18
CA GLY A 592 27.52 8.36 18.19
C GLY A 592 26.46 9.30 18.79
N GLY A 593 26.28 9.31 20.12
CA GLY A 593 25.40 10.23 20.82
C GLY A 593 24.10 9.63 21.38
N VAL A 594 24.04 8.30 21.55
CA VAL A 594 22.98 7.66 22.36
C VAL A 594 23.08 8.15 23.81
N THR A 595 21.94 8.51 24.39
CA THR A 595 21.85 9.16 25.70
C THR A 595 21.20 8.28 26.79
N VAL A 596 20.52 7.20 26.41
CA VAL A 596 19.99 6.15 27.31
C VAL A 596 20.10 4.80 26.62
N VAL A 597 20.45 3.74 27.37
CA VAL A 597 20.47 2.36 26.86
C VAL A 597 19.52 1.49 27.68
N GLN A 598 18.63 0.76 27.01
CA GLN A 598 17.81 -0.28 27.62
C GLN A 598 18.23 -1.64 27.12
N TYR A 599 18.66 -2.51 28.04
CA TYR A 599 18.94 -3.90 27.75
C TYR A 599 17.65 -4.70 27.75
N ARG A 600 17.30 -5.22 26.58
CA ARG A 600 16.13 -6.06 26.33
C ARG A 600 16.56 -7.41 25.76
N ASP A 601 16.32 -8.45 26.54
CA ASP A 601 16.51 -9.85 26.17
C ASP A 601 15.36 -10.67 26.76
N LYS A 602 14.61 -11.38 25.89
CA LYS A 602 13.46 -12.20 26.29
C LYS A 602 13.73 -13.70 26.25
N THR A 603 14.93 -14.10 25.82
CA THR A 603 15.24 -15.49 25.47
C THR A 603 16.35 -16.07 26.32
N SER A 604 17.26 -15.25 26.83
CA SER A 604 18.37 -15.68 27.68
C SER A 604 17.89 -16.09 29.07
N ASP A 605 18.56 -17.08 29.66
CA ASP A 605 18.36 -17.41 31.06
C ASP A 605 18.83 -16.28 31.99
N THR A 606 18.34 -16.27 33.22
CA THR A 606 18.61 -15.17 34.17
C THR A 606 20.11 -15.01 34.46
N GLY A 607 20.89 -16.10 34.48
CA GLY A 607 22.33 -16.05 34.73
C GLY A 607 23.08 -15.37 33.58
N ALA A 608 22.79 -15.77 32.34
CA ALA A 608 23.35 -15.15 31.14
C ALA A 608 22.92 -13.66 30.99
N LEU A 609 21.69 -13.34 31.36
CA LEU A 609 21.15 -11.99 31.33
C LEU A 609 21.88 -11.08 32.33
N ILE A 610 22.10 -11.54 33.57
CA ILE A 610 22.89 -10.80 34.57
C ILE A 610 24.35 -10.61 34.10
N ALA A 611 24.97 -11.65 33.53
CA ALA A 611 26.34 -11.56 33.04
C ALA A 611 26.49 -10.52 31.92
N THR A 612 25.56 -10.51 30.96
CA THR A 612 25.55 -9.54 29.85
C THR A 612 25.20 -8.14 30.35
N ALA A 613 24.22 -8.02 31.25
CA ALA A 613 23.86 -6.73 31.85
C ALA A 613 25.01 -6.10 32.63
N ARG A 614 25.84 -6.89 33.36
CA ARG A 614 27.06 -6.39 34.00
C ARG A 614 28.09 -5.86 33.00
N LYS A 615 28.26 -6.55 31.86
CA LYS A 615 29.15 -6.09 30.78
C LYS A 615 28.65 -4.78 30.18
N LEU A 616 27.36 -4.69 29.85
CA LEU A 616 26.75 -3.47 29.33
C LEU A 616 26.83 -2.32 30.33
N HIS A 617 26.60 -2.59 31.62
CA HIS A 617 26.68 -1.57 32.67
C HIS A 617 28.08 -0.99 32.82
N ALA A 618 29.11 -1.84 32.70
CA ALA A 618 30.49 -1.36 32.68
C ALA A 618 30.76 -0.42 31.50
N VAL A 619 30.26 -0.76 30.30
CA VAL A 619 30.38 0.08 29.10
C VAL A 619 29.63 1.41 29.26
N THR A 620 28.37 1.38 29.69
CA THR A 620 27.54 2.59 29.78
C THR A 620 28.04 3.55 30.87
N ARG A 621 28.52 3.01 32.01
CA ARG A 621 29.07 3.78 33.12
C ARG A 621 30.33 4.57 32.74
N CYS A 622 31.16 4.04 31.84
CA CYS A 622 32.34 4.75 31.32
C CYS A 622 32.00 6.03 30.56
N HIS A 623 30.75 6.17 30.11
CA HIS A 623 30.28 7.29 29.28
C HIS A 623 29.19 8.13 29.94
N ASP A 624 28.89 7.90 31.23
CA ASP A 624 27.83 8.57 31.97
C ASP A 624 26.44 8.40 31.33
N VAL A 625 26.19 7.22 30.75
CA VAL A 625 24.91 6.87 30.12
C VAL A 625 24.18 5.87 31.02
N PRO A 626 22.90 6.10 31.39
CA PRO A 626 22.16 5.17 32.25
C PRO A 626 21.81 3.88 31.50
N LEU A 627 21.91 2.74 32.20
CA LEU A 627 21.42 1.45 31.75
C LEU A 627 20.09 1.10 32.43
N LEU A 628 19.07 0.82 31.62
CA LEU A 628 17.77 0.34 32.07
C LEU A 628 17.58 -1.14 31.71
N ILE A 629 17.04 -1.94 32.62
CA ILE A 629 16.68 -3.34 32.33
C ILE A 629 15.20 -3.43 31.95
N ASN A 630 14.91 -4.11 30.85
CA ASN A 630 13.54 -4.34 30.39
C ASN A 630 12.85 -5.44 31.22
N ASP A 631 11.65 -5.17 31.73
CA ASP A 631 10.71 -6.07 32.42
C ASP A 631 11.22 -6.68 33.77
N ARG A 632 12.54 -6.84 33.96
CA ARG A 632 13.17 -7.64 35.04
C ARG A 632 13.77 -6.79 36.17
N VAL A 633 12.94 -6.46 37.17
CA VAL A 633 13.35 -5.71 38.39
C VAL A 633 14.39 -6.46 39.23
N ASP A 634 14.28 -7.78 39.31
CA ASP A 634 15.20 -8.66 40.01
C ASP A 634 16.63 -8.59 39.44
N VAL A 635 16.75 -8.59 38.11
CA VAL A 635 18.03 -8.46 37.41
C VAL A 635 18.61 -7.05 37.65
N ALA A 636 17.78 -6.01 37.56
CA ALA A 636 18.24 -4.65 37.80
C ALA A 636 18.85 -4.46 39.20
N LEU A 637 18.22 -5.07 40.22
CA LEU A 637 18.74 -5.12 41.58
C LEU A 637 20.05 -5.92 41.68
N ALA A 638 20.11 -7.09 41.04
CA ALA A 638 21.31 -7.94 41.07
C ALA A 638 22.53 -7.28 40.42
N VAL A 639 22.32 -6.53 39.32
CA VAL A 639 23.37 -5.82 38.58
C VAL A 639 23.72 -4.50 39.26
N GLY A 640 22.73 -3.83 39.87
CA GLY A 640 22.89 -2.51 40.50
C GLY A 640 22.75 -1.31 39.53
N CYS A 641 22.20 -1.53 38.34
CA CYS A 641 22.02 -0.52 37.28
C CYS A 641 21.00 0.57 37.62
N GLU A 642 20.90 1.60 36.77
CA GLU A 642 20.24 2.87 37.08
C GLU A 642 18.70 2.79 37.10
N GLY A 643 18.10 1.77 36.49
CA GLY A 643 16.66 1.60 36.55
C GLY A 643 16.11 0.46 35.71
N VAL A 644 14.79 0.50 35.53
CA VAL A 644 14.02 -0.46 34.74
C VAL A 644 13.06 0.25 33.80
N HIS A 645 12.66 -0.45 32.75
CA HIS A 645 11.54 -0.04 31.91
C HIS A 645 10.52 -1.17 31.88
N LEU A 646 9.28 -0.84 32.23
CA LEU A 646 8.20 -1.80 32.46
C LEU A 646 7.10 -1.60 31.40
N GLY A 647 6.62 -2.70 30.85
CA GLY A 647 5.40 -2.78 30.08
C GLY A 647 4.17 -2.90 30.96
N GLN A 648 2.99 -2.89 30.32
CA GLN A 648 1.70 -2.98 31.02
C GLN A 648 1.45 -4.38 31.63
N ASP A 649 2.08 -5.42 31.08
CA ASP A 649 1.94 -6.81 31.53
C ASP A 649 2.99 -7.20 32.61
N ASP A 650 3.85 -6.25 33.01
CA ASP A 650 4.96 -6.47 33.94
C ASP A 650 4.61 -6.06 35.38
N MET A 651 5.61 -6.09 36.27
CA MET A 651 5.45 -5.61 37.64
C MET A 651 4.90 -4.17 37.67
N ASP A 652 3.90 -3.90 38.51
CA ASP A 652 3.31 -2.58 38.59
C ASP A 652 4.32 -1.55 39.17
N MET A 653 4.18 -0.30 38.73
CA MET A 653 5.11 0.78 39.09
C MET A 653 5.21 1.00 40.60
N SER A 654 4.13 0.81 41.37
CA SER A 654 4.15 1.02 42.82
C SER A 654 4.99 -0.05 43.53
N THR A 655 4.88 -1.30 43.09
CA THR A 655 5.68 -2.42 43.60
C THR A 655 7.14 -2.27 43.17
N ALA A 656 7.41 -1.95 41.90
CA ALA A 656 8.76 -1.70 41.42
C ALA A 656 9.43 -0.54 42.18
N ARG A 657 8.70 0.54 42.47
CA ARG A 657 9.18 1.67 43.27
C ARG A 657 9.52 1.28 44.71
N LYS A 658 8.72 0.40 45.34
CA LYS A 658 9.02 -0.13 46.69
C LYS A 658 10.31 -0.95 46.71
N LEU A 659 10.57 -1.75 45.67
CA LEU A 659 11.76 -2.61 45.58
C LEU A 659 13.03 -1.84 45.21
N LEU A 660 12.93 -0.90 44.25
CA LEU A 660 14.08 -0.15 43.72
C LEU A 660 14.44 1.09 44.53
N GLY A 661 13.52 1.58 45.37
CA GLY A 661 13.68 2.82 46.13
C GLY A 661 13.44 4.09 45.28
N PRO A 662 13.54 5.29 45.89
CA PRO A 662 13.17 6.56 45.24
C PRO A 662 14.18 7.02 44.18
N GLY A 663 15.45 6.60 44.25
CA GLY A 663 16.53 7.11 43.40
C GLY A 663 16.72 6.42 42.04
N LYS A 664 15.97 5.33 41.74
CA LYS A 664 16.11 4.58 40.48
C LYS A 664 15.08 5.03 39.43
N ILE A 665 15.45 4.93 38.15
CA ILE A 665 14.59 5.31 37.02
C ILE A 665 13.56 4.21 36.76
N ILE A 666 12.30 4.59 36.52
CA ILE A 666 11.23 3.66 36.12
C ILE A 666 10.58 4.22 34.86
N GLY A 667 10.87 3.61 33.72
CA GLY A 667 10.18 3.86 32.45
C GLY A 667 8.90 3.03 32.35
N ILE A 668 7.86 3.59 31.72
CA ILE A 668 6.56 2.93 31.53
C ILE A 668 6.17 3.04 30.06
N THR A 669 5.68 1.95 29.48
CA THR A 669 5.12 1.95 28.13
C THR A 669 3.64 2.35 28.16
N ALA A 670 3.21 3.35 27.38
CA ALA A 670 1.81 3.77 27.29
C ALA A 670 1.32 3.83 25.84
N ASN A 671 0.15 3.25 25.57
CA ASN A 671 -0.52 3.25 24.28
C ASN A 671 -1.86 4.01 24.27
N THR A 672 -2.31 4.49 25.44
CA THR A 672 -3.53 5.28 25.60
C THR A 672 -3.26 6.46 26.54
N VAL A 673 -4.16 7.44 26.52
CA VAL A 673 -4.13 8.58 27.44
C VAL A 673 -4.24 8.09 28.88
N GLU A 674 -5.12 7.13 29.12
CA GLU A 674 -5.31 6.49 30.41
C GLU A 674 -4.04 5.78 30.87
N GLU A 675 -3.41 4.97 30.02
CA GLU A 675 -2.15 4.29 30.34
C GLU A 675 -1.03 5.28 30.70
N ALA A 676 -0.97 6.43 30.01
CA ALA A 676 0.01 7.47 30.29
C ALA A 676 -0.24 8.18 31.63
N LEU A 677 -1.48 8.21 32.12
CA LEU A 677 -1.89 8.84 33.39
C LEU A 677 -1.92 7.87 34.58
N THR A 678 -2.33 6.62 34.39
CA THR A 678 -2.63 5.66 35.47
C THR A 678 -1.67 4.46 35.51
N ALA A 679 -0.85 4.27 34.48
CA ALA A 679 0.06 3.12 34.34
C ALA A 679 -0.62 1.74 34.51
N LYS A 680 -1.92 1.62 34.23
CA LYS A 680 -2.65 0.34 34.22
C LYS A 680 -3.78 0.37 33.19
N THR A 681 -3.59 -0.34 32.07
CA THR A 681 -4.56 -1.11 31.24
C THR A 681 -3.96 -1.36 29.85
N ASN A 682 -4.52 -2.24 29.01
CA ASN A 682 -3.82 -2.79 27.84
C ASN A 682 -4.60 -2.57 26.53
N THR A 683 -4.02 -1.85 25.56
CA THR A 683 -4.35 -2.01 24.13
C THR A 683 -3.09 -1.98 23.25
N LYS A 684 -2.78 -3.09 22.57
CA LYS A 684 -1.65 -3.22 21.62
C LYS A 684 -2.01 -2.65 20.24
N ASN A 685 -2.36 -1.36 20.17
CA ASN A 685 -2.64 -0.68 18.91
C ASN A 685 -1.61 0.42 18.63
N VAL A 686 -1.18 0.52 17.38
CA VAL A 686 -0.27 1.59 16.94
C VAL A 686 -1.04 2.90 16.92
N ILE A 687 -0.67 3.84 17.80
CA ILE A 687 -1.35 5.12 18.03
C ILE A 687 -1.15 6.12 16.88
N GLY A 688 0.02 6.08 16.24
CA GLY A 688 0.44 7.07 15.24
C GLY A 688 0.72 8.47 15.83
N PRO A 689 1.19 9.44 15.01
CA PRO A 689 1.54 10.78 15.48
C PRO A 689 0.36 11.57 16.08
N GLU A 690 -0.87 11.33 15.62
CA GLU A 690 -2.05 12.04 16.09
C GLU A 690 -2.43 11.65 17.52
N GLY A 691 -2.57 10.35 17.81
CA GLY A 691 -2.85 9.94 19.17
C GLY A 691 -1.66 10.16 20.12
N LEU A 692 -0.41 10.17 19.59
CA LEU A 692 0.76 10.65 20.34
C LEU A 692 0.59 12.12 20.75
N ARG A 693 0.19 12.99 19.81
CA ARG A 693 -0.07 14.40 20.08
C ARG A 693 -1.17 14.60 21.11
N HIS A 694 -2.26 13.86 20.99
CA HIS A 694 -3.35 13.90 21.94
C HIS A 694 -2.89 13.47 23.35
N THR A 695 -2.14 12.38 23.45
CA THR A 695 -1.60 11.88 24.73
C THR A 695 -0.69 12.89 25.41
N LEU A 696 0.23 13.52 24.65
CA LEU A 696 1.10 14.54 25.19
C LEU A 696 0.34 15.80 25.62
N ALA A 697 -0.74 16.17 24.91
CA ALA A 697 -1.53 17.35 25.23
C ALA A 697 -2.24 17.14 26.58
N VAL A 698 -2.88 15.99 26.75
CA VAL A 698 -3.55 15.63 28.00
C VAL A 698 -2.55 15.53 29.16
N LEU A 699 -1.34 14.98 28.94
CA LEU A 699 -0.29 14.98 29.97
C LEU A 699 0.11 16.40 30.39
N ALA A 700 0.18 17.34 29.45
CA ALA A 700 0.46 18.74 29.75
C ALA A 700 -0.67 19.37 30.59
N GLU A 701 -1.92 19.19 30.15
CA GLU A 701 -3.14 19.69 30.81
C GLU A 701 -3.30 19.15 32.23
N ARG A 702 -2.91 17.88 32.47
CA ARG A 702 -2.99 17.20 33.77
C ARG A 702 -1.80 17.50 34.70
N GLY A 703 -0.91 18.42 34.33
CA GLY A 703 0.23 18.81 35.17
C GLY A 703 1.44 17.86 35.10
N HIS A 704 1.44 16.87 34.21
CA HIS A 704 2.56 15.96 33.94
C HIS A 704 3.48 16.45 32.81
N GLY A 705 3.46 17.75 32.52
CA GLY A 705 4.28 18.40 31.49
C GLY A 705 5.79 18.12 31.65
N GLY A 706 6.27 17.97 32.89
CA GLY A 706 7.68 17.72 33.20
C GLY A 706 8.16 16.26 33.12
N VAL A 707 7.27 15.29 32.85
CA VAL A 707 7.68 13.87 32.70
C VAL A 707 8.28 13.64 31.31
N PRO A 708 9.53 13.16 31.17
CA PRO A 708 10.11 12.92 29.85
C PRO A 708 9.32 11.88 29.04
N ALA A 709 9.05 12.17 27.77
CA ALA A 709 8.33 11.30 26.86
C ALA A 709 9.15 11.00 25.59
N VAL A 710 9.29 9.72 25.27
CA VAL A 710 9.94 9.23 24.05
C VAL A 710 8.99 8.36 23.24
N CYS A 711 9.03 8.48 21.92
CA CYS A 711 8.25 7.58 21.05
C CYS A 711 9.09 6.37 20.62
N ILE A 712 8.45 5.21 20.52
CA ILE A 712 9.06 3.95 20.07
C ILE A 712 8.15 3.24 19.07
N GLY A 713 8.72 2.39 18.21
CA GLY A 713 7.98 1.54 17.27
C GLY A 713 8.14 1.99 15.82
N GLY A 714 9.00 1.30 15.06
CA GLY A 714 9.25 1.61 13.65
C GLY A 714 10.01 2.93 13.39
N ILE A 715 10.54 3.57 14.44
CA ILE A 715 11.26 4.84 14.32
C ILE A 715 12.60 4.65 13.60
N ASN A 716 12.85 5.48 12.60
CA ASN A 716 14.06 5.50 11.79
C ASN A 716 14.24 6.88 11.13
N ALA A 717 15.36 7.10 10.44
CA ALA A 717 15.66 8.40 9.85
C ALA A 717 14.60 8.97 8.88
N SER A 718 13.77 8.12 8.26
CA SER A 718 12.73 8.58 7.33
C SER A 718 11.50 9.16 8.03
N ASN A 719 11.25 8.85 9.31
CA ASN A 719 10.05 9.27 10.03
C ASN A 719 10.33 10.09 11.31
N ILE A 720 11.55 10.07 11.85
CA ILE A 720 11.94 10.86 13.05
C ILE A 720 11.47 12.32 12.96
N PRO A 721 11.74 13.06 11.86
CA PRO A 721 11.30 14.45 11.79
C PRO A 721 9.77 14.54 11.92
N GLN A 722 9.03 13.79 11.09
CA GLN A 722 7.58 13.87 11.02
C GLN A 722 6.90 13.53 12.36
N VAL A 723 7.40 12.49 13.04
CA VAL A 723 6.86 12.06 14.34
C VAL A 723 7.12 13.11 15.41
N LEU A 724 8.33 13.66 15.48
CA LEU A 724 8.66 14.71 16.44
C LEU A 724 7.85 15.99 16.22
N PHE A 725 7.66 16.40 14.97
CA PHE A 725 6.93 17.62 14.64
C PHE A 725 5.41 17.45 14.86
N ARG A 726 4.78 16.48 14.19
CA ARG A 726 3.32 16.28 14.26
C ARG A 726 2.84 15.68 15.57
N GLY A 727 3.69 14.87 16.21
CA GLY A 727 3.39 14.24 17.49
C GLY A 727 3.50 15.18 18.68
N SER A 728 4.05 16.37 18.53
CA SER A 728 4.27 17.32 19.62
C SER A 728 3.20 18.42 19.65
N PRO A 729 2.29 18.43 20.65
CA PRO A 729 1.34 19.52 20.83
C PRO A 729 2.02 20.81 21.35
N PRO A 730 1.33 21.96 21.30
CA PRO A 730 1.71 23.15 22.06
C PRO A 730 1.74 22.81 23.56
N GLY A 731 2.79 23.19 24.28
CA GLY A 731 2.91 22.98 25.74
C GLY A 731 3.75 21.79 26.22
N LYS A 732 3.78 20.67 25.47
CA LYS A 732 4.64 19.50 25.78
C LYS A 732 5.23 18.88 24.52
N PRO A 733 6.46 19.25 24.11
CA PRO A 733 7.13 18.58 23.00
C PRO A 733 7.58 17.17 23.40
N LEU A 734 7.74 16.30 22.40
CA LEU A 734 8.38 15.00 22.61
C LEU A 734 9.88 15.18 22.89
N ASP A 735 10.39 14.57 23.95
CA ASP A 735 11.77 14.78 24.45
C ASP A 735 12.84 14.00 23.66
N GLY A 736 12.42 12.98 22.93
CA GLY A 736 13.30 12.22 22.05
C GLY A 736 12.65 10.99 21.44
N VAL A 737 13.49 10.13 20.87
CA VAL A 737 13.05 8.92 20.17
C VAL A 737 13.79 7.69 20.65
N ALA A 738 13.06 6.58 20.76
CA ALA A 738 13.63 5.28 21.06
C ALA A 738 13.74 4.42 19.79
N VAL A 739 14.92 3.83 19.58
CA VAL A 739 15.27 3.08 18.38
C VAL A 739 15.86 1.71 18.73
N VAL A 740 15.52 0.70 17.92
CA VAL A 740 16.01 -0.69 18.07
C VAL A 740 16.86 -1.05 16.85
N SER A 741 16.22 -1.52 15.78
CA SER A 741 16.89 -2.08 14.60
C SER A 741 17.69 -1.04 13.81
N ALA A 742 17.31 0.24 13.86
CA ALA A 742 18.01 1.31 13.15
C ALA A 742 19.48 1.42 13.58
N ILE A 743 19.79 1.19 14.86
CA ILE A 743 21.15 1.21 15.39
C ILE A 743 21.69 -0.23 15.52
N MET A 744 20.93 -1.16 16.10
CA MET A 744 21.41 -2.52 16.38
C MET A 744 21.79 -3.28 15.10
N ALA A 745 21.04 -3.10 14.01
CA ALA A 745 21.33 -3.75 12.72
C ALA A 745 22.28 -2.94 11.82
N ALA A 746 22.70 -1.73 12.22
CA ALA A 746 23.56 -0.89 11.41
C ALA A 746 24.95 -1.54 11.20
N ALA A 747 25.52 -1.35 10.00
CA ALA A 747 26.91 -1.74 9.74
C ALA A 747 27.89 -0.88 10.54
N ASP A 748 27.58 0.41 10.68
CA ASP A 748 28.30 1.36 11.54
C ASP A 748 27.32 2.02 12.54
N PRO A 749 27.20 1.47 13.76
CA PRO A 749 26.32 2.01 14.78
C PRO A 749 26.68 3.44 15.21
N GLU A 750 27.96 3.83 15.15
CA GLU A 750 28.41 5.17 15.56
C GLU A 750 27.92 6.23 14.57
N ALA A 751 28.15 6.01 13.27
CA ALA A 751 27.72 6.93 12.22
C ALA A 751 26.19 7.06 12.15
N GLU A 752 25.47 5.94 12.27
CA GLU A 752 24.01 5.97 12.23
C GLU A 752 23.41 6.65 13.46
N SER A 753 23.95 6.42 14.66
CA SER A 753 23.50 7.12 15.88
C SER A 753 23.69 8.64 15.75
N ARG A 754 24.83 9.08 15.21
CA ARG A 754 25.11 10.50 14.95
C ARG A 754 24.12 11.11 13.96
N ARG A 755 23.77 10.37 12.91
CA ARG A 755 22.77 10.78 11.91
C ARG A 755 21.38 10.93 12.52
N LEU A 756 20.94 9.95 13.31
CA LEU A 756 19.63 9.99 13.96
C LEU A 756 19.53 11.13 14.97
N LEU A 757 20.57 11.35 15.79
CA LEU A 757 20.61 12.47 16.73
C LEU A 757 20.53 13.83 16.01
N GLY A 758 21.21 13.98 14.86
CA GLY A 758 21.11 15.17 14.03
C GLY A 758 19.67 15.47 13.58
N LEU A 759 18.93 14.44 13.17
CA LEU A 759 17.52 14.57 12.78
C LEU A 759 16.61 14.94 13.96
N VAL A 760 16.85 14.38 15.14
CA VAL A 760 16.10 14.70 16.37
C VAL A 760 16.28 16.18 16.73
N ARG A 761 17.53 16.67 16.73
CA ARG A 761 17.85 18.08 17.03
C ARG A 761 17.23 19.03 16.01
N ALA A 762 17.36 18.74 14.71
CA ALA A 762 16.80 19.57 13.65
C ALA A 762 15.27 19.68 13.70
N ALA A 763 14.57 18.60 14.11
CA ALA A 763 13.12 18.62 14.28
C ALA A 763 12.70 19.45 15.50
N ALA A 764 13.43 19.34 16.62
CA ALA A 764 13.18 20.10 17.83
C ALA A 764 13.36 21.62 17.64
N GLU A 765 14.40 22.05 16.91
CA GLU A 765 14.65 23.45 16.58
C GLU A 765 13.52 24.06 15.73
N ARG A 766 13.01 23.31 14.75
CA ARG A 766 11.94 23.78 13.87
C ARG A 766 10.56 23.85 14.53
N GLY A 767 10.25 22.90 15.41
CA GLY A 767 9.05 22.95 16.25
C GLY A 767 8.99 24.24 17.07
N ARG A 768 10.14 24.78 17.51
CA ARG A 768 10.20 26.09 18.19
C ARG A 768 9.94 27.26 17.23
N GLY A 769 10.57 27.29 16.06
CA GLY A 769 10.44 28.37 15.08
C GLY A 769 9.05 28.52 14.42
N SER A 770 8.30 27.42 14.28
CA SER A 770 6.90 27.47 13.82
C SER A 770 5.92 27.96 14.92
N ARG A 771 6.26 27.74 16.20
CA ARG A 771 5.41 28.12 17.35
C ARG A 771 5.57 29.58 17.78
N THR A 772 6.70 30.20 17.48
CA THR A 772 6.97 31.62 17.80
C THR A 772 6.18 32.61 16.93
N GLY A 773 5.42 32.14 15.93
CA GLY A 773 4.54 32.98 15.09
C GLY A 773 3.15 33.27 15.67
N LEU A 774 2.81 32.73 16.85
CA LEU A 774 1.51 32.96 17.52
C LEU A 774 1.38 34.36 18.17
N ALA A 775 2.39 35.22 18.03
CA ALA A 775 2.33 36.65 18.34
C ALA A 775 2.01 37.50 17.09
N GLY A 776 1.33 36.93 16.10
CA GLY A 776 0.90 37.63 14.88
C GLY A 776 -0.42 38.35 15.05
N ALA A 777 -0.71 39.28 14.12
CA ALA A 777 -1.95 40.09 14.07
C ALA A 777 -3.21 39.26 14.39
N ALA A 778 -3.93 39.65 15.45
CA ALA A 778 -5.17 39.00 15.88
C ALA A 778 -6.40 39.57 15.16
N THR A 779 -6.30 40.81 14.69
CA THR A 779 -7.37 41.56 14.04
C THR A 779 -7.10 41.76 12.54
N LYS A 780 -8.16 42.07 11.78
CA LYS A 780 -8.06 42.44 10.37
C LYS A 780 -7.11 43.64 10.19
N GLU A 781 -7.23 44.65 11.04
CA GLU A 781 -6.49 45.91 10.93
C GLU A 781 -4.99 45.71 11.15
N GLU A 782 -4.61 44.87 12.10
CA GLU A 782 -3.21 44.49 12.33
C GLU A 782 -2.66 43.69 11.15
N LEU A 783 -3.46 42.80 10.55
CA LEU A 783 -3.04 42.00 9.41
C LEU A 783 -2.80 42.87 8.17
N LEU A 784 -3.69 43.81 7.88
CA LEU A 784 -3.57 44.71 6.73
C LEU A 784 -2.34 45.63 6.83
N LYS A 785 -1.90 46.00 8.03
CA LYS A 785 -0.64 46.77 8.23
C LYS A 785 0.60 46.01 7.77
N LEU A 786 0.57 44.68 7.77
CA LEU A 786 1.69 43.83 7.38
C LEU A 786 1.74 43.56 5.86
N VAL A 787 0.61 43.74 5.15
CA VAL A 787 0.48 43.43 3.72
C VAL A 787 1.47 44.21 2.83
N PRO A 788 1.60 45.55 2.95
CA PRO A 788 2.57 46.30 2.13
C PRO A 788 4.02 45.85 2.34
N GLY A 789 4.36 45.50 3.58
CA GLY A 789 5.70 45.02 3.94
C GLY A 789 6.06 43.71 3.23
N ALA A 790 5.11 42.78 3.13
CA ALA A 790 5.31 41.52 2.41
C ALA A 790 5.53 41.74 0.90
N VAL A 791 4.70 42.58 0.26
CA VAL A 791 4.83 42.90 -1.18
C VAL A 791 6.16 43.61 -1.47
N LYS A 792 6.56 44.55 -0.60
CA LYS A 792 7.85 45.24 -0.71
C LYS A 792 9.03 44.28 -0.53
N ALA A 793 8.95 43.35 0.42
CA ALA A 793 9.98 42.34 0.62
C ALA A 793 10.19 41.46 -0.62
N VAL A 794 9.13 41.08 -1.34
CA VAL A 794 9.26 40.36 -2.63
C VAL A 794 9.95 41.24 -3.68
N HIS A 795 9.59 42.52 -3.76
CA HIS A 795 10.21 43.46 -4.71
C HIS A 795 11.72 43.59 -4.49
N GLU A 796 12.16 43.67 -3.24
CA GLU A 796 13.56 43.88 -2.85
C GLU A 796 14.40 42.60 -2.91
N SER A 797 13.89 41.50 -2.35
CA SER A 797 14.64 40.24 -2.22
C SER A 797 14.63 39.38 -3.49
N ARG A 798 13.69 39.62 -4.41
CA ARG A 798 13.51 38.87 -5.67
C ARG A 798 13.59 37.34 -5.46
N PRO A 799 12.72 36.78 -4.60
CA PRO A 799 12.86 35.40 -4.15
C PRO A 799 12.71 34.41 -5.31
N LEU A 800 13.45 33.30 -5.25
CA LEU A 800 13.27 32.19 -6.18
C LEU A 800 11.93 31.49 -5.91
N SER A 801 11.14 31.28 -6.95
CA SER A 801 9.96 30.41 -6.90
C SER A 801 10.19 29.20 -7.80
N HIS A 802 10.52 28.07 -7.19
CA HIS A 802 10.67 26.79 -7.87
C HIS A 802 9.31 26.13 -8.04
N ASN A 803 8.79 26.14 -9.28
CA ASN A 803 7.49 25.63 -9.61
C ASN A 803 7.59 24.26 -10.29
N MET A 804 7.27 23.20 -9.55
CA MET A 804 7.06 21.86 -10.10
C MET A 804 5.59 21.73 -10.52
N THR A 805 5.27 22.15 -11.73
CA THR A 805 3.89 22.25 -12.23
C THR A 805 3.68 21.62 -13.60
N ASN A 806 2.42 21.45 -13.98
CA ASN A 806 1.99 20.92 -15.27
C ASN A 806 2.32 21.86 -16.44
N LEU A 807 2.55 21.27 -17.62
CA LEU A 807 3.00 21.96 -18.83
C LEU A 807 2.11 23.13 -19.24
N VAL A 808 0.79 23.02 -19.06
CA VAL A 808 -0.16 24.06 -19.50
C VAL A 808 -0.12 25.33 -18.64
N VAL A 809 0.46 25.28 -17.43
CA VAL A 809 0.53 26.44 -16.51
C VAL A 809 1.93 27.04 -16.44
N GLN A 810 2.99 26.32 -16.84
CA GLN A 810 4.38 26.76 -16.66
C GLN A 810 4.66 28.17 -17.18
N ASN A 811 4.25 28.47 -18.43
CA ASN A 811 4.46 29.79 -19.00
C ASN A 811 3.71 30.88 -18.23
N PHE A 812 2.47 30.61 -17.83
CA PHE A 812 1.67 31.59 -17.10
C PHE A 812 2.21 31.82 -15.68
N ALA A 813 2.59 30.76 -14.96
CA ALA A 813 3.25 30.85 -13.66
C ALA A 813 4.56 31.63 -13.71
N ALA A 814 5.38 31.41 -14.75
CA ALA A 814 6.62 32.16 -14.95
C ALA A 814 6.36 33.67 -15.10
N ASN A 815 5.38 34.05 -15.93
CA ASN A 815 5.05 35.45 -16.16
C ASN A 815 4.42 36.11 -14.93
N VAL A 816 3.58 35.40 -14.18
CA VAL A 816 3.04 35.88 -12.89
C VAL A 816 4.17 36.12 -11.89
N ALA A 817 5.10 35.16 -11.74
CA ALA A 817 6.26 35.31 -10.85
C ALA A 817 7.10 36.55 -11.18
N LEU A 818 7.40 36.76 -12.46
CA LEU A 818 8.15 37.94 -12.92
C LEU A 818 7.39 39.25 -12.66
N SER A 819 6.07 39.25 -12.89
CA SER A 819 5.22 40.43 -12.69
C SER A 819 5.20 40.88 -11.24
N ILE A 820 5.12 39.93 -10.29
CA ILE A 820 5.18 40.23 -8.85
C ILE A 820 6.62 40.45 -8.33
N GLY A 821 7.64 40.22 -9.14
CA GLY A 821 9.05 40.48 -8.79
C GLY A 821 9.86 39.29 -8.28
N ALA A 822 9.32 38.08 -8.36
CA ALA A 822 10.02 36.84 -8.05
C ALA A 822 10.82 36.31 -9.26
N SER A 823 11.75 35.40 -9.00
CA SER A 823 12.52 34.69 -10.03
C SER A 823 11.96 33.28 -10.24
N PRO A 824 11.32 32.95 -11.37
CA PRO A 824 10.76 31.62 -11.60
C PRO A 824 11.81 30.60 -12.03
N ILE A 825 11.68 29.35 -11.56
CA ILE A 825 12.30 28.18 -12.18
C ILE A 825 11.30 27.03 -12.30
N MET A 826 11.21 26.42 -13.49
CA MET A 826 10.21 25.41 -13.84
C MET A 826 10.81 23.99 -13.90
N ALA A 827 11.73 23.67 -12.99
CA ALA A 827 12.47 22.40 -12.97
C ALA A 827 11.64 21.28 -12.31
N ASN A 828 11.30 20.23 -13.07
CA ASN A 828 10.54 19.08 -12.54
C ASN A 828 11.41 17.91 -12.09
N TYR A 829 12.73 18.00 -12.25
CA TYR A 829 13.66 16.94 -11.86
C TYR A 829 14.06 17.07 -10.39
N GLY A 830 13.75 16.06 -9.58
CA GLY A 830 13.87 16.14 -8.13
C GLY A 830 15.31 16.18 -7.60
N GLU A 831 16.29 15.69 -8.37
CA GLU A 831 17.70 15.69 -7.96
C GLU A 831 18.31 17.10 -7.96
N GLU A 832 17.84 18.00 -8.83
CA GLU A 832 18.32 19.39 -8.86
C GLU A 832 17.79 20.23 -7.69
N ALA A 833 16.73 19.77 -7.02
CA ALA A 833 16.06 20.53 -5.97
C ALA A 833 16.96 20.84 -4.77
N ALA A 834 17.96 20.00 -4.48
CA ALA A 834 18.94 20.24 -3.41
C ALA A 834 19.83 21.45 -3.70
N ASP A 835 20.17 21.70 -4.96
CA ASP A 835 20.96 22.85 -5.36
C ASP A 835 20.10 24.10 -5.45
N LEU A 836 18.87 23.97 -5.97
CA LEU A 836 17.90 25.07 -6.01
C LEU A 836 17.53 25.57 -4.62
N ALA A 837 17.35 24.67 -3.64
CA ALA A 837 17.03 25.05 -2.28
C ALA A 837 18.15 25.87 -1.59
N LYS A 838 19.42 25.72 -2.01
CA LYS A 838 20.55 26.52 -1.51
C LYS A 838 20.50 27.96 -2.01
N LEU A 839 19.94 28.20 -3.19
CA LEU A 839 19.79 29.55 -3.78
C LEU A 839 18.76 30.41 -3.02
N GLY A 840 18.02 29.82 -2.09
CA GLY A 840 16.93 30.49 -1.39
C GLY A 840 15.59 30.34 -2.11
N GLY A 841 14.53 30.93 -1.55
CA GLY A 841 13.19 30.85 -2.15
C GLY A 841 12.29 29.75 -1.56
N ALA A 842 11.26 29.38 -2.32
CA ALA A 842 10.25 28.39 -1.95
C ALA A 842 9.92 27.43 -3.11
N LEU A 843 9.43 26.24 -2.76
CA LEU A 843 9.00 25.19 -3.69
C LEU A 843 7.48 25.18 -3.81
N VAL A 844 6.96 25.14 -5.03
CA VAL A 844 5.55 24.89 -5.34
C VAL A 844 5.44 23.51 -5.97
N ILE A 845 4.72 22.60 -5.32
CA ILE A 845 4.37 21.29 -5.86
C ILE A 845 2.91 21.35 -6.32
N ASN A 846 2.72 21.43 -7.63
CA ASN A 846 1.41 21.29 -8.25
C ASN A 846 1.31 19.88 -8.86
N MET A 847 0.47 19.05 -8.25
CA MET A 847 0.46 17.61 -8.52
C MET A 847 0.09 17.25 -9.97
N GLY A 848 -0.64 18.12 -10.68
CA GLY A 848 -0.84 18.03 -12.14
C GLY A 848 -1.21 16.62 -12.63
N THR A 849 -0.51 16.09 -13.63
CA THR A 849 -0.65 14.69 -14.07
C THR A 849 0.18 13.78 -13.17
N VAL A 850 -0.48 12.88 -12.44
CA VAL A 850 0.19 11.96 -11.50
C VAL A 850 0.86 10.81 -12.25
N THR A 851 2.19 10.81 -12.29
CA THR A 851 3.02 9.68 -12.73
C THR A 851 3.86 9.14 -11.56
N PRO A 852 4.26 7.85 -11.57
CA PRO A 852 5.13 7.31 -10.53
C PRO A 852 6.46 8.06 -10.39
N GLU A 853 7.06 8.47 -11.52
CA GLU A 853 8.29 9.26 -11.56
C GLU A 853 8.07 10.69 -11.05
N GLY A 854 7.00 11.37 -11.49
CA GLY A 854 6.66 12.70 -11.00
C GLY A 854 6.44 12.71 -9.49
N LEU A 855 5.76 11.69 -8.95
CA LEU A 855 5.57 11.54 -7.52
C LEU A 855 6.89 11.32 -6.75
N ASP A 856 7.84 10.57 -7.32
CA ASP A 856 9.18 10.42 -6.73
C ASP A 856 9.95 11.75 -6.74
N ASN A 857 9.92 12.47 -7.85
CA ASN A 857 10.53 13.79 -8.00
C ASN A 857 9.96 14.81 -7.00
N TYR A 858 8.63 14.87 -6.83
CA TYR A 858 8.00 15.73 -5.83
C TYR A 858 8.49 15.42 -4.41
N LYS A 859 8.62 14.13 -4.06
CA LYS A 859 9.11 13.72 -2.73
C LYS A 859 10.58 14.06 -2.51
N LYS A 860 11.42 13.92 -3.54
CA LYS A 860 12.83 14.31 -3.49
C LYS A 860 12.96 15.82 -3.28
N ALA A 861 12.24 16.61 -4.08
CA ALA A 861 12.25 18.06 -3.97
C ALA A 861 11.71 18.54 -2.61
N LEU A 862 10.60 17.99 -2.16
CA LEU A 862 10.03 18.25 -0.83
C LEU A 862 11.08 18.03 0.27
N ARG A 863 11.77 16.88 0.27
CA ARG A 863 12.80 16.56 1.25
C ARG A 863 14.01 17.49 1.16
N ALA A 864 14.42 17.89 -0.05
CA ALA A 864 15.51 18.80 -0.26
C ALA A 864 15.22 20.21 0.30
N TYR A 865 14.05 20.77 -0.01
CA TYR A 865 13.62 22.07 0.53
C TYR A 865 13.41 22.02 2.03
N ASN A 866 12.80 20.93 2.54
CA ASN A 866 12.71 20.72 3.97
C ASN A 866 14.10 20.64 4.61
N ALA A 867 15.08 19.94 4.04
CA ALA A 867 16.44 19.87 4.60
C ALA A 867 17.12 21.24 4.65
N ALA A 868 16.88 22.11 3.66
CA ALA A 868 17.40 23.48 3.62
C ALA A 868 16.61 24.49 4.47
N GLY A 869 15.53 24.06 5.14
CA GLY A 869 14.66 24.95 5.93
C GLY A 869 13.87 25.95 5.09
N ARG A 870 13.61 25.64 3.82
CA ARG A 870 12.91 26.51 2.87
C ARG A 870 11.41 26.15 2.77
N PRO A 871 10.51 27.13 2.52
CA PRO A 871 9.08 26.88 2.49
C PRO A 871 8.64 25.99 1.32
N VAL A 872 7.62 25.16 1.55
CA VAL A 872 6.98 24.33 0.53
C VAL A 872 5.47 24.56 0.49
N ILE A 873 4.97 24.83 -0.73
CA ILE A 873 3.57 25.08 -1.04
C ILE A 873 3.06 23.88 -1.83
N PHE A 874 1.96 23.29 -1.38
CA PHE A 874 1.35 22.13 -2.02
C PHE A 874 -0.03 22.46 -2.58
N ASP A 875 -0.18 22.23 -3.88
CA ASP A 875 -1.41 22.42 -4.65
C ASP A 875 -1.89 21.04 -5.19
N PRO A 876 -2.86 20.39 -4.52
CA PRO A 876 -3.29 19.03 -4.80
C PRO A 876 -4.35 19.01 -5.90
N VAL A 877 -4.07 19.65 -7.04
CA VAL A 877 -5.00 19.83 -8.16
C VAL A 877 -5.72 18.52 -8.51
N GLY A 878 -7.04 18.55 -8.50
CA GLY A 878 -7.91 17.43 -8.82
C GLY A 878 -7.80 16.24 -7.86
N ALA A 879 -7.34 16.43 -6.62
CA ALA A 879 -7.15 15.36 -5.62
C ALA A 879 -8.34 14.41 -5.51
N GLY A 880 -9.56 14.94 -5.57
CA GLY A 880 -10.82 14.18 -5.46
C GLY A 880 -11.17 13.35 -6.69
N ALA A 881 -10.57 13.62 -7.86
CA ALA A 881 -11.03 13.07 -9.14
C ALA A 881 -10.77 11.56 -9.31
N THR A 882 -9.66 11.02 -8.79
CA THR A 882 -9.32 9.60 -8.95
C THR A 882 -8.67 8.97 -7.71
N ALA A 883 -8.79 7.65 -7.57
CA ALA A 883 -8.12 6.92 -6.49
C ALA A 883 -6.58 7.06 -6.52
N VAL A 884 -6.00 7.23 -7.72
CA VAL A 884 -4.56 7.45 -7.91
C VAL A 884 -4.14 8.81 -7.33
N ARG A 885 -4.93 9.87 -7.61
CA ARG A 885 -4.67 11.22 -7.08
C ARG A 885 -4.80 11.27 -5.55
N ARG A 886 -5.85 10.64 -4.99
CA ARG A 886 -6.00 10.49 -3.53
C ARG A 886 -4.80 9.78 -2.89
N ALA A 887 -4.34 8.69 -3.49
CA ALA A 887 -3.15 7.97 -3.01
C ALA A 887 -1.87 8.82 -3.12
N ALA A 888 -1.72 9.62 -4.18
CA ALA A 888 -0.59 10.52 -4.36
C ALA A 888 -0.55 11.64 -3.32
N VAL A 889 -1.70 12.27 -3.03
CA VAL A 889 -1.83 13.26 -1.94
C VAL A 889 -1.38 12.68 -0.61
N LYS A 890 -1.89 11.49 -0.23
CA LYS A 890 -1.45 10.79 0.98
C LYS A 890 0.06 10.52 0.98
N SER A 891 0.63 10.20 -0.19
CA SER A 891 2.06 9.92 -0.34
C SER A 891 2.94 11.16 -0.21
N ILE A 892 2.49 12.33 -0.69
CA ILE A 892 3.22 13.60 -0.59
C ILE A 892 3.15 14.12 0.85
N LEU A 893 1.97 14.13 1.45
CA LEU A 893 1.77 14.53 2.86
C LEU A 893 2.56 13.66 3.84
N ALA A 894 2.88 12.42 3.47
CA ALA A 894 3.71 11.51 4.25
C ALA A 894 5.22 11.63 3.99
N ALA A 895 5.64 12.37 2.96
CA ALA A 895 7.04 12.41 2.54
C ALA A 895 7.86 13.54 3.18
N GLY A 896 7.21 14.56 3.73
CA GLY A 896 7.82 15.74 4.33
C GLY A 896 6.80 16.75 4.86
N TYR A 897 7.26 17.96 5.12
CA TYR A 897 6.48 19.08 5.66
C TYR A 897 6.07 20.05 4.56
N ILE A 898 4.86 20.56 4.68
CA ILE A 898 4.28 21.56 3.79
C ILE A 898 3.92 22.78 4.66
N ASP A 899 4.34 23.96 4.23
CA ASP A 899 4.09 25.21 4.93
C ASP A 899 2.74 25.82 4.53
N VAL A 900 2.33 25.63 3.27
CA VAL A 900 1.03 26.10 2.76
C VAL A 900 0.36 25.01 1.92
N ILE A 901 -0.89 24.67 2.23
CA ILE A 901 -1.75 23.80 1.42
C ILE A 901 -2.82 24.68 0.77
N LYS A 902 -2.84 24.73 -0.56
CA LYS A 902 -3.78 25.55 -1.32
C LYS A 902 -4.62 24.66 -2.23
N GLY A 903 -5.93 24.83 -2.25
CA GLY A 903 -6.83 24.09 -3.14
C GLY A 903 -8.25 24.63 -3.11
N ASN A 904 -9.11 24.18 -4.02
CA ASN A 904 -10.53 24.49 -3.96
C ASN A 904 -11.25 23.65 -2.89
N GLU A 905 -12.55 23.92 -2.66
CA GLU A 905 -13.36 23.23 -1.65
C GLU A 905 -13.27 21.70 -1.72
N SER A 906 -13.36 21.12 -2.93
CA SER A 906 -13.31 19.66 -3.15
C SER A 906 -11.93 19.05 -2.86
N GLU A 907 -10.87 19.79 -3.20
CA GLU A 907 -9.49 19.39 -2.98
C GLU A 907 -9.14 19.43 -1.48
N ILE A 908 -9.54 20.49 -0.79
CA ILE A 908 -9.36 20.63 0.66
C ILE A 908 -10.16 19.55 1.42
N LYS A 909 -11.42 19.28 1.03
CA LYS A 909 -12.19 18.13 1.55
C LYS A 909 -11.43 16.81 1.36
N THR A 910 -10.79 16.61 0.21
CA THR A 910 -10.03 15.39 -0.08
C THR A 910 -8.76 15.28 0.76
N VAL A 911 -8.02 16.38 0.94
CA VAL A 911 -6.85 16.44 1.83
C VAL A 911 -7.27 16.18 3.28
N PHE A 912 -8.41 16.70 3.70
CA PHE A 912 -8.97 16.47 5.03
C PHE A 912 -9.40 15.01 5.23
N GLY A 913 -10.24 14.43 4.36
CA GLY A 913 -10.68 13.03 4.45
C GLY A 913 -9.59 11.97 4.15
N GLY A 914 -8.48 12.36 3.52
CA GLY A 914 -7.34 11.47 3.23
C GLY A 914 -6.45 11.14 4.45
N GLY A 915 -6.61 11.87 5.56
CA GLY A 915 -5.90 11.66 6.81
C GLY A 915 -6.73 10.86 7.81
N GLY A 916 -6.49 9.54 7.88
CA GLY A 916 -6.80 8.72 9.06
C GLY A 916 -8.24 8.75 9.61
N GLY A 917 -9.24 8.36 8.81
CA GLY A 917 -10.58 8.10 9.32
C GLY A 917 -11.49 7.58 8.21
N GLY A 918 -12.00 6.36 8.35
CA GLY A 918 -12.90 5.76 7.36
C GLY A 918 -14.27 6.42 7.37
N GLY A 919 -14.57 7.23 6.35
CA GLY A 919 -15.89 7.79 6.10
C GLY A 919 -16.05 8.03 4.60
N GLY A 920 -16.91 7.24 3.95
CA GLY A 920 -17.13 7.27 2.51
C GLY A 920 -18.03 8.42 2.07
N GLY A 921 -17.60 9.11 1.02
CA GLY A 921 -18.41 10.01 0.21
C GLY A 921 -17.76 10.14 -1.16
N THR A 922 -18.13 9.26 -2.10
CA THR A 922 -17.70 9.35 -3.50
C THR A 922 -18.55 10.39 -4.23
N GLU A 923 -18.22 11.67 -4.07
CA GLU A 923 -18.62 12.67 -5.06
C GLU A 923 -17.64 12.60 -6.24
N SER A 924 -18.15 12.20 -7.41
CA SER A 924 -17.39 12.11 -8.66
C SER A 924 -17.20 13.53 -9.22
N GLN A 925 -16.04 14.14 -8.98
CA GLN A 925 -15.66 15.40 -9.61
C GLN A 925 -15.43 15.21 -11.13
N ARG A 926 -16.17 15.95 -11.97
CA ARG A 926 -15.87 16.11 -13.40
C ARG A 926 -14.98 17.34 -13.57
N GLY A 927 -13.69 17.16 -13.86
CA GLY A 927 -12.77 18.28 -14.12
C GLY A 927 -12.32 19.07 -12.89
N VAL A 928 -11.99 20.36 -13.08
CA VAL A 928 -11.61 21.34 -12.04
C VAL A 928 -12.77 22.28 -11.67
N ASP A 929 -13.99 21.96 -12.11
CA ASP A 929 -15.17 22.82 -11.93
C ASP A 929 -15.57 22.90 -10.44
N SER A 930 -15.76 24.14 -9.97
CA SER A 930 -16.03 24.45 -8.56
C SER A 930 -17.53 24.64 -8.35
N SER A 931 -18.24 23.63 -7.86
CA SER A 931 -19.55 23.84 -7.22
C SER A 931 -19.34 23.90 -5.71
N SER A 932 -19.63 25.05 -5.10
CA SER A 932 -19.47 25.24 -3.66
C SER A 932 -20.72 24.73 -2.95
N THR A 933 -20.58 23.75 -2.06
CA THR A 933 -21.70 23.15 -1.32
C THR A 933 -21.69 23.52 0.16
N LEU A 934 -20.57 24.02 0.68
CA LEU A 934 -20.42 24.46 2.07
C LEU A 934 -20.79 25.94 2.27
N SER A 935 -21.41 26.24 3.42
CA SER A 935 -21.54 27.61 3.92
C SER A 935 -20.18 28.19 4.34
N ASP A 936 -20.06 29.51 4.41
CA ASP A 936 -18.78 30.17 4.73
C ASP A 936 -18.25 29.82 6.13
N ALA A 937 -19.15 29.61 7.11
CA ALA A 937 -18.78 29.11 8.43
C ALA A 937 -18.20 27.68 8.37
N GLN A 938 -18.80 26.79 7.58
CA GLN A 938 -18.29 25.42 7.41
C GLN A 938 -16.95 25.40 6.68
N LYS A 939 -16.71 26.31 5.73
CA LYS A 939 -15.41 26.47 5.08
C LYS A 939 -14.36 26.92 6.08
N ALA A 940 -14.68 27.92 6.91
CA ALA A 940 -13.80 28.40 7.98
C ALA A 940 -13.41 27.30 8.96
N ASP A 941 -14.37 26.49 9.42
CA ASP A 941 -14.10 25.35 10.30
C ASP A 941 -13.22 24.30 9.67
N LEU A 942 -13.51 23.91 8.42
CA LEU A 942 -12.73 22.91 7.69
C LEU A 942 -11.28 23.36 7.47
N VAL A 943 -11.08 24.61 7.04
CA VAL A 943 -9.77 25.21 6.80
C VAL A 943 -8.97 25.32 8.11
N ARG A 944 -9.60 25.78 9.19
CA ARG A 944 -8.98 25.82 10.53
C ARG A 944 -8.56 24.45 11.01
N ALA A 945 -9.47 23.48 10.97
CA ALA A 945 -9.20 22.13 11.45
C ALA A 945 -8.07 21.47 10.68
N LEU A 946 -8.05 21.61 9.34
CA LEU A 946 -6.97 21.10 8.52
C LEU A 946 -5.63 21.78 8.83
N ALA A 947 -5.63 23.11 8.99
CA ALA A 947 -4.44 23.89 9.31
C ALA A 947 -3.84 23.49 10.66
N ALA A 948 -4.69 23.32 11.68
CA ALA A 948 -4.29 22.85 13.00
C ALA A 948 -3.77 21.39 12.99
N ARG A 949 -4.34 20.52 12.13
CA ARG A 949 -3.93 19.12 11.98
C ARG A 949 -2.57 18.99 11.30
N GLU A 950 -2.41 19.62 10.15
CA GLU A 950 -1.18 19.52 9.35
C GLU A 950 -0.06 20.45 9.84
N GLN A 951 -0.37 21.38 10.76
CA GLN A 951 0.53 22.47 11.19
C GLN A 951 1.04 23.28 10.00
N ALA A 952 0.12 23.63 9.10
CA ALA A 952 0.37 24.34 7.85
C ALA A 952 -0.68 25.44 7.67
N ILE A 953 -0.37 26.48 6.89
CA ILE A 953 -1.39 27.44 6.48
C ILE A 953 -2.24 26.79 5.39
N VAL A 954 -3.56 26.84 5.54
CA VAL A 954 -4.49 26.28 4.55
C VAL A 954 -5.21 27.42 3.85
N VAL A 955 -5.24 27.38 2.52
CA VAL A 955 -5.96 28.32 1.66
C VAL A 955 -7.00 27.55 0.85
N MET A 956 -8.27 27.82 1.10
CA MET A 956 -9.38 27.30 0.30
C MET A 956 -9.85 28.38 -0.67
N THR A 957 -9.64 28.15 -1.96
CA THR A 957 -10.05 29.12 -2.99
C THR A 957 -11.50 28.95 -3.42
N GLY A 958 -12.17 30.06 -3.77
CA GLY A 958 -13.54 30.07 -4.25
C GLY A 958 -13.99 31.46 -4.69
N LYS A 959 -15.31 31.75 -4.57
CA LYS A 959 -15.83 33.12 -4.70
C LYS A 959 -15.34 34.02 -3.55
N THR A 960 -15.17 33.42 -2.38
CA THR A 960 -14.54 34.00 -1.20
C THR A 960 -13.45 33.02 -0.79
N ASP A 961 -12.22 33.48 -0.77
CA ASP A 961 -11.06 32.70 -0.37
C ASP A 961 -10.96 32.67 1.15
N VAL A 962 -10.80 31.48 1.75
CA VAL A 962 -10.72 31.29 3.21
C VAL A 962 -9.33 30.79 3.58
N VAL A 963 -8.70 31.43 4.56
CA VAL A 963 -7.32 31.12 4.97
C VAL A 963 -7.17 31.01 6.48
N SER A 964 -6.42 30.00 6.94
CA SER A 964 -6.14 29.78 8.37
C SER A 964 -4.75 29.20 8.63
N ASP A 965 -4.17 29.54 9.79
CA ASP A 965 -2.98 28.90 10.38
C ASP A 965 -3.34 27.90 11.50
N GLY A 966 -4.62 27.60 11.69
CA GLY A 966 -5.15 26.71 12.72
C GLY A 966 -5.61 27.42 13.99
N GLY A 967 -5.16 28.67 14.22
CA GLY A 967 -5.65 29.52 15.31
C GLY A 967 -6.50 30.69 14.81
N ARG A 968 -6.08 31.34 13.72
CA ARG A 968 -6.71 32.51 13.13
C ARG A 968 -7.39 32.13 11.81
N VAL A 969 -8.51 32.76 11.47
CA VAL A 969 -9.22 32.53 10.21
C VAL A 969 -9.63 33.86 9.58
N PHE A 970 -9.27 34.04 8.31
CA PHE A 970 -9.65 35.20 7.51
C PHE A 970 -10.34 34.78 6.22
N ALA A 971 -11.28 35.60 5.76
CA ALA A 971 -11.94 35.46 4.46
C ALA A 971 -11.58 36.67 3.59
N VAL A 972 -11.31 36.43 2.30
CA VAL A 972 -10.98 37.44 1.28
C VAL A 972 -12.00 37.33 0.15
N GLY A 973 -12.75 38.40 -0.08
CA GLY A 973 -13.82 38.45 -1.09
C GLY A 973 -13.47 39.22 -2.37
N ASN A 974 -12.18 39.45 -2.63
CA ASN A 974 -11.73 40.11 -3.87
C ASN A 974 -11.71 39.13 -5.03
N GLY A 975 -11.61 39.65 -6.26
CA GLY A 975 -11.38 38.85 -7.46
C GLY A 975 -12.42 39.07 -8.55
N HIS A 976 -12.24 38.40 -9.69
CA HIS A 976 -13.10 38.56 -10.86
C HIS A 976 -13.39 37.22 -11.55
N GLU A 977 -14.56 37.10 -12.19
CA GLU A 977 -15.01 35.86 -12.88
C GLU A 977 -14.05 35.42 -14.00
N TYR A 978 -13.34 36.35 -14.63
CA TYR A 978 -12.32 36.05 -15.64
C TYR A 978 -11.18 35.18 -15.10
N LEU A 979 -10.90 35.19 -13.80
CA LEU A 979 -9.93 34.27 -13.21
C LEU A 979 -10.39 32.81 -13.38
N GLY A 980 -11.68 32.53 -13.33
CA GLY A 980 -12.24 31.19 -13.58
C GLY A 980 -12.25 30.78 -15.05
N MET A 981 -12.12 31.73 -15.98
CA MET A 981 -12.14 31.48 -17.43
C MET A 981 -10.76 31.23 -18.04
N ILE A 982 -9.69 31.34 -17.24
CA ILE A 982 -8.31 31.18 -17.71
C ILE A 982 -7.68 29.96 -17.03
N THR A 983 -7.19 29.03 -17.84
CA THR A 983 -6.54 27.82 -17.36
C THR A 983 -5.32 28.15 -16.49
N GLY A 984 -5.30 27.63 -15.27
CA GLY A 984 -4.12 27.69 -14.40
C GLY A 984 -4.03 28.90 -13.47
N THR A 985 -5.02 29.80 -13.45
CA THR A 985 -5.06 30.94 -12.51
C THR A 985 -4.94 30.51 -11.05
N GLY A 986 -5.75 29.52 -10.64
CA GLY A 986 -5.66 28.94 -9.31
C GLY A 986 -4.26 28.41 -8.98
N CYS A 987 -3.62 27.72 -9.93
CA CYS A 987 -2.26 27.22 -9.77
C CYS A 987 -1.22 28.35 -9.63
N THR A 988 -1.37 29.44 -10.40
CA THR A 988 -0.46 30.60 -10.35
C THR A 988 -0.59 31.45 -9.08
N LEU A 989 -1.74 31.40 -8.39
CA LEU A 989 -1.84 31.97 -7.04
C LEU A 989 -0.89 31.24 -6.08
N GLY A 990 -0.65 29.93 -6.26
CA GLY A 990 0.38 29.20 -5.51
C GLY A 990 1.79 29.77 -5.73
N THR A 991 2.11 30.20 -6.95
CA THR A 991 3.37 30.90 -7.29
C THR A 991 3.47 32.28 -6.65
N THR A 992 2.35 32.98 -6.49
CA THR A 992 2.33 34.28 -5.81
C THR A 992 2.55 34.11 -4.31
N VAL A 993 1.84 33.14 -3.72
CA VAL A 993 1.98 32.79 -2.31
C VAL A 993 3.40 32.30 -1.98
N SER A 994 4.03 31.50 -2.85
CA SER A 994 5.40 31.02 -2.62
C SER A 994 6.41 32.15 -2.55
N ALA A 995 6.30 33.16 -3.42
CA ALA A 995 7.15 34.34 -3.39
C ALA A 995 6.98 35.13 -2.08
N MET A 996 5.74 35.37 -1.65
CA MET A 996 5.45 36.11 -0.42
C MET A 996 6.01 35.39 0.82
N VAL A 997 5.77 34.08 0.93
CA VAL A 997 6.24 33.29 2.08
C VAL A 997 7.77 33.17 2.09
N ALA A 998 8.40 33.08 0.91
CA ALA A 998 9.86 33.07 0.80
C ALA A 998 10.49 34.40 1.25
N ALA A 999 9.90 35.54 0.89
CA ALA A 999 10.40 36.87 1.24
C ALA A 999 10.17 37.24 2.73
N CYS A 1000 9.17 36.64 3.38
CA CYS A 1000 8.83 36.90 4.79
C CYS A 1000 9.96 36.53 5.78
N GLY A 1001 10.82 35.57 5.42
CA GLY A 1001 11.99 35.19 6.21
C GLY A 1001 11.67 34.49 7.55
N PRO A 1002 12.70 34.13 8.34
CA PRO A 1002 12.53 33.49 9.65
C PRO A 1002 12.03 34.51 10.69
N GLY A 1003 10.80 34.35 11.17
CA GLY A 1003 10.21 35.19 12.23
C GLY A 1003 9.12 36.17 11.78
N GLY A 1004 8.89 36.33 10.47
CA GLY A 1004 7.77 37.11 9.96
C GLY A 1004 6.43 36.35 9.98
N ASP A 1005 5.31 37.09 9.94
CA ASP A 1005 3.96 36.50 9.92
C ASP A 1005 3.65 35.90 8.54
N ARG A 1006 3.76 34.57 8.45
CA ARG A 1006 3.51 33.83 7.22
C ARG A 1006 2.04 33.85 6.79
N LEU A 1007 1.10 33.95 7.74
CA LEU A 1007 -0.32 34.07 7.41
C LEU A 1007 -0.59 35.41 6.72
N ALA A 1008 -0.01 36.49 7.26
CA ALA A 1008 -0.09 37.80 6.63
C ALA A 1008 0.56 37.82 5.24
N ALA A 1009 1.70 37.14 5.05
CA ALA A 1009 2.32 36.99 3.73
C ALA A 1009 1.43 36.24 2.72
N VAL A 1010 0.74 35.17 3.15
CA VAL A 1010 -0.22 34.45 2.31
C VAL A 1010 -1.40 35.37 1.92
N VAL A 1011 -1.99 36.08 2.88
CA VAL A 1011 -3.09 37.04 2.61
C VAL A 1011 -2.63 38.17 1.69
N ALA A 1012 -1.41 38.69 1.87
CA ALA A 1012 -0.83 39.70 0.99
C ALA A 1012 -0.73 39.21 -0.46
N GLY A 1013 -0.35 37.93 -0.65
CA GLY A 1013 -0.32 37.28 -1.96
C GLY A 1013 -1.68 37.18 -2.61
N ILE A 1014 -2.71 36.78 -1.84
CA ILE A 1014 -4.10 36.69 -2.32
C ILE A 1014 -4.62 38.09 -2.71
N LEU A 1015 -4.46 39.09 -1.83
CA LEU A 1015 -4.91 40.46 -2.09
C LEU A 1015 -4.24 41.08 -3.32
N LEU A 1016 -2.91 40.95 -3.44
CA LEU A 1016 -2.18 41.43 -4.63
C LEU A 1016 -2.75 40.80 -5.90
N PHE A 1017 -3.01 39.49 -5.87
CA PHE A 1017 -3.50 38.73 -7.02
C PHE A 1017 -4.94 39.11 -7.39
N GLU A 1018 -5.84 39.17 -6.43
CA GLU A 1018 -7.26 39.40 -6.68
C GLU A 1018 -7.60 40.86 -6.99
N ILE A 1019 -6.95 41.82 -6.31
CA ILE A 1019 -7.14 43.25 -6.62
C ILE A 1019 -6.54 43.58 -7.99
N ALA A 1020 -5.42 42.96 -8.37
CA ALA A 1020 -4.87 43.10 -9.72
C ALA A 1020 -5.87 42.61 -10.79
N ALA A 1021 -6.58 41.52 -10.52
CA ALA A 1021 -7.62 40.98 -11.40
C ALA A 1021 -8.83 41.93 -11.52
N GLU A 1022 -9.30 42.50 -10.41
CA GLU A 1022 -10.38 43.51 -10.43
C GLU A 1022 -9.98 44.74 -11.26
N GLN A 1023 -8.77 45.27 -11.06
CA GLN A 1023 -8.25 46.41 -11.84
C GLN A 1023 -8.09 46.09 -13.33
N ALA A 1024 -7.66 44.88 -13.67
CA ALA A 1024 -7.51 44.45 -15.05
C ALA A 1024 -8.87 44.31 -15.74
N ALA A 1025 -9.87 43.73 -15.07
CA ALA A 1025 -11.23 43.62 -15.60
C ALA A 1025 -11.91 44.99 -15.78
N GLY A 1026 -11.61 45.97 -14.94
CA GLY A 1026 -12.10 47.35 -15.08
C GLY A 1026 -11.48 48.13 -16.25
N ASN A 1027 -10.45 47.60 -16.92
CA ASN A 1027 -9.82 48.26 -18.05
C ASN A 1027 -10.69 48.14 -19.31
N LYS A 1028 -11.05 49.28 -19.92
CA LYS A 1028 -11.86 49.34 -21.14
C LYS A 1028 -11.27 48.57 -22.34
N ALA A 1029 -9.98 48.30 -22.34
CA ALA A 1029 -9.31 47.52 -23.38
C ALA A 1029 -9.47 46.00 -23.21
N VAL A 1030 -10.08 45.52 -22.11
CA VAL A 1030 -10.34 44.11 -21.86
C VAL A 1030 -11.72 43.75 -22.39
N GLU A 1031 -11.75 43.00 -23.50
CA GLU A 1031 -12.97 42.54 -24.16
C GLU A 1031 -13.31 41.07 -23.83
N GLY A 1032 -12.37 40.35 -23.21
CA GLY A 1032 -12.56 38.97 -22.75
C GLY A 1032 -11.28 38.35 -22.15
N PRO A 1033 -11.28 37.02 -21.91
CA PRO A 1033 -10.18 36.31 -21.24
C PRO A 1033 -8.82 36.47 -21.94
N GLY A 1034 -8.80 36.53 -23.28
CA GLY A 1034 -7.56 36.67 -24.05
C GLY A 1034 -6.85 38.03 -23.83
N THR A 1035 -7.63 39.12 -23.81
CA THR A 1035 -7.12 40.48 -23.52
C THR A 1035 -6.95 40.75 -22.03
N PHE A 1036 -7.64 39.99 -21.18
CA PHE A 1036 -7.51 40.09 -19.72
C PHE A 1036 -6.14 39.63 -19.23
N VAL A 1037 -5.57 38.54 -19.77
CA VAL A 1037 -4.29 37.99 -19.29
C VAL A 1037 -3.15 39.03 -19.31
N PRO A 1038 -2.89 39.76 -20.42
CA PRO A 1038 -1.88 40.82 -20.43
C PRO A 1038 -2.20 41.94 -19.44
N ALA A 1039 -3.44 42.42 -19.41
CA ALA A 1039 -3.87 43.50 -18.50
C ALA A 1039 -3.70 43.11 -17.02
N PHE A 1040 -3.92 41.83 -16.70
CA PHE A 1040 -3.74 41.25 -15.38
C PHE A 1040 -2.26 41.23 -14.96
N LEU A 1041 -1.36 40.78 -15.84
CA LEU A 1041 0.08 40.78 -15.58
C LEU A 1041 0.62 42.21 -15.38
N ASP A 1042 0.17 43.17 -16.20
CA ASP A 1042 0.53 44.57 -16.06
C ASP A 1042 0.03 45.18 -14.75
N SER A 1043 -1.17 44.78 -14.33
CA SER A 1043 -1.77 45.20 -13.05
C SER A 1043 -0.96 44.69 -11.86
N LEU A 1044 -0.59 43.40 -11.85
CA LEU A 1044 0.31 42.82 -10.84
C LEU A 1044 1.63 43.59 -10.74
N HIS A 1045 2.24 43.87 -11.90
CA HIS A 1045 3.48 44.63 -11.97
C HIS A 1045 3.33 46.05 -11.40
N ARG A 1046 2.26 46.75 -11.78
CA ARG A 1046 1.98 48.12 -11.34
C ARG A 1046 1.76 48.19 -9.84
N ILE A 1047 0.93 47.32 -9.27
CA ILE A 1047 0.66 47.30 -7.83
C ILE A 1047 1.96 47.03 -7.05
N ARG A 1048 2.75 46.04 -7.48
CA ARG A 1048 4.04 45.73 -6.86
C ARG A 1048 5.02 46.90 -6.94
N ALA A 1049 5.19 47.52 -8.12
CA ALA A 1049 6.09 48.65 -8.31
C ALA A 1049 5.63 49.89 -7.53
N GLY A 1050 4.32 50.17 -7.53
CA GLY A 1050 3.70 51.24 -6.76
C GLY A 1050 3.92 51.05 -5.26
N THR A 1051 3.67 49.85 -4.73
CA THR A 1051 3.88 49.53 -3.30
C THR A 1051 5.33 49.74 -2.88
N ALA A 1052 6.29 49.37 -3.73
CA ALA A 1052 7.72 49.63 -3.46
C ALA A 1052 8.08 51.12 -3.45
N ALA A 1053 7.37 51.93 -4.26
CA ALA A 1053 7.46 53.38 -4.29
C ALA A 1053 6.61 54.10 -3.21
N GLY A 1054 5.87 53.34 -2.37
CA GLY A 1054 5.04 53.89 -1.30
C GLY A 1054 3.57 54.15 -1.67
N ASP A 1055 3.12 53.80 -2.89
CA ASP A 1055 1.73 53.87 -3.29
C ASP A 1055 0.93 52.67 -2.74
N LEU A 1056 0.07 52.96 -1.77
CA LEU A 1056 -0.81 52.00 -1.10
C LEU A 1056 -2.28 52.18 -1.49
N GLY A 1057 -2.60 53.00 -2.50
CA GLY A 1057 -3.97 53.31 -2.88
C GLY A 1057 -4.78 52.08 -3.32
N TRP A 1058 -4.12 51.05 -3.83
CA TRP A 1058 -4.73 49.78 -4.20
C TRP A 1058 -5.29 49.00 -3.00
N LEU A 1059 -4.73 49.19 -1.80
CA LEU A 1059 -5.13 48.43 -0.62
C LEU A 1059 -6.49 48.88 -0.09
N ALA A 1060 -7.03 50.03 -0.52
CA ALA A 1060 -8.37 50.51 -0.17
C ALA A 1060 -9.51 49.75 -0.87
N ALA A 1061 -9.19 48.82 -1.78
CA ALA A 1061 -10.14 47.93 -2.43
C ALA A 1061 -10.29 46.58 -1.70
N GLU A 1062 -9.71 46.43 -0.52
CA GLU A 1062 -9.64 45.18 0.23
C GLU A 1062 -10.98 44.71 0.80
N LYS A 1063 -11.28 43.44 0.59
CA LYS A 1063 -12.50 42.78 1.08
C LYS A 1063 -12.13 41.65 2.05
N VAL A 1064 -11.35 41.99 3.09
CA VAL A 1064 -10.94 41.04 4.14
C VAL A 1064 -11.87 41.12 5.34
N SER A 1065 -12.23 39.98 5.93
CA SER A 1065 -12.94 39.86 7.21
C SER A 1065 -12.36 38.76 8.09
N ALA A 1066 -12.28 38.98 9.41
CA ALA A 1066 -12.02 37.92 10.38
C ALA A 1066 -13.29 37.08 10.59
N VAL A 1067 -13.15 35.77 10.74
CA VAL A 1067 -14.28 34.87 11.00
C VAL A 1067 -14.29 34.48 12.48
N ASP A 1068 -15.31 34.92 13.23
CA ASP A 1068 -15.52 34.53 14.63
C ASP A 1068 -16.03 33.09 14.71
N LEU A 1069 -15.34 32.26 15.49
CA LEU A 1069 -15.58 30.80 15.55
C LEU A 1069 -16.29 30.35 16.84
N THR A 1070 -17.09 31.24 17.44
CA THR A 1070 -17.74 30.99 18.75
C THR A 1070 -18.99 30.10 18.69
N THR A 1071 -19.44 29.61 17.53
CA THR A 1071 -20.67 28.82 17.45
C THR A 1071 -20.43 27.32 17.57
N GLY A 1072 -20.20 26.85 18.80
CA GLY A 1072 -19.71 25.50 19.10
C GLY A 1072 -20.70 24.49 19.67
N PHE A 1073 -22.02 24.71 19.70
CA PHE A 1073 -22.97 23.66 20.13
C PHE A 1073 -24.30 23.78 19.40
N ARG A 1074 -24.87 22.64 19.01
CA ARG A 1074 -26.22 22.59 18.48
C ARG A 1074 -26.94 21.39 19.10
N SER A 1075 -27.58 21.70 20.23
CA SER A 1075 -28.85 21.10 20.70
C SER A 1075 -28.77 19.99 21.77
N PRO A 1076 -29.39 20.16 22.96
CA PRO A 1076 -29.79 19.05 23.83
C PRO A 1076 -30.97 18.25 23.27
N GLY A 1077 -30.88 16.94 23.37
CA GLY A 1077 -31.92 15.96 23.06
C GLY A 1077 -32.39 15.22 24.31
N VAL A 1078 -33.71 15.17 24.50
CA VAL A 1078 -34.40 14.45 25.59
C VAL A 1078 -35.12 13.23 25.04
N CYS A 1079 -34.69 12.04 25.44
CA CYS A 1079 -35.17 10.75 24.93
C CYS A 1079 -36.18 10.07 25.88
N ASP A 1080 -37.43 9.96 25.44
CA ASP A 1080 -38.46 9.03 25.94
C ASP A 1080 -38.77 9.07 27.45
N LEU A 1081 -38.68 10.24 28.10
CA LEU A 1081 -39.02 10.44 29.53
C LEU A 1081 -40.54 10.51 29.76
N GLN A 1082 -41.28 9.42 29.49
CA GLN A 1082 -42.73 9.35 29.68
C GLN A 1082 -43.13 8.85 31.07
N GLU A 1083 -44.24 9.36 31.61
CA GLU A 1083 -44.71 9.10 32.98
C GLU A 1083 -44.86 7.60 33.30
N LYS A 1084 -45.27 6.81 32.31
CA LYS A 1084 -45.49 5.36 32.47
C LYS A 1084 -44.21 4.57 32.79
N PHE A 1085 -43.04 5.13 32.51
CA PHE A 1085 -41.75 4.50 32.82
C PHE A 1085 -41.25 4.77 34.24
N ARG A 1086 -41.91 5.69 34.99
CA ARG A 1086 -41.46 6.09 36.33
C ARG A 1086 -41.27 4.94 37.30
N ASN A 1087 -42.13 3.92 37.22
CA ASN A 1087 -42.07 2.73 38.09
C ASN A 1087 -41.20 1.60 37.53
N ALA A 1088 -40.78 1.68 36.26
CA ALA A 1088 -40.02 0.62 35.58
C ALA A 1088 -38.51 0.92 35.54
N ILE A 1089 -38.15 2.19 35.37
CA ILE A 1089 -36.76 2.62 35.25
C ILE A 1089 -36.13 2.84 36.62
N HIS A 1090 -34.93 2.30 36.82
CA HIS A 1090 -34.19 2.49 38.05
C HIS A 1090 -33.88 3.98 38.28
N GLU A 1091 -34.28 4.51 39.44
CA GLU A 1091 -34.03 5.90 39.82
C GLU A 1091 -34.47 6.95 38.77
N PHE A 1092 -35.62 6.72 38.15
CA PHE A 1092 -36.18 7.59 37.11
C PHE A 1092 -36.22 9.08 37.49
N ASP A 1093 -36.63 9.41 38.72
CA ASP A 1093 -36.71 10.80 39.21
C ASP A 1093 -35.38 11.56 39.13
N LYS A 1094 -34.25 10.84 39.19
CA LYS A 1094 -32.91 11.45 39.05
C LYS A 1094 -32.60 11.85 37.63
N VAL A 1095 -33.02 11.04 36.66
CA VAL A 1095 -32.92 11.38 35.24
C VAL A 1095 -33.76 12.62 34.94
N VAL A 1096 -34.94 12.74 35.57
CA VAL A 1096 -35.80 13.94 35.48
C VAL A 1096 -35.08 15.18 36.04
N LEU A 1097 -34.45 15.10 37.22
CA LEU A 1097 -33.69 16.22 37.80
C LEU A 1097 -32.56 16.69 36.89
N THR A 1098 -31.78 15.77 36.33
CA THR A 1098 -30.69 16.13 35.40
C THR A 1098 -31.24 16.69 34.09
N ALA A 1099 -32.35 16.14 33.56
CA ALA A 1099 -33.01 16.69 32.38
C ALA A 1099 -33.50 18.13 32.64
N GLN A 1100 -34.08 18.43 33.81
CA GLN A 1100 -34.45 19.80 34.19
C GLN A 1100 -33.26 20.74 34.21
N LYS A 1101 -32.13 20.31 34.79
CA LYS A 1101 -30.89 21.09 34.83
C LYS A 1101 -30.38 21.43 33.42
N VAL A 1102 -30.37 20.45 32.52
CA VAL A 1102 -29.91 20.61 31.13
C VAL A 1102 -30.87 21.50 30.34
N LEU A 1103 -32.19 21.36 30.53
CA LEU A 1103 -33.18 22.20 29.86
C LEU A 1103 -33.15 23.64 30.36
N ARG A 1104 -32.99 23.87 31.67
CA ARG A 1104 -32.78 25.24 32.23
C ARG A 1104 -31.54 25.89 31.62
N ALA A 1105 -30.46 25.13 31.46
CA ALA A 1105 -29.26 25.62 30.81
C ALA A 1105 -29.47 25.89 29.32
N ALA A 1106 -30.21 25.03 28.61
CA ALA A 1106 -30.56 25.23 27.22
C ALA A 1106 -31.30 26.55 26.99
N HIS A 1107 -32.28 26.86 27.83
CA HIS A 1107 -32.99 28.14 27.78
C HIS A 1107 -32.09 29.34 28.13
N ALA A 1108 -31.20 29.19 29.11
CA ALA A 1108 -30.27 30.26 29.48
C ALA A 1108 -29.19 30.54 28.42
N LEU A 1109 -28.91 29.56 27.57
CA LEU A 1109 -27.85 29.57 26.56
C LEU A 1109 -28.39 29.61 25.12
N ASP A 1110 -29.70 29.81 24.95
CA ASP A 1110 -30.41 29.83 23.66
C ASP A 1110 -30.16 28.60 22.76
N ILE A 1111 -30.05 27.41 23.39
CA ILE A 1111 -29.75 26.16 22.69
C ILE A 1111 -31.06 25.46 22.27
N PRO A 1112 -31.21 25.03 21.00
CA PRO A 1112 -32.41 24.30 20.55
C PRO A 1112 -32.64 22.98 21.28
N ILE A 1113 -33.89 22.63 21.60
CA ILE A 1113 -34.25 21.44 22.37
C ILE A 1113 -35.04 20.48 21.49
N TYR A 1114 -34.64 19.20 21.47
CA TYR A 1114 -35.33 18.14 20.74
C TYR A 1114 -35.89 17.09 21.70
N THR A 1115 -37.14 16.68 21.50
CA THR A 1115 -37.80 15.72 22.38
C THR A 1115 -38.55 14.64 21.61
N THR A 1116 -38.47 13.40 22.08
CA THR A 1116 -39.25 12.29 21.51
C THR A 1116 -40.10 11.59 22.57
N THR A 1117 -41.20 10.98 22.12
CA THR A 1117 -41.98 10.00 22.88
C THR A 1117 -41.93 8.65 22.17
N GLN A 1118 -41.96 7.55 22.92
CA GLN A 1118 -42.11 6.22 22.38
C GLN A 1118 -43.60 5.83 22.43
N ASN A 1119 -44.23 5.60 21.27
CA ASN A 1119 -45.63 5.15 21.15
C ASN A 1119 -46.58 5.84 22.16
N ARG A 1120 -46.74 7.16 22.00
CA ARG A 1120 -47.49 8.05 22.89
C ARG A 1120 -48.90 7.52 23.20
N ALA A 1121 -49.58 6.96 22.20
CA ALA A 1121 -50.92 6.38 22.35
C ALA A 1121 -50.99 5.25 23.39
N ARG A 1122 -49.90 4.48 23.56
CA ARG A 1122 -49.83 3.37 24.53
C ARG A 1122 -49.09 3.73 25.81
N LEU A 1123 -48.10 4.61 25.74
CA LEU A 1123 -47.15 4.87 26.82
C LEU A 1123 -47.31 6.24 27.51
N GLY A 1124 -48.22 7.10 27.01
CA GLY A 1124 -48.55 8.38 27.63
C GLY A 1124 -47.64 9.53 27.20
N ASP A 1125 -47.78 10.68 27.85
CA ASP A 1125 -46.98 11.88 27.60
C ASP A 1125 -45.66 11.90 28.36
N THR A 1126 -44.76 12.81 27.95
CA THR A 1126 -43.57 13.18 28.72
C THR A 1126 -43.98 13.63 30.13
N VAL A 1127 -43.13 13.37 31.12
CA VAL A 1127 -43.39 13.67 32.54
C VAL A 1127 -43.79 15.14 32.75
N PRO A 1128 -44.79 15.43 33.62
CA PRO A 1128 -45.27 16.80 33.86
C PRO A 1128 -44.18 17.77 34.29
N GLU A 1129 -43.16 17.30 35.02
CA GLU A 1129 -42.08 18.12 35.57
C GLU A 1129 -41.17 18.76 34.51
N LEU A 1130 -41.13 18.18 33.30
CA LEU A 1130 -40.35 18.69 32.17
C LEU A 1130 -41.18 19.56 31.24
N GLN A 1131 -42.51 19.45 31.26
CA GLN A 1131 -43.40 20.04 30.27
C GLN A 1131 -43.26 21.56 30.15
N GLN A 1132 -43.08 22.25 31.28
CA GLN A 1132 -42.84 23.71 31.32
C GLN A 1132 -41.59 24.17 30.53
N TYR A 1133 -40.60 23.29 30.33
CA TYR A 1133 -39.37 23.60 29.59
C TYR A 1133 -39.45 23.18 28.12
N LEU A 1134 -40.47 22.41 27.75
CA LEU A 1134 -40.71 21.91 26.40
C LEU A 1134 -41.75 22.75 25.65
N GLU A 1135 -42.26 23.80 26.29
CA GLU A 1135 -43.14 24.81 25.71
C GLU A 1135 -42.30 26.06 25.38
N GLY A 1136 -42.18 26.42 24.09
CA GLY A 1136 -41.46 27.62 23.66
C GLY A 1136 -40.76 27.52 22.30
N PRO A 1137 -40.20 28.64 21.78
CA PRO A 1137 -39.60 28.72 20.44
C PRO A 1137 -38.31 27.91 20.27
N LEU A 1138 -37.65 27.54 21.39
CA LEU A 1138 -36.47 26.69 21.41
C LEU A 1138 -36.79 25.21 21.26
N CYS A 1139 -38.02 24.77 21.54
CA CYS A 1139 -38.42 23.38 21.41
C CYS A 1139 -38.76 23.05 19.95
N ARG A 1140 -38.02 22.12 19.36
CA ARG A 1140 -38.13 21.71 17.96
C ARG A 1140 -38.81 20.33 17.90
N ALA A 1141 -40.01 20.33 17.29
CA ALA A 1141 -40.92 19.21 17.00
C ALA A 1141 -40.88 17.99 17.97
N PRO A 1142 -41.85 17.84 18.90
CA PRO A 1142 -42.01 16.59 19.63
C PRO A 1142 -42.39 15.47 18.65
N ALA A 1143 -41.47 14.54 18.40
CA ALA A 1143 -41.69 13.42 17.49
C ALA A 1143 -42.10 12.17 18.27
N ASP A 1144 -43.29 11.63 17.98
CA ASP A 1144 -43.68 10.30 18.48
C ASP A 1144 -43.11 9.22 17.58
N LYS A 1145 -42.37 8.28 18.16
CA LYS A 1145 -41.62 7.26 17.43
C LYS A 1145 -41.96 5.85 17.88
N THR A 1146 -41.82 4.92 16.95
CA THR A 1146 -41.79 3.47 17.19
C THR A 1146 -40.36 2.93 17.12
N LEU A 1147 -39.45 3.65 16.45
CA LEU A 1147 -38.02 3.36 16.41
C LEU A 1147 -37.38 3.63 17.77
N PHE A 1148 -36.38 2.83 18.16
CA PHE A 1148 -35.67 3.04 19.42
C PHE A 1148 -34.79 4.30 19.40
N SER A 1149 -34.25 4.68 18.24
CA SER A 1149 -33.43 5.87 18.06
C SER A 1149 -34.27 7.15 17.95
N MET A 1150 -33.83 8.25 18.58
CA MET A 1150 -34.41 9.59 18.35
C MET A 1150 -34.08 10.14 16.96
N PHE A 1151 -33.12 9.55 16.26
CA PHE A 1151 -32.66 10.01 14.94
C PHE A 1151 -33.65 9.59 13.84
N VAL A 1152 -34.90 10.04 13.98
CA VAL A 1152 -35.99 9.86 13.02
C VAL A 1152 -35.98 11.00 12.00
N PRO A 1153 -36.57 10.83 10.80
CA PRO A 1153 -36.53 11.85 9.75
C PRO A 1153 -36.92 13.27 10.19
N PRO A 1154 -37.96 13.50 11.03
CA PRO A 1154 -38.29 14.83 11.53
C PRO A 1154 -37.19 15.49 12.37
N VAL A 1155 -36.44 14.70 13.14
CA VAL A 1155 -35.33 15.19 13.98
C VAL A 1155 -34.07 15.39 13.11
N ALA A 1156 -33.80 14.48 12.18
CA ALA A 1156 -32.66 14.57 11.26
C ALA A 1156 -32.77 15.77 10.30
N GLU A 1157 -33.97 16.05 9.76
CA GLU A 1157 -34.22 17.21 8.90
C GLU A 1157 -33.96 18.54 9.61
N GLN A 1158 -34.31 18.62 10.90
CA GLN A 1158 -34.15 19.84 11.70
C GLN A 1158 -32.72 20.03 12.25
N LEU A 1159 -31.99 18.95 12.49
CA LEU A 1159 -30.56 19.02 12.84
C LEU A 1159 -29.68 19.47 11.65
N GLY A 1160 -30.17 19.32 10.41
CA GLY A 1160 -29.48 19.70 9.18
C GLY A 1160 -28.33 18.74 8.83
N GLY A 1161 -27.89 18.75 7.56
CA GLY A 1161 -26.90 17.79 7.04
C GLY A 1161 -25.43 18.05 7.42
N GLY A 1162 -25.15 18.87 8.43
CA GLY A 1162 -23.79 19.25 8.84
C GLY A 1162 -23.40 18.68 10.21
N PRO A 1163 -22.09 18.49 10.50
CA PRO A 1163 -21.64 18.02 11.80
C PRO A 1163 -22.04 18.99 12.92
N ALA A 1164 -22.57 18.45 14.02
CA ALA A 1164 -23.11 19.20 15.15
C ALA A 1164 -22.66 18.55 16.46
N GLN A 1165 -22.69 19.29 17.58
CA GLN A 1165 -22.47 18.74 18.91
C GLN A 1165 -23.83 18.53 19.61
N ILE A 1166 -24.18 17.27 19.90
CA ILE A 1166 -25.48 16.84 20.42
C ILE A 1166 -25.31 16.31 21.84
N VAL A 1167 -26.21 16.70 22.76
CA VAL A 1167 -26.17 16.27 24.16
C VAL A 1167 -27.40 15.45 24.49
N LEU A 1168 -27.24 14.24 25.01
CA LEU A 1168 -28.34 13.30 25.22
C LEU A 1168 -28.61 13.04 26.71
N VAL A 1169 -29.89 13.12 27.08
CA VAL A 1169 -30.46 12.67 28.36
C VAL A 1169 -31.70 11.82 28.11
N GLY A 1170 -31.97 10.81 28.93
CA GLY A 1170 -33.15 9.97 28.78
C GLY A 1170 -33.02 8.54 29.30
N ILE A 1171 -33.96 7.67 28.95
CA ILE A 1171 -34.06 6.32 29.54
C ILE A 1171 -33.70 5.21 28.54
N GLU A 1172 -33.56 4.00 29.07
CA GLU A 1172 -33.01 2.83 28.39
C GLU A 1172 -31.64 3.12 27.76
N SER A 1173 -30.67 3.43 28.62
CA SER A 1173 -29.27 3.68 28.28
C SER A 1173 -28.74 2.69 27.22
N HIS A 1174 -29.03 1.40 27.38
CA HIS A 1174 -28.56 0.31 26.50
C HIS A 1174 -29.34 0.17 25.18
N ILE A 1175 -30.52 0.80 25.06
CA ILE A 1175 -31.39 0.76 23.89
C ILE A 1175 -31.52 2.15 23.27
N CYS A 1176 -32.46 2.98 23.76
CA CYS A 1176 -32.83 4.22 23.09
C CYS A 1176 -31.67 5.23 23.05
N ILE A 1177 -30.97 5.43 24.16
CA ILE A 1177 -29.79 6.33 24.20
C ILE A 1177 -28.65 5.77 23.35
N THR A 1178 -28.36 4.47 23.46
CA THR A 1178 -27.26 3.86 22.69
C THR A 1178 -27.52 3.93 21.19
N GLN A 1179 -28.71 3.57 20.73
CA GLN A 1179 -29.05 3.63 19.29
C GLN A 1179 -29.03 5.08 18.79
N THR A 1180 -29.58 6.02 19.54
CA THR A 1180 -29.57 7.45 19.18
C THR A 1180 -28.15 7.99 19.04
N ALA A 1181 -27.27 7.67 19.99
CA ALA A 1181 -25.88 8.14 19.98
C ALA A 1181 -25.07 7.53 18.82
N LEU A 1182 -25.29 6.24 18.51
CA LEU A 1182 -24.64 5.58 17.40
C LEU A 1182 -25.10 6.12 16.04
N ASP A 1183 -26.41 6.35 15.87
CA ASP A 1183 -26.97 6.89 14.63
C ASP A 1183 -26.51 8.34 14.39
N ALA A 1184 -26.54 9.18 15.42
CA ALA A 1184 -26.07 10.56 15.34
C ALA A 1184 -24.56 10.63 15.04
N ARG A 1185 -23.76 9.75 15.63
CA ARG A 1185 -22.33 9.63 15.31
C ARG A 1185 -22.10 9.13 13.88
N ALA A 1186 -22.88 8.15 13.42
CA ALA A 1186 -22.82 7.66 12.04
C ALA A 1186 -23.17 8.75 11.02
N ALA A 1187 -24.05 9.69 11.39
CA ALA A 1187 -24.37 10.88 10.61
C ALA A 1187 -23.30 11.99 10.69
N GLY A 1188 -22.20 11.77 11.44
CA GLY A 1188 -21.06 12.70 11.52
C GLY A 1188 -21.15 13.75 12.62
N HIS A 1189 -22.07 13.62 13.57
CA HIS A 1189 -22.17 14.52 14.72
C HIS A 1189 -21.26 14.07 15.89
N ALA A 1190 -20.78 15.03 16.68
CA ALA A 1190 -20.15 14.78 17.97
C ALA A 1190 -21.24 14.62 19.04
N VAL A 1191 -21.22 13.52 19.78
CA VAL A 1191 -22.30 13.18 20.72
C VAL A 1191 -21.77 13.13 22.14
N TYR A 1192 -22.47 13.81 23.04
CA TYR A 1192 -22.28 13.82 24.47
C TYR A 1192 -23.43 13.06 25.14
N VAL A 1193 -23.13 12.11 26.00
CA VAL A 1193 -24.13 11.41 26.83
C VAL A 1193 -23.84 11.74 28.29
N LEU A 1194 -24.83 12.32 28.96
CA LEU A 1194 -24.68 12.71 30.36
C LEU A 1194 -24.91 11.49 31.24
N ALA A 1195 -23.86 11.01 31.89
CA ALA A 1195 -23.89 9.80 32.72
C ALA A 1195 -24.87 9.94 33.90
N ASP A 1196 -24.98 11.14 34.46
CA ASP A 1196 -25.95 11.52 35.49
C ASP A 1196 -27.35 11.84 34.92
N GLY A 1197 -27.53 11.78 33.60
CA GLY A 1197 -28.77 12.06 32.88
C GLY A 1197 -29.33 10.87 32.11
N VAL A 1198 -28.88 9.63 32.41
CA VAL A 1198 -29.42 8.42 31.78
C VAL A 1198 -29.65 7.27 32.76
N SER A 1199 -30.65 6.43 32.49
CA SER A 1199 -30.91 5.20 33.26
C SER A 1199 -31.59 4.11 32.43
N SER A 1200 -31.77 2.91 32.97
CA SER A 1200 -32.43 1.74 32.34
C SER A 1200 -33.29 0.98 33.36
N CYS A 1201 -34.16 0.07 32.90
CA CYS A 1201 -34.93 -0.81 33.81
C CYS A 1201 -34.01 -1.64 34.70
N ASN A 1202 -32.96 -2.22 34.10
CA ASN A 1202 -31.90 -2.86 34.84
C ASN A 1202 -30.76 -1.87 35.13
N ARG A 1203 -30.44 -1.68 36.42
CA ARG A 1203 -29.31 -0.85 36.88
C ARG A 1203 -27.98 -1.31 36.30
N GLU A 1204 -27.77 -2.62 36.15
CA GLU A 1204 -26.49 -3.14 35.65
C GLU A 1204 -26.23 -2.78 34.18
N GLU A 1205 -27.26 -2.52 33.38
CA GLU A 1205 -27.12 -2.18 31.96
C GLU A 1205 -26.57 -0.76 31.73
N VAL A 1206 -26.76 0.15 32.70
CA VAL A 1206 -26.30 1.55 32.59
C VAL A 1206 -24.77 1.64 32.42
N PRO A 1207 -23.93 1.06 33.30
CA PRO A 1207 -22.48 1.10 33.12
C PRO A 1207 -22.01 0.34 31.87
N LEU A 1208 -22.67 -0.76 31.47
CA LEU A 1208 -22.34 -1.47 30.24
C LEU A 1208 -22.62 -0.60 28.99
N ALA A 1209 -23.77 0.05 28.95
CA ALA A 1209 -24.14 0.96 27.86
C ALA A 1209 -23.18 2.14 27.76
N LEU A 1210 -22.87 2.78 28.89
CA LEU A 1210 -21.91 3.90 28.93
C LEU A 1210 -20.49 3.46 28.55
N ALA A 1211 -20.04 2.28 28.94
CA ALA A 1211 -18.75 1.73 28.53
C ALA A 1211 -18.70 1.45 27.02
N ARG A 1212 -19.77 0.88 26.46
CA ARG A 1212 -19.93 0.67 25.01
C ARG A 1212 -19.89 2.00 24.26
N LEU A 1213 -20.61 3.01 24.74
CA LEU A 1213 -20.65 4.33 24.10
C LEU A 1213 -19.27 5.02 24.11
N ARG A 1214 -18.51 4.91 25.20
CA ARG A 1214 -17.11 5.37 25.23
C ARG A 1214 -16.22 4.64 24.21
N ALA A 1215 -16.35 3.32 24.11
CA ALA A 1215 -15.60 2.52 23.13
C ALA A 1215 -15.96 2.91 21.69
N GLU A 1216 -17.20 3.33 21.48
CA GLU A 1216 -17.73 3.88 20.25
C GLU A 1216 -17.52 5.41 20.16
N GLY A 1217 -16.49 5.97 20.80
CA GLY A 1217 -16.09 7.36 20.61
C GLY A 1217 -17.15 8.43 20.94
N VAL A 1218 -18.18 8.10 21.72
CA VAL A 1218 -19.17 9.04 22.27
C VAL A 1218 -18.63 9.59 23.59
N VAL A 1219 -18.72 10.90 23.79
CA VAL A 1219 -18.22 11.55 25.01
C VAL A 1219 -19.21 11.30 26.14
N VAL A 1220 -18.84 10.45 27.09
CA VAL A 1220 -19.65 10.22 28.30
C VAL A 1220 -19.11 11.08 29.42
N THR A 1221 -19.86 12.11 29.79
CA THR A 1221 -19.49 13.14 30.78
C THR A 1221 -20.61 13.35 31.80
N THR A 1222 -20.45 14.28 32.73
CA THR A 1222 -21.52 14.69 33.66
C THR A 1222 -22.19 15.97 33.18
N SER A 1223 -23.43 16.22 33.59
CA SER A 1223 -24.14 17.46 33.28
C SER A 1223 -23.37 18.70 33.72
N GLU A 1224 -22.67 18.63 34.86
CA GLU A 1224 -21.85 19.75 35.37
C GLU A 1224 -20.58 19.96 34.55
N SER A 1225 -19.84 18.88 34.25
CA SER A 1225 -18.64 18.97 33.39
C SER A 1225 -18.99 19.49 32.01
N TRP A 1226 -20.09 19.03 31.42
CA TRP A 1226 -20.58 19.52 30.13
C TRP A 1226 -20.90 21.01 30.15
N LEU A 1227 -21.55 21.53 31.20
CA LEU A 1227 -21.87 22.96 31.30
C LEU A 1227 -20.62 23.84 31.39
N TYR A 1228 -19.59 23.41 32.11
CA TYR A 1228 -18.33 24.15 32.15
C TYR A 1228 -17.56 24.07 30.83
N GLU A 1229 -17.55 22.90 30.18
CA GLU A 1229 -16.96 22.70 28.86
C GLU A 1229 -17.68 23.55 27.80
N PHE A 1230 -19.00 23.68 27.89
CA PHE A 1230 -19.81 24.49 27.01
C PHE A 1230 -19.43 25.97 27.07
N VAL A 1231 -19.34 26.53 28.28
CA VAL A 1231 -19.05 27.94 28.46
C VAL A 1231 -17.60 28.24 28.08
N GLY A 1232 -16.65 27.35 28.40
CA GLY A 1232 -15.25 27.46 27.99
C GLY A 1232 -14.43 28.58 28.67
N ASP A 1233 -15.06 29.70 29.04
CA ASP A 1233 -14.42 30.85 29.69
C ASP A 1233 -15.34 31.52 30.74
N ALA A 1234 -14.82 31.72 31.96
CA ALA A 1234 -15.51 32.40 33.04
C ALA A 1234 -15.75 33.91 32.79
N GLY A 1235 -15.08 34.51 31.81
CA GLY A 1235 -15.25 35.90 31.39
C GLY A 1235 -16.51 36.17 30.55
N LEU A 1236 -17.19 35.13 30.06
CA LEU A 1236 -18.36 35.28 29.20
C LEU A 1236 -19.62 35.65 30.01
N PRO A 1237 -20.49 36.55 29.50
CA PRO A 1237 -21.73 36.94 30.17
C PRO A 1237 -22.62 35.76 30.59
N GLU A 1238 -22.65 34.73 29.75
CA GLU A 1238 -23.42 33.49 29.90
C GLU A 1238 -22.97 32.65 31.10
N PHE A 1239 -21.70 32.77 31.51
CA PHE A 1239 -21.14 32.05 32.67
C PHE A 1239 -21.93 32.34 33.95
N LYS A 1240 -22.40 33.57 34.14
CA LYS A 1240 -23.19 33.97 35.33
C LYS A 1240 -24.51 33.22 35.44
N SER A 1241 -25.16 32.96 34.31
CA SER A 1241 -26.41 32.19 34.26
C SER A 1241 -26.15 30.71 34.53
N VAL A 1242 -25.11 30.15 33.92
CA VAL A 1242 -24.74 28.73 34.08
C VAL A 1242 -24.26 28.41 35.50
N ILE A 1243 -23.42 29.25 36.10
CA ILE A 1243 -22.94 29.05 37.48
C ILE A 1243 -24.09 29.14 38.49
N GLY A 1244 -25.11 29.98 38.23
CA GLY A 1244 -26.33 30.02 39.03
C GLY A 1244 -27.05 28.67 39.02
N ILE A 1245 -27.26 28.10 37.84
CA ILE A 1245 -27.92 26.79 37.66
C ILE A 1245 -27.11 25.66 38.33
N VAL A 1246 -25.78 25.66 38.19
CA VAL A 1246 -24.92 24.64 38.82
C VAL A 1246 -24.97 24.74 40.35
N LYS A 1247 -24.98 25.95 40.91
CA LYS A 1247 -25.11 26.15 42.36
C LYS A 1247 -26.49 25.70 42.88
N ASP A 1248 -27.57 26.09 42.20
CA ASP A 1248 -28.94 25.74 42.57
C ASP A 1248 -29.15 24.22 42.59
N THR A 1249 -28.52 23.49 41.66
CA THR A 1249 -28.69 22.04 41.48
C THR A 1249 -27.59 21.19 42.10
N SER A 1250 -26.68 21.79 42.87
CA SER A 1250 -25.49 21.09 43.42
C SER A 1250 -25.87 19.94 44.37
N ALA A 1251 -26.89 20.13 45.21
CA ALA A 1251 -27.37 19.09 46.14
C ALA A 1251 -27.99 17.90 45.39
N ASP A 1252 -28.79 18.17 44.37
CA ASP A 1252 -29.40 17.14 43.51
C ASP A 1252 -28.35 16.42 42.70
N THR A 1253 -27.42 17.14 42.06
CA THR A 1253 -26.30 16.56 41.31
C THR A 1253 -25.48 15.62 42.19
N LYS A 1254 -25.18 16.00 43.43
CA LYS A 1254 -24.48 15.15 44.40
C LYS A 1254 -25.26 13.87 44.72
N LYS A 1255 -26.59 13.97 44.87
CA LYS A 1255 -27.48 12.82 45.12
C LYS A 1255 -27.59 11.88 43.91
N VAL A 1256 -27.51 12.42 42.69
CA VAL A 1256 -27.49 11.64 41.45
C VAL A 1256 -26.17 10.92 41.25
N LEU A 1257 -25.04 11.61 41.43
CA LEU A 1257 -23.72 11.01 41.25
C LEU A 1257 -23.43 9.89 42.25
N GLN A 1258 -24.01 9.93 43.45
CA GLN A 1258 -23.84 8.89 44.48
C GLN A 1258 -24.47 7.53 44.13
N SER A 1259 -25.41 7.47 43.19
CA SER A 1259 -26.08 6.22 42.83
C SER A 1259 -25.59 5.58 41.54
N LEU A 1260 -24.82 6.33 40.74
CA LEU A 1260 -24.01 5.76 39.67
C LEU A 1260 -23.16 4.62 40.28
N ALA A 1261 -23.35 3.41 39.78
CA ALA A 1261 -22.73 2.23 40.34
C ALA A 1261 -21.20 2.44 40.45
N PRO A 1262 -20.56 2.08 41.58
CA PRO A 1262 -19.12 2.18 41.68
C PRO A 1262 -18.51 1.29 40.59
N VAL A 1263 -17.60 1.85 39.79
CA VAL A 1263 -16.75 1.07 38.89
C VAL A 1263 -16.06 0.02 39.76
N GLN A 1264 -16.41 -1.25 39.58
CA GLN A 1264 -15.75 -2.35 40.29
C GLN A 1264 -14.25 -2.26 40.00
N GLY A 1265 -13.48 -1.91 41.04
CA GLY A 1265 -12.05 -1.62 40.94
C GLY A 1265 -11.59 -0.46 41.84
N ALA A 1266 -12.49 0.42 42.29
CA ALA A 1266 -12.15 1.58 43.12
C ALA A 1266 -12.42 1.39 44.64
N SER A 1267 -12.14 0.20 45.20
CA SER A 1267 -12.18 0.02 46.66
C SER A 1267 -10.82 -0.38 47.22
N LYS A 1268 -10.31 0.50 48.09
CA LYS A 1268 -9.05 0.47 48.85
C LYS A 1268 -7.85 1.06 48.08
N ILE A 1269 -7.79 2.39 48.17
CA ILE A 1269 -6.61 3.25 47.97
C ILE A 1269 -5.47 2.76 48.87
#